data_AF-A0A0K3B6F2-F1
#
_entry.id   AF-A0A0K3B6F2-F1
#
_cell.length_a   1.000
_cell.length_b   1.000
_cell.length_c   1.000
_cell.angle_alpha   90.00
_cell.angle_beta   90.00
_cell.angle_gamma   90.00
#
_symmetry.space_group_name_H-M   'P 1'
#
loop_
_entity.id
_entity.type
_entity.pdbx_description
1 polymer ?
#
loop_
_entity_poly.entity_id
_entity_poly.type
_entity_poly.pdbx_seq_one_letter_code
_entity_poly.pdbx_strand_id
1 'polypeptide(L)'
;MPVGTAQADDPHQRAAATPHYHSLETASKDNENWMSRVDDKVSLADLSVPGTHDTLATCVDLSCGVYVDITRTQQDLGGSSSAALAGQLTAGVRAIDVRLRINKDKQSGVGFTINHGAISLQATFDDVLTRIEDFLTGPEGTRETVLMSLKMECSGEGGSCSDEPGYNEHEILKGYLDGWTYTGNQQETRPSKSWKHLFWTPSTNTQAATPTLGDVRGKIVVLNFHGRRGGVYGDYGLEQLNRNTWGENEYVQNEYKVPDLGQIDDKWEKVRAHLRRTNGVWDANRPGEKEYGHKPKDVYVNFTSGTGAFAYPYSVAGGGDAFTGVNEFLHSCLTGVGTRCQEFYPDRPGNFGGQERLTRTGIVMMDFPGGGLIDEIVRRNPVPTGGLTGPTPPADPSPGDTWAANPGGNQERCRPDGMTTTANVDTPYCVAYDEAGRERTGAAHQRRVLGYFTGWRTGKDGRHQYLPSSVSWGKLTHVNYSFAHVGADNRIAIKPEQDSAVRLFNRTRDARSPRVKTLIAVGGWADSRGFYTMATNADGSVNQAGIDTFANSAVDFVRQYGFNGVDIDYEYPTALPNTGNPVDWPVANPRRKGLTAGYTALLKTLREKLDRATAGDGRYYLLTAAVSGSGYLVRGMEAHSGVQYLDFANVMTYDLHGTWNHFVGPQAPLYDDGRDNELAAGGIYDSGANPEYQKTGYFNTDWAYHHYRGALSPGRINLGVPYYTRGWGNVSGGVGNGLWGTSALPDQSKCPPGTGPGSPGGTTPCGLGASGMDNIWHDLDDNGKEVLAGSNPMWHAKNLERGVTPDYLSAYGVSGQVGGYTRHWDDTLKASWLWNGNNKVFLSTEDEQAISVKAQYIAQNGIGGAMVWELAGDYDCPAAGQCRPGYTMTNLLHDKLAGAGQYGSTRSGATKLPDQVLDVRVELVDYPTKLEDMWPIQPKLRITNNTGKPLPSGTELSFDIPTSTSPLLKDEGWKEMTGAVKPGRTGPNVGGLNADFHRVTVKLGYCEEIAAGKARDIGIKYYLPITGPANFTMKVGGVDFGLTQDGRRNTTTVAPPPGTGAACQADGWDANRVYNPAWSPFSLWKVGNQWKVQDVNSGNVLDHPGGWSTAHLVDSQDGNTNQLWNVVEDGGAGWYRLKSNTSGKEQCLGADTLLASLTVRDCDASDGQWWQFFAEDGTRFSGGVPDGGKPYSLKSYSGFVAEPKNSGSRPGTAAVAGEPSGSTRTVVSHQGYYWKAKYWTKGNVPDANDPKNPWTRMGPTG
;
A
#
# COMPACT_ATOMS: atom_id res chain seq x y z
N MET A 1 -4.24 33.10 -34.69
CA MET A 1 -4.84 34.43 -34.47
C MET A 1 -6.09 34.24 -33.62
N PRO A 2 -6.21 34.91 -32.48
CA PRO A 2 -7.33 34.74 -31.55
C PRO A 2 -8.46 35.72 -31.86
N VAL A 3 -9.69 35.31 -31.64
CA VAL A 3 -10.80 36.22 -31.34
C VAL A 3 -11.47 35.67 -30.08
N GLY A 4 -11.19 36.32 -28.97
CA GLY A 4 -11.92 36.12 -27.73
C GLY A 4 -13.10 37.08 -27.63
N THR A 5 -14.02 36.73 -26.73
CA THR A 5 -14.76 37.62 -25.83
C THR A 5 -15.12 36.70 -24.65
N ALA A 6 -14.31 36.64 -23.59
CA ALA A 6 -14.38 37.59 -22.48
C ALA A 6 -15.84 37.93 -22.19
N GLN A 7 -16.40 37.16 -21.25
CA GLN A 7 -17.57 37.54 -20.46
C GLN A 7 -17.37 39.00 -20.07
N ALA A 8 -18.27 39.88 -20.51
CA ALA A 8 -18.12 41.31 -20.34
C ALA A 8 -17.85 41.63 -18.87
N ASP A 9 -16.74 42.32 -18.61
CA ASP A 9 -16.37 42.85 -17.32
C ASP A 9 -17.56 43.62 -16.74
N ASP A 10 -18.19 43.06 -15.70
CA ASP A 10 -19.11 43.79 -14.86
C ASP A 10 -18.27 44.90 -14.18
N PRO A 11 -18.56 46.20 -14.41
CA PRO A 11 -17.80 47.30 -13.80
C PRO A 11 -17.83 47.29 -12.26
N HIS A 12 -18.70 46.48 -11.64
CA HIS A 12 -18.76 46.24 -10.20
C HIS A 12 -17.74 45.20 -9.67
N GLN A 13 -17.03 44.46 -10.54
CA GLN A 13 -15.95 43.52 -10.15
C GLN A 13 -14.67 44.20 -9.65
N ARG A 14 -14.54 45.53 -9.77
CA ARG A 14 -13.32 46.26 -9.37
C ARG A 14 -13.23 46.59 -7.87
N ALA A 15 -14.24 46.27 -7.07
CA ALA A 15 -14.23 46.49 -5.63
C ALA A 15 -13.98 45.17 -4.87
N ALA A 16 -12.75 45.01 -4.36
CA ALA A 16 -12.26 44.02 -3.37
C ALA A 16 -12.35 42.50 -3.70
N ALA A 17 -11.17 41.90 -3.90
CA ALA A 17 -10.94 40.54 -4.39
C ALA A 17 -10.71 39.49 -3.27
N THR A 18 -11.78 38.95 -2.67
CA THR A 18 -11.69 37.70 -1.89
C THR A 18 -12.86 36.74 -2.19
N PRO A 19 -12.65 35.40 -2.13
CA PRO A 19 -13.70 34.39 -2.38
C PRO A 19 -14.92 34.43 -1.44
N HIS A 20 -14.87 35.25 -0.39
CA HIS A 20 -15.88 35.36 0.67
C HIS A 20 -17.06 36.29 0.31
N TYR A 21 -16.94 37.02 -0.80
CA TYR A 21 -17.98 37.89 -1.38
C TYR A 21 -18.25 37.61 -2.88
N HIS A 22 -17.36 36.90 -3.58
CA HIS A 22 -17.35 36.93 -5.05
C HIS A 22 -18.31 35.96 -5.77
N SER A 23 -18.74 34.86 -5.15
CA SER A 23 -19.68 33.93 -5.80
C SER A 23 -20.30 32.92 -4.82
N LEU A 24 -21.55 32.56 -5.05
CA LEU A 24 -22.20 31.37 -4.47
C LEU A 24 -21.56 30.07 -4.98
N GLU A 25 -20.93 30.08 -6.17
CA GLU A 25 -20.29 28.92 -6.77
C GLU A 25 -19.04 28.44 -6.02
N THR A 26 -18.49 29.25 -5.12
CA THR A 26 -17.35 28.87 -4.27
C THR A 26 -17.77 28.16 -2.98
N ALA A 27 -19.08 28.05 -2.70
CA ALA A 27 -19.57 27.37 -1.51
C ALA A 27 -19.25 25.88 -1.54
N SER A 28 -18.96 25.29 -0.38
CA SER A 28 -18.72 23.85 -0.29
C SER A 28 -19.95 23.07 -0.75
N LYS A 29 -19.74 22.04 -1.59
CA LYS A 29 -20.81 21.10 -1.98
C LYS A 29 -21.39 20.34 -0.79
N ASP A 30 -20.64 20.22 0.30
CA ASP A 30 -21.15 19.60 1.53
C ASP A 30 -22.29 20.43 2.15
N ASN A 31 -22.48 21.69 1.73
CA ASN A 31 -23.56 22.53 2.22
C ASN A 31 -24.93 22.22 1.58
N GLU A 32 -24.97 21.47 0.48
CA GLU A 32 -26.22 21.19 -0.26
C GLU A 32 -27.30 20.55 0.64
N ASN A 33 -26.89 19.77 1.64
CA ASN A 33 -27.75 19.02 2.56
C ASN A 33 -27.27 19.13 4.02
N TRP A 34 -26.77 20.30 4.45
CA TRP A 34 -26.05 20.37 5.73
C TRP A 34 -26.92 20.12 6.97
N MET A 35 -28.21 20.49 6.95
CA MET A 35 -29.10 20.27 8.09
C MET A 35 -29.38 18.78 8.30
N SER A 36 -29.25 17.94 7.27
CA SER A 36 -29.39 16.48 7.37
C SER A 36 -28.38 15.84 8.34
N ARG A 37 -27.27 16.52 8.65
CA ARG A 37 -26.22 16.06 9.57
C ARG A 37 -26.42 16.51 11.01
N VAL A 38 -27.43 17.34 11.29
CA VAL A 38 -27.76 17.85 12.62
C VAL A 38 -28.85 16.98 13.24
N ASP A 39 -28.79 16.68 14.54
CA ASP A 39 -29.78 15.83 15.22
C ASP A 39 -31.17 16.49 15.26
N ASP A 40 -32.23 15.68 15.13
CA ASP A 40 -33.62 16.13 15.17
C ASP A 40 -34.00 16.87 16.45
N LYS A 41 -33.32 16.58 17.57
CA LYS A 41 -33.56 17.20 18.87
C LYS A 41 -32.97 18.60 18.99
N VAL A 42 -32.11 19.02 18.06
CA VAL A 42 -31.50 20.36 18.10
C VAL A 42 -32.58 21.40 17.86
N SER A 43 -32.66 22.39 18.75
CA SER A 43 -33.56 23.52 18.59
C SER A 43 -33.13 24.39 17.42
N LEU A 44 -34.08 24.96 16.66
CA LEU A 44 -33.73 25.98 15.65
C LEU A 44 -33.01 27.19 16.26
N ALA A 45 -33.21 27.47 17.55
CA ALA A 45 -32.48 28.53 18.26
C ALA A 45 -30.97 28.27 18.36
N ASP A 46 -30.55 27.00 18.36
CA ASP A 46 -29.15 26.61 18.52
C ASP A 46 -28.38 26.57 17.19
N LEU A 47 -29.07 26.79 16.07
CA LEU A 47 -28.48 26.76 14.74
C LEU A 47 -27.87 28.11 14.33
N SER A 48 -26.79 28.01 13.55
CA SER A 48 -26.18 29.09 12.80
C SER A 48 -26.60 28.95 11.33
N VAL A 49 -27.55 29.77 10.89
CA VAL A 49 -28.23 29.57 9.60
C VAL A 49 -27.85 30.68 8.62
N PRO A 50 -27.21 30.36 7.49
CA PRO A 50 -26.94 31.35 6.46
C PRO A 50 -28.25 31.71 5.73
N GLY A 51 -28.47 33.01 5.54
CA GLY A 51 -29.67 33.57 4.97
C GLY A 51 -29.43 34.69 3.96
N THR A 52 -30.45 35.02 3.17
CA THR A 52 -30.42 36.13 2.20
C THR A 52 -31.48 37.16 2.50
N HIS A 53 -31.09 38.43 2.44
CA HIS A 53 -31.99 39.58 2.55
C HIS A 53 -32.46 40.02 1.16
N ASP A 54 -33.73 40.39 1.05
CA ASP A 54 -34.40 40.66 -0.23
C ASP A 54 -34.12 39.54 -1.26
N THR A 55 -34.40 38.30 -0.85
CA THR A 55 -34.17 37.10 -1.67
C THR A 55 -34.82 37.26 -3.05
N LEU A 56 -34.13 36.80 -4.10
CA LEU A 56 -34.46 36.95 -5.53
C LEU A 56 -34.14 38.34 -6.15
N ALA A 57 -33.58 39.29 -5.41
CA ALA A 57 -33.21 40.61 -5.96
C ALA A 57 -31.93 40.58 -6.83
N THR A 58 -32.03 39.96 -8.01
CA THR A 58 -30.92 39.74 -8.97
C THR A 58 -30.98 40.61 -10.23
N CYS A 59 -32.00 41.45 -10.43
CA CYS A 59 -32.23 42.05 -11.74
C CYS A 59 -31.10 43.02 -12.19
N VAL A 60 -30.54 42.75 -13.37
CA VAL A 60 -29.37 43.47 -13.97
C VAL A 60 -29.67 44.24 -15.26
N ASP A 61 -30.91 44.21 -15.78
CA ASP A 61 -31.25 44.84 -17.08
C ASP A 61 -32.19 46.06 -16.93
N LEU A 62 -32.12 46.96 -17.91
CA LEU A 62 -32.95 48.15 -18.09
C LEU A 62 -34.45 47.84 -18.11
N SER A 63 -34.85 46.60 -18.38
CA SER A 63 -36.22 46.11 -18.30
C SER A 63 -36.82 46.13 -16.87
N CYS A 64 -36.00 46.29 -15.82
CA CYS A 64 -36.43 46.44 -14.43
C CYS A 64 -36.52 47.89 -13.92
N GLY A 65 -36.16 48.89 -14.74
CA GLY A 65 -36.19 50.32 -14.36
C GLY A 65 -34.81 50.94 -14.15
N VAL A 66 -34.77 52.26 -13.92
CA VAL A 66 -33.58 53.13 -14.09
C VAL A 66 -32.57 53.14 -12.93
N TYR A 67 -32.71 52.26 -11.92
CA TYR A 67 -31.92 52.29 -10.68
C TYR A 67 -31.45 50.89 -10.23
N VAL A 68 -30.71 50.18 -11.08
CA VAL A 68 -30.30 48.77 -10.86
C VAL A 68 -29.31 48.58 -9.69
N ASP A 69 -28.47 49.57 -9.36
CA ASP A 69 -27.39 49.41 -8.37
C ASP A 69 -27.85 49.52 -6.90
N ILE A 70 -29.00 50.14 -6.64
CA ILE A 70 -29.56 50.29 -5.28
C ILE A 70 -30.48 49.14 -4.87
N THR A 71 -30.97 48.35 -5.83
CA THR A 71 -32.00 47.31 -5.60
C THR A 71 -31.48 45.88 -5.76
N ARG A 72 -30.21 45.69 -6.14
CA ARG A 72 -29.60 44.37 -6.28
C ARG A 72 -28.94 43.98 -4.95
N THR A 73 -29.37 42.85 -4.39
CA THR A 73 -28.78 42.29 -3.16
C THR A 73 -28.25 40.86 -3.36
N GLN A 74 -28.44 40.27 -4.54
CA GLN A 74 -28.07 38.87 -4.82
C GLN A 74 -27.25 38.75 -6.12
N GLN A 75 -26.38 37.73 -6.18
CA GLN A 75 -25.65 37.38 -7.40
C GLN A 75 -26.61 36.96 -8.51
N ASP A 76 -26.36 37.43 -9.74
CA ASP A 76 -27.07 36.94 -10.91
C ASP A 76 -26.34 35.71 -11.46
N LEU A 77 -27.08 34.61 -11.63
CA LEU A 77 -26.58 33.32 -12.12
C LEU A 77 -27.04 33.03 -13.57
N GLY A 78 -27.49 34.05 -14.31
CA GLY A 78 -27.79 33.95 -15.75
C GLY A 78 -29.12 33.28 -16.09
N GLY A 79 -30.14 33.43 -15.23
CA GLY A 79 -31.47 32.83 -15.40
C GLY A 79 -32.60 33.69 -14.81
N SER A 80 -33.82 33.13 -14.67
CA SER A 80 -34.92 33.82 -13.98
C SER A 80 -34.55 34.08 -12.51
N SER A 81 -35.15 35.09 -11.87
CA SER A 81 -34.92 35.35 -10.44
C SER A 81 -35.24 34.14 -9.54
N SER A 82 -36.12 33.24 -9.99
CA SER A 82 -36.38 31.95 -9.33
C SER A 82 -35.23 30.92 -9.46
N ALA A 83 -34.42 31.00 -10.53
CA ALA A 83 -33.21 30.19 -10.67
C ALA A 83 -32.09 30.65 -9.73
N ALA A 84 -32.06 31.92 -9.32
CA ALA A 84 -31.10 32.39 -8.33
C ALA A 84 -31.36 31.79 -6.94
N LEU A 85 -32.63 31.56 -6.57
CA LEU A 85 -33.00 30.86 -5.33
C LEU A 85 -32.47 29.41 -5.33
N ALA A 86 -32.42 28.75 -6.48
CA ALA A 86 -31.78 27.44 -6.61
C ALA A 86 -30.32 27.47 -6.13
N GLY A 87 -29.54 28.40 -6.68
CA GLY A 87 -28.12 28.53 -6.38
C GLY A 87 -27.87 28.84 -4.91
N GLN A 88 -28.73 29.66 -4.30
CA GLN A 88 -28.68 29.96 -2.87
C GLN A 88 -28.92 28.69 -2.03
N LEU A 89 -29.97 27.92 -2.32
CA LEU A 89 -30.26 26.67 -1.62
C LEU A 89 -29.12 25.65 -1.79
N THR A 90 -28.58 25.51 -3.00
CA THR A 90 -27.41 24.64 -3.28
C THR A 90 -26.17 25.08 -2.50
N ALA A 91 -25.90 26.39 -2.40
CA ALA A 91 -24.76 26.93 -1.68
C ALA A 91 -24.83 26.73 -0.16
N GLY A 92 -26.02 26.42 0.39
CA GLY A 92 -26.24 26.17 1.82
C GLY A 92 -27.20 27.12 2.51
N VAL A 93 -27.76 28.11 1.80
CA VAL A 93 -28.73 29.06 2.34
C VAL A 93 -30.01 28.33 2.77
N ARG A 94 -30.50 28.63 3.97
CA ARG A 94 -31.74 28.05 4.52
C ARG A 94 -32.67 29.07 5.14
N ALA A 95 -32.28 30.35 5.20
CA ALA A 95 -33.17 31.43 5.61
C ALA A 95 -33.36 32.43 4.46
N ILE A 96 -34.60 32.74 4.11
CA ILE A 96 -34.93 33.62 2.99
C ILE A 96 -35.87 34.73 3.46
N ASP A 97 -35.68 35.92 2.90
CA ASP A 97 -36.49 37.11 3.14
C ASP A 97 -37.23 37.48 1.86
N VAL A 98 -38.52 37.16 1.80
CA VAL A 98 -39.35 37.27 0.60
C VAL A 98 -40.25 38.49 0.70
N ARG A 99 -40.12 39.37 -0.30
CA ARG A 99 -40.87 40.62 -0.41
C ARG A 99 -42.04 40.48 -1.37
N LEU A 100 -43.25 40.55 -0.84
CA LEU A 100 -44.49 40.25 -1.54
C LEU A 100 -45.26 41.52 -1.92
N ARG A 101 -45.89 41.52 -3.08
CA ARG A 101 -46.84 42.57 -3.48
C ARG A 101 -48.11 41.92 -4.04
N ILE A 102 -49.27 42.45 -3.67
CA ILE A 102 -50.54 42.01 -4.26
C ILE A 102 -50.59 42.46 -5.72
N ASN A 103 -50.80 41.52 -6.62
CA ASN A 103 -51.01 41.79 -8.03
C ASN A 103 -52.33 41.16 -8.52
N LYS A 104 -53.02 41.86 -9.41
CA LYS A 104 -54.27 41.42 -10.03
C LYS A 104 -54.04 41.18 -11.51
N ASP A 105 -54.06 39.92 -11.89
CA ASP A 105 -54.00 39.49 -13.29
C ASP A 105 -55.40 39.08 -13.76
N LYS A 106 -55.81 39.54 -14.95
CA LYS A 106 -57.16 39.29 -15.52
C LYS A 106 -57.41 37.80 -15.87
N GLN A 107 -56.38 36.97 -15.93
CA GLN A 107 -56.38 35.56 -16.32
C GLN A 107 -56.07 34.63 -15.14
N SER A 108 -55.07 34.97 -14.31
CA SER A 108 -54.62 34.13 -13.18
C SER A 108 -55.25 34.49 -11.82
N GLY A 109 -55.99 35.60 -11.70
CA GLY A 109 -56.68 36.01 -10.48
C GLY A 109 -55.84 36.96 -9.63
N VAL A 110 -56.07 36.98 -8.31
CA VAL A 110 -55.30 37.79 -7.36
C VAL A 110 -54.25 36.92 -6.66
N GLY A 111 -52.99 37.35 -6.68
CA GLY A 111 -51.87 36.62 -6.09
C GLY A 111 -50.74 37.54 -5.66
N PHE A 112 -49.61 36.94 -5.26
CA PHE A 112 -48.42 37.68 -4.85
C PHE A 112 -47.33 37.68 -5.92
N THR A 113 -46.85 38.86 -6.30
CA THR A 113 -45.58 39.04 -7.03
C THR A 113 -44.44 39.33 -6.06
N ILE A 114 -43.22 39.07 -6.51
CA ILE A 114 -41.99 39.34 -5.76
C ILE A 114 -41.41 40.69 -6.19
N ASN A 115 -41.10 41.55 -5.22
CA ASN A 115 -40.72 42.93 -5.45
C ASN A 115 -39.59 43.37 -4.51
N HIS A 116 -38.70 44.28 -4.92
CA HIS A 116 -37.80 44.99 -4.00
C HIS A 116 -38.20 46.47 -4.01
N GLY A 117 -38.94 46.90 -2.99
CA GLY A 117 -39.60 48.21 -3.02
C GLY A 117 -40.58 48.32 -4.20
N ALA A 118 -40.46 49.39 -4.98
CA ALA A 118 -41.29 49.60 -6.18
C ALA A 118 -40.90 48.69 -7.37
N ILE A 119 -39.73 48.04 -7.33
CA ILE A 119 -39.18 47.27 -8.44
C ILE A 119 -39.74 45.85 -8.42
N SER A 120 -40.27 45.38 -9.56
CA SER A 120 -40.68 43.98 -9.70
C SER A 120 -39.48 43.11 -10.03
N LEU A 121 -39.38 41.94 -9.38
CA LEU A 121 -38.33 40.96 -9.61
C LEU A 121 -38.75 39.86 -10.61
N GLN A 122 -39.83 40.11 -11.38
CA GLN A 122 -40.34 39.19 -12.41
C GLN A 122 -40.56 37.74 -11.93
N ALA A 123 -40.89 37.56 -10.65
CA ALA A 123 -41.24 36.28 -10.05
C ALA A 123 -42.55 36.39 -9.26
N THR A 124 -43.20 35.26 -9.05
CA THR A 124 -44.40 35.12 -8.23
C THR A 124 -44.10 34.33 -6.97
N PHE A 125 -45.00 34.37 -5.98
CA PHE A 125 -44.85 33.54 -4.79
C PHE A 125 -44.98 32.04 -5.11
N ASP A 126 -45.76 31.67 -6.14
CA ASP A 126 -45.82 30.29 -6.65
C ASP A 126 -44.45 29.82 -7.16
N ASP A 127 -43.64 30.68 -7.79
CA ASP A 127 -42.29 30.33 -8.24
C ASP A 127 -41.35 30.03 -7.07
N VAL A 128 -41.44 30.83 -5.99
CA VAL A 128 -40.67 30.64 -4.75
C VAL A 128 -41.06 29.31 -4.10
N LEU A 129 -42.36 29.07 -3.93
CA LEU A 129 -42.86 27.86 -3.27
C LEU A 129 -42.55 26.60 -4.08
N THR A 130 -42.67 26.65 -5.42
CA THR A 130 -42.28 25.56 -6.31
C THR A 130 -40.80 25.23 -6.12
N ARG A 131 -39.92 26.24 -6.07
CA ARG A 131 -38.48 25.97 -5.95
C ARG A 131 -38.10 25.38 -4.58
N ILE A 132 -38.77 25.81 -3.52
CA ILE A 132 -38.58 25.25 -2.19
C ILE A 132 -39.16 23.83 -2.11
N GLU A 133 -40.30 23.56 -2.74
CA GLU A 133 -40.88 22.21 -2.84
C GLU A 133 -39.91 21.25 -3.54
N ASP A 134 -39.34 21.63 -4.68
CA ASP A 134 -38.32 20.84 -5.38
C ASP A 134 -37.13 20.50 -4.45
N PHE A 135 -36.68 21.50 -3.69
CA PHE A 135 -35.56 21.34 -2.77
C PHE A 135 -35.90 20.43 -1.59
N LEU A 136 -37.08 20.59 -0.96
CA LEU A 136 -37.50 19.84 0.22
C LEU A 136 -38.04 18.44 -0.10
N THR A 137 -38.40 18.15 -1.35
CA THR A 137 -38.93 16.84 -1.77
C THR A 137 -37.94 15.97 -2.53
N GLY A 138 -36.75 16.48 -2.85
CA GLY A 138 -35.67 15.71 -3.48
C GLY A 138 -35.13 14.56 -2.60
N PRO A 139 -34.30 13.65 -3.16
CA PRO A 139 -33.81 12.44 -2.48
C PRO A 139 -33.13 12.68 -1.13
N GLU A 140 -32.53 13.86 -0.94
CA GLU A 140 -31.89 14.29 0.31
C GLU A 140 -32.64 15.44 1.01
N GLY A 141 -33.62 16.06 0.32
CA GLY A 141 -34.33 17.28 0.73
C GLY A 141 -35.34 17.10 1.86
N THR A 142 -35.89 15.90 2.00
CA THR A 142 -36.85 15.56 3.09
C THR A 142 -36.24 15.70 4.48
N ARG A 143 -34.91 15.85 4.56
CA ARG A 143 -34.15 16.07 5.78
C ARG A 143 -33.73 17.53 5.98
N GLU A 144 -34.22 18.47 5.21
CA GLU A 144 -33.88 19.89 5.32
C GLU A 144 -35.10 20.73 5.76
N THR A 145 -34.90 21.99 6.13
CA THR A 145 -36.00 22.94 6.38
C THR A 145 -35.61 24.32 5.85
N VAL A 146 -36.61 25.13 5.45
CA VAL A 146 -36.39 26.50 4.99
C VAL A 146 -37.11 27.47 5.92
N LEU A 147 -36.40 28.48 6.40
CA LEU A 147 -36.93 29.55 7.24
C LEU A 147 -37.30 30.73 6.36
N MET A 148 -38.54 31.22 6.44
CA MET A 148 -39.04 32.24 5.53
C MET A 148 -39.56 33.46 6.31
N SER A 149 -38.98 34.62 6.07
CA SER A 149 -39.54 35.92 6.46
C SER A 149 -40.37 36.46 5.31
N LEU A 150 -41.56 36.99 5.62
CA LEU A 150 -42.46 37.59 4.63
C LEU A 150 -42.66 39.07 4.94
N LYS A 151 -42.59 39.93 3.92
CA LYS A 151 -42.93 41.35 4.06
C LYS A 151 -43.67 41.89 2.85
N MET A 152 -44.74 42.64 3.09
CA MET A 152 -45.51 43.29 2.03
C MET A 152 -44.85 44.60 1.56
N GLU A 153 -44.77 44.79 0.24
CA GLU A 153 -44.27 45.98 -0.46
C GLU A 153 -45.41 46.84 -1.06
N CYS A 154 -45.20 48.16 -1.15
CA CYS A 154 -46.19 49.14 -1.67
C CYS A 154 -46.15 49.28 -3.22
N SER A 155 -47.21 49.85 -3.81
CA SER A 155 -47.21 50.28 -5.22
C SER A 155 -46.42 51.59 -5.42
N GLY A 156 -45.66 51.70 -6.50
CA GLY A 156 -44.58 52.69 -6.66
C GLY A 156 -45.03 54.14 -6.91
N GLU A 157 -44.50 55.06 -6.11
CA GLU A 157 -43.62 56.19 -6.47
C GLU A 157 -43.19 56.84 -5.15
N GLY A 158 -42.01 57.46 -5.10
CA GLY A 158 -41.43 58.02 -3.88
C GLY A 158 -42.44 58.88 -3.08
N GLY A 159 -42.87 58.36 -1.94
CA GLY A 159 -43.75 59.05 -0.99
C GLY A 159 -45.24 58.66 -0.98
N SER A 160 -45.71 57.72 -1.81
CA SER A 160 -47.11 57.31 -1.89
C SER A 160 -47.25 55.78 -1.73
N CYS A 161 -47.96 55.32 -0.69
CA CYS A 161 -48.40 53.93 -0.55
C CYS A 161 -49.91 53.85 -0.80
N SER A 162 -50.32 53.71 -2.06
CA SER A 162 -51.71 53.43 -2.44
C SER A 162 -51.91 51.93 -2.63
N ASP A 163 -52.80 51.35 -1.83
CA ASP A 163 -53.16 49.93 -1.89
C ASP A 163 -53.83 49.60 -3.24
N GLU A 164 -53.64 48.38 -3.79
CA GLU A 164 -54.62 47.85 -4.76
C GLU A 164 -55.94 47.67 -3.99
N PRO A 165 -57.02 48.40 -4.32
CA PRO A 165 -58.18 48.48 -3.45
C PRO A 165 -58.89 47.14 -3.24
N GLY A 166 -58.97 46.75 -1.96
CA GLY A 166 -59.92 45.78 -1.42
C GLY A 166 -59.58 44.30 -1.54
N TYR A 167 -58.30 43.96 -1.42
CA TYR A 167 -57.86 42.63 -1.01
C TYR A 167 -57.08 42.69 0.29
N ASN A 168 -57.28 41.69 1.14
CA ASN A 168 -56.58 41.53 2.40
C ASN A 168 -55.41 40.54 2.20
N GLU A 169 -54.17 40.99 2.42
CA GLU A 169 -52.96 40.15 2.34
C GLU A 169 -53.05 38.87 3.20
N HIS A 170 -53.73 38.92 4.35
CA HIS A 170 -53.97 37.76 5.21
C HIS A 170 -54.85 36.71 4.50
N GLU A 171 -55.89 37.15 3.79
CA GLU A 171 -56.80 36.26 3.06
C GLU A 171 -56.12 35.67 1.82
N ILE A 172 -55.27 36.43 1.15
CA ILE A 172 -54.50 35.92 0.00
C ILE A 172 -53.53 34.83 0.46
N LEU A 173 -52.74 35.06 1.53
CA LEU A 173 -51.84 34.03 2.06
C LEU A 173 -52.61 32.79 2.53
N LYS A 174 -53.78 32.97 3.15
CA LYS A 174 -54.67 31.85 3.50
C LYS A 174 -55.16 31.11 2.27
N GLY A 175 -55.43 31.80 1.16
CA GLY A 175 -55.75 31.18 -0.13
C GLY A 175 -54.62 30.29 -0.67
N TYR A 176 -53.37 30.76 -0.59
CA TYR A 176 -52.19 29.94 -0.93
C TYR A 176 -52.09 28.69 -0.06
N LEU A 177 -52.35 28.80 1.25
CA LEU A 177 -52.35 27.66 2.15
C LEU A 177 -53.51 26.70 1.80
N ASP A 178 -54.75 27.17 1.79
CA ASP A 178 -55.94 26.33 1.72
C ASP A 178 -56.37 25.95 0.27
N GLY A 179 -55.70 26.46 -0.77
CA GLY A 179 -55.91 26.06 -2.17
C GLY A 179 -57.05 26.78 -2.89
N TRP A 180 -57.17 28.09 -2.68
CA TRP A 180 -58.11 28.93 -3.42
C TRP A 180 -57.54 30.32 -3.72
N THR A 181 -58.06 31.00 -4.75
CA THR A 181 -57.67 32.37 -5.15
C THR A 181 -58.89 33.20 -5.52
N TYR A 182 -58.82 34.53 -5.39
CA TYR A 182 -59.86 35.46 -5.80
C TYR A 182 -59.87 35.68 -7.32
N THR A 183 -61.05 35.73 -7.93
CA THR A 183 -61.21 35.95 -9.39
C THR A 183 -61.10 37.42 -9.83
N GLY A 184 -61.04 38.37 -8.88
CA GLY A 184 -60.90 39.79 -9.17
C GLY A 184 -62.05 40.71 -8.75
N ASN A 185 -63.10 40.21 -8.08
CA ASN A 185 -64.28 41.00 -7.65
C ASN A 185 -64.59 40.93 -6.13
N GLN A 186 -63.58 40.70 -5.27
CA GLN A 186 -63.66 40.69 -3.80
C GLN A 186 -64.62 39.68 -3.14
N GLN A 187 -65.41 38.89 -3.90
CA GLN A 187 -66.35 37.91 -3.32
C GLN A 187 -66.31 36.51 -3.98
N GLU A 188 -65.84 36.38 -5.22
CA GLU A 188 -65.80 35.10 -5.92
C GLU A 188 -64.39 34.49 -5.86
N THR A 189 -64.30 33.25 -5.39
CA THR A 189 -63.07 32.46 -5.33
C THR A 189 -63.14 31.29 -6.30
N ARG A 190 -61.98 30.82 -6.75
CA ARG A 190 -61.83 29.58 -7.52
C ARG A 190 -60.75 28.67 -6.90
N PRO A 191 -60.84 27.34 -7.07
CA PRO A 191 -59.79 26.43 -6.62
C PRO A 191 -58.42 26.78 -7.21
N SER A 192 -57.37 26.65 -6.42
CA SER A 192 -55.96 26.79 -6.82
C SER A 192 -55.10 25.71 -6.14
N LYS A 193 -53.79 25.68 -6.42
CA LYS A 193 -52.86 24.77 -5.75
C LYS A 193 -52.81 25.11 -4.25
N SER A 194 -53.09 24.13 -3.40
CA SER A 194 -52.86 24.24 -1.96
C SER A 194 -51.38 24.01 -1.67
N TRP A 195 -50.79 24.91 -0.88
CA TRP A 195 -49.41 24.83 -0.44
C TRP A 195 -49.28 24.44 1.04
N LYS A 196 -50.40 24.15 1.72
CA LYS A 196 -50.46 23.86 3.17
C LYS A 196 -49.46 22.80 3.62
N HIS A 197 -49.25 21.76 2.81
CA HIS A 197 -48.36 20.65 3.14
C HIS A 197 -46.89 21.08 3.23
N LEU A 198 -46.50 22.17 2.56
CA LEU A 198 -45.13 22.66 2.54
C LEU A 198 -44.79 23.48 3.79
N PHE A 199 -45.79 23.97 4.54
CA PHE A 199 -45.56 24.80 5.73
C PHE A 199 -45.68 24.02 7.03
N TRP A 200 -44.90 24.43 8.03
CA TRP A 200 -45.07 23.96 9.40
C TRP A 200 -46.24 24.71 10.05
N THR A 201 -47.36 24.01 10.17
CA THR A 201 -48.68 24.56 10.55
C THR A 201 -48.63 25.56 11.70
N PRO A 202 -47.95 25.31 12.84
CA PRO A 202 -47.90 26.26 13.96
C PRO A 202 -47.45 27.67 13.57
N SER A 203 -46.53 27.81 12.61
CA SER A 203 -46.04 29.12 12.14
C SER A 203 -46.98 29.86 11.19
N THR A 204 -48.12 29.25 10.82
CA THR A 204 -49.07 29.76 9.81
C THR A 204 -50.51 29.93 10.30
N ASN A 205 -50.77 29.63 11.58
CA ASN A 205 -52.10 29.72 12.17
C ASN A 205 -52.13 30.35 13.57
N THR A 206 -50.99 30.47 14.24
CA THR A 206 -50.82 31.04 15.60
C THR A 206 -49.41 31.61 15.74
N GLN A 207 -49.11 32.32 16.85
CA GLN A 207 -47.71 32.55 17.25
C GLN A 207 -47.10 31.25 17.76
N ALA A 208 -46.08 30.75 17.06
CA ALA A 208 -45.42 29.50 17.42
C ALA A 208 -44.23 29.73 18.35
N ALA A 209 -44.01 28.81 19.28
CA ALA A 209 -42.72 28.68 19.96
C ALA A 209 -41.65 28.17 18.97
N THR A 210 -40.37 28.40 19.29
CA THR A 210 -39.25 27.86 18.51
C THR A 210 -39.30 26.32 18.45
N PRO A 211 -39.37 25.70 17.27
CA PRO A 211 -39.38 24.25 17.13
C PRO A 211 -37.99 23.62 17.21
N THR A 212 -37.96 22.30 17.33
CA THR A 212 -36.77 21.50 17.04
C THR A 212 -36.64 21.24 15.54
N LEU A 213 -35.46 20.87 15.07
CA LEU A 213 -35.21 20.58 13.67
C LEU A 213 -36.09 19.40 13.18
N GLY A 214 -36.29 18.39 14.01
CA GLY A 214 -37.15 17.24 13.72
C GLY A 214 -38.62 17.61 13.49
N ASP A 215 -39.12 18.64 14.17
CA ASP A 215 -40.52 19.10 14.03
C ASP A 215 -40.79 19.73 12.65
N VAL A 216 -39.74 20.20 11.96
CA VAL A 216 -39.86 21.09 10.78
C VAL A 216 -39.18 20.57 9.53
N ARG A 217 -38.59 19.37 9.55
CA ARG A 217 -37.98 18.79 8.34
C ARG A 217 -39.01 18.60 7.23
N GLY A 218 -38.59 18.90 6.01
CA GLY A 218 -39.45 18.93 4.83
C GLY A 218 -40.49 20.06 4.85
N LYS A 219 -40.36 21.05 5.75
CA LYS A 219 -41.30 22.16 5.91
C LYS A 219 -40.62 23.52 5.81
N ILE A 220 -41.43 24.51 5.46
CA ILE A 220 -41.16 25.94 5.61
C ILE A 220 -41.63 26.39 6.99
N VAL A 221 -40.73 27.04 7.73
CA VAL A 221 -41.07 27.73 8.98
C VAL A 221 -41.18 29.22 8.68
N VAL A 222 -42.38 29.78 8.85
CA VAL A 222 -42.53 31.24 8.76
C VAL A 222 -41.90 31.85 10.01
N LEU A 223 -40.99 32.80 9.83
CA LEU A 223 -40.33 33.52 10.93
C LEU A 223 -41.19 34.69 11.42
N ASN A 224 -41.72 35.46 10.48
CA ASN A 224 -42.63 36.59 10.70
C ASN A 224 -43.35 36.93 9.38
N PHE A 225 -44.45 37.68 9.49
CA PHE A 225 -45.13 38.27 8.33
C PHE A 225 -45.44 39.75 8.60
N HIS A 226 -44.78 40.64 7.87
CA HIS A 226 -44.91 42.08 8.00
C HIS A 226 -45.89 42.69 7.01
N GLY A 227 -46.76 43.55 7.53
CA GLY A 227 -47.75 44.28 6.75
C GLY A 227 -47.17 45.49 6.00
N ARG A 228 -47.91 45.92 4.98
CA ARG A 228 -47.49 46.97 4.02
C ARG A 228 -47.27 48.35 4.64
N ARG A 229 -47.88 48.63 5.80
CA ARG A 229 -47.75 49.90 6.54
C ARG A 229 -46.89 49.76 7.80
N GLY A 230 -46.13 48.68 7.93
CA GLY A 230 -45.50 48.28 9.18
C GLY A 230 -46.45 47.47 10.08
N GLY A 231 -45.90 46.90 11.15
CA GLY A 231 -46.59 45.92 11.98
C GLY A 231 -46.40 44.47 11.53
N VAL A 232 -46.82 43.54 12.39
CA VAL A 232 -46.67 42.10 12.23
C VAL A 232 -48.06 41.46 12.30
N TYR A 233 -48.38 40.54 11.39
CA TYR A 233 -49.60 39.74 11.50
C TYR A 233 -49.40 38.70 12.59
N GLY A 234 -50.09 38.91 13.72
CA GLY A 234 -49.91 38.11 14.93
C GLY A 234 -50.20 36.62 14.76
N ASP A 235 -50.94 36.21 13.73
CA ASP A 235 -51.27 34.80 13.48
C ASP A 235 -50.17 34.02 12.71
N TYR A 236 -49.05 34.68 12.38
CA TYR A 236 -47.95 34.08 11.62
C TYR A 236 -46.60 34.31 12.31
N GLY A 237 -45.74 33.29 12.27
CA GLY A 237 -44.35 33.41 12.68
C GLY A 237 -44.03 32.88 14.09
N LEU A 238 -42.77 33.08 14.49
CA LEU A 238 -42.29 32.74 15.82
C LEU A 238 -42.62 33.87 16.80
N GLU A 239 -43.18 33.52 17.96
CA GLU A 239 -43.71 34.47 18.95
C GLU A 239 -42.72 35.59 19.31
N GLN A 240 -41.45 35.25 19.54
CA GLN A 240 -40.41 36.19 19.96
C GLN A 240 -40.05 37.22 18.87
N LEU A 241 -40.13 36.83 17.59
CA LEU A 241 -39.80 37.72 16.47
C LEU A 241 -40.92 38.73 16.20
N ASN A 242 -42.09 38.53 16.81
CA ASN A 242 -43.28 39.35 16.65
C ASN A 242 -43.50 40.34 17.81
N ARG A 243 -42.60 40.38 18.81
CA ARG A 243 -42.67 41.30 19.95
C ARG A 243 -42.15 42.69 19.56
N ASN A 244 -43.01 43.71 19.70
CA ASN A 244 -42.81 45.12 19.32
C ASN A 244 -42.92 45.41 17.81
N THR A 245 -44.06 45.98 17.42
CA THR A 245 -44.46 46.25 16.03
C THR A 245 -43.93 47.57 15.45
N TRP A 246 -43.27 48.42 16.26
CA TRP A 246 -42.87 49.79 15.87
C TRP A 246 -41.50 50.25 16.45
N GLY A 247 -40.68 49.36 17.00
CA GLY A 247 -39.38 49.69 17.61
C GLY A 247 -38.35 48.55 17.49
N GLU A 248 -37.12 48.76 17.97
CA GLU A 248 -36.04 47.75 17.97
C GLU A 248 -36.49 46.46 18.68
N ASN A 249 -36.65 45.37 17.92
CA ASN A 249 -36.85 44.05 18.48
C ASN A 249 -35.49 43.53 18.98
N GLU A 250 -35.40 43.15 20.25
CA GLU A 250 -34.15 42.71 20.87
C GLU A 250 -33.55 41.44 20.25
N TYR A 251 -34.35 40.67 19.52
CA TYR A 251 -33.99 39.45 18.78
C TYR A 251 -33.62 39.71 17.31
N VAL A 252 -33.84 40.93 16.79
CA VAL A 252 -33.64 41.28 15.38
C VAL A 252 -32.78 42.53 15.23
N GLN A 253 -31.58 42.38 14.66
CA GLN A 253 -30.77 43.51 14.21
C GLN A 253 -31.07 43.75 12.73
N ASN A 254 -31.83 44.80 12.41
CA ASN A 254 -32.17 45.18 11.03
C ASN A 254 -31.95 46.68 10.76
N GLU A 255 -30.96 47.29 11.42
CA GLU A 255 -30.66 48.69 11.16
C GLU A 255 -29.89 48.80 9.84
N TYR A 256 -30.60 49.12 8.75
CA TYR A 256 -30.09 49.08 7.38
C TYR A 256 -29.48 50.41 6.91
N LYS A 257 -29.64 51.52 7.64
CA LYS A 257 -29.20 52.85 7.18
C LYS A 257 -27.67 52.98 7.24
N VAL A 258 -27.05 53.11 6.07
CA VAL A 258 -25.61 53.40 5.90
C VAL A 258 -25.47 54.59 4.95
N PRO A 259 -25.51 55.85 5.44
CA PRO A 259 -25.54 57.03 4.58
C PRO A 259 -24.41 57.12 3.55
N ASP A 260 -23.18 56.74 3.92
CA ASP A 260 -22.00 56.68 3.06
C ASP A 260 -21.04 55.53 3.45
N LEU A 261 -20.05 55.22 2.60
CA LEU A 261 -19.10 54.11 2.77
C LEU A 261 -18.24 54.21 4.04
N GLY A 262 -18.04 55.41 4.60
CA GLY A 262 -17.30 55.59 5.85
C GLY A 262 -18.04 55.06 7.08
N GLN A 263 -19.35 54.81 6.97
CA GLN A 263 -20.20 54.32 8.06
C GLN A 263 -20.47 52.82 8.01
N ILE A 264 -19.79 52.08 7.11
CA ILE A 264 -19.82 50.61 7.10
C ILE A 264 -19.32 50.05 8.45
N ASP A 265 -18.34 50.70 9.05
CA ASP A 265 -17.83 50.37 10.39
C ASP A 265 -18.91 50.47 11.47
N ASP A 266 -19.73 51.53 11.45
CA ASP A 266 -20.84 51.71 12.40
C ASP A 266 -21.90 50.62 12.23
N LYS A 267 -22.19 50.23 10.99
CA LYS A 267 -23.09 49.10 10.70
C LYS A 267 -22.53 47.79 11.23
N TRP A 268 -21.24 47.53 11.01
CA TRP A 268 -20.56 46.35 11.53
C TRP A 268 -20.62 46.29 13.06
N GLU A 269 -20.37 47.40 13.77
CA GLU A 269 -20.41 47.39 15.23
C GLU A 269 -21.80 47.05 15.77
N LYS A 270 -22.88 47.41 15.07
CA LYS A 270 -24.26 46.98 15.40
C LYS A 270 -24.46 45.47 15.20
N VAL A 271 -23.96 44.91 14.09
CA VAL A 271 -23.98 43.47 13.82
C VAL A 271 -23.19 42.70 14.89
N ARG A 272 -21.97 43.16 15.19
CA ARG A 272 -21.07 42.59 16.21
C ARG A 272 -21.69 42.64 17.60
N ALA A 273 -22.29 43.76 18.00
CA ALA A 273 -23.00 43.89 19.28
C ALA A 273 -24.19 42.92 19.37
N HIS A 274 -24.93 42.73 18.27
CA HIS A 274 -26.02 41.76 18.24
C HIS A 274 -25.51 40.31 18.27
N LEU A 275 -24.38 39.98 17.62
CA LEU A 275 -23.74 38.66 17.75
C LEU A 275 -23.30 38.36 19.20
N ARG A 276 -22.77 39.36 19.92
CA ARG A 276 -22.49 39.25 21.37
C ARG A 276 -23.78 38.92 22.13
N ARG A 277 -24.87 39.66 21.86
CA ARG A 277 -26.19 39.40 22.46
C ARG A 277 -26.72 37.99 22.17
N THR A 278 -26.59 37.51 20.93
CA THR A 278 -26.99 36.16 20.51
C THR A 278 -26.32 35.06 21.35
N ASN A 279 -25.15 35.36 21.93
CA ASN A 279 -24.37 34.45 22.78
C ASN A 279 -24.41 34.84 24.28
N GLY A 280 -25.22 35.83 24.65
CA GLY A 280 -25.37 36.27 26.05
C GLY A 280 -24.18 37.06 26.60
N VAL A 281 -23.40 37.70 25.73
CA VAL A 281 -22.23 38.50 26.08
C VAL A 281 -22.53 40.00 25.91
N TRP A 282 -22.01 40.85 26.80
CA TRP A 282 -22.15 42.31 26.74
C TRP A 282 -20.86 43.02 27.20
N ASP A 283 -20.60 44.23 26.71
CA ASP A 283 -19.54 45.12 27.23
C ASP A 283 -20.12 46.47 27.64
N ALA A 284 -20.20 46.72 28.95
CA ALA A 284 -20.75 47.96 29.49
C ALA A 284 -19.89 49.21 29.15
N ASN A 285 -18.66 49.03 28.68
CA ASN A 285 -17.79 50.13 28.27
C ASN A 285 -17.97 50.53 26.80
N ARG A 286 -18.76 49.77 26.03
CA ARG A 286 -19.05 50.08 24.62
C ARG A 286 -20.31 50.94 24.50
N PRO A 287 -20.26 52.08 23.78
CA PRO A 287 -21.43 52.92 23.57
C PRO A 287 -22.59 52.13 22.94
N GLY A 288 -23.76 52.14 23.59
CA GLY A 288 -24.98 51.48 23.10
C GLY A 288 -25.16 50.02 23.52
N GLU A 289 -24.14 49.35 24.07
CA GLU A 289 -24.30 48.01 24.65
C GLU A 289 -24.84 48.11 26.09
N LYS A 290 -25.88 47.33 26.39
CA LYS A 290 -26.46 47.17 27.73
C LYS A 290 -26.62 45.68 28.01
N GLU A 291 -26.67 45.29 29.28
CA GLU A 291 -27.01 43.92 29.66
C GLU A 291 -28.48 43.64 29.33
N TYR A 292 -28.74 42.54 28.61
CA TYR A 292 -30.08 42.05 28.29
C TYR A 292 -30.22 40.64 28.87
N GLY A 293 -31.42 40.28 29.34
CA GLY A 293 -31.67 38.95 29.89
C GLY A 293 -31.60 37.87 28.80
N HIS A 294 -30.40 37.30 28.59
CA HIS A 294 -30.13 36.35 27.51
C HIS A 294 -31.13 35.18 27.53
N LYS A 295 -31.74 34.92 26.36
CA LYS A 295 -32.68 33.81 26.14
C LYS A 295 -32.05 32.80 25.18
N PRO A 296 -31.43 31.72 25.68
CA PRO A 296 -30.72 30.76 24.82
C PRO A 296 -31.65 29.96 23.90
N LYS A 297 -32.92 29.79 24.28
CA LYS A 297 -33.92 29.01 23.51
C LYS A 297 -34.63 29.79 22.40
N ASP A 298 -34.28 31.06 22.22
CA ASP A 298 -34.90 31.94 21.24
C ASP A 298 -34.01 32.09 20.01
N VAL A 299 -34.65 32.20 18.84
CA VAL A 299 -34.00 32.49 17.55
C VAL A 299 -33.66 33.98 17.47
N TYR A 300 -32.42 34.29 17.08
CA TYR A 300 -31.95 35.66 16.80
C TYR A 300 -31.69 35.81 15.31
N VAL A 301 -32.05 36.95 14.73
CA VAL A 301 -31.87 37.27 13.32
C VAL A 301 -30.98 38.51 13.19
N ASN A 302 -29.90 38.39 12.42
CA ASN A 302 -28.90 39.43 12.26
C ASN A 302 -28.77 39.79 10.77
N PHE A 303 -29.10 41.02 10.40
CA PHE A 303 -28.99 41.48 9.02
C PHE A 303 -27.64 42.18 8.82
N THR A 304 -26.76 41.60 8.02
CA THR A 304 -25.50 42.26 7.63
C THR A 304 -25.71 43.31 6.52
N SER A 305 -26.88 43.29 5.89
CA SER A 305 -27.37 44.19 4.85
C SER A 305 -27.45 45.67 5.25
N GLY A 306 -27.26 46.56 4.28
CA GLY A 306 -27.41 48.01 4.49
C GLY A 306 -27.35 48.82 3.20
N THR A 307 -27.90 50.03 3.24
CA THR A 307 -27.96 50.94 2.08
C THR A 307 -28.06 52.41 2.50
N GLY A 308 -27.64 53.32 1.61
CA GLY A 308 -27.84 54.76 1.69
C GLY A 308 -27.51 55.47 0.39
N ALA A 309 -27.55 56.81 0.41
CA ALA A 309 -27.42 57.64 -0.80
C ALA A 309 -26.09 57.45 -1.55
N PHE A 310 -25.02 57.05 -0.83
CA PHE A 310 -23.69 56.79 -1.39
C PHE A 310 -23.10 55.45 -0.94
N ALA A 311 -23.93 54.54 -0.39
CA ALA A 311 -23.52 53.20 -0.01
C ALA A 311 -24.54 52.19 -0.56
N TYR A 312 -24.16 51.55 -1.65
CA TYR A 312 -24.98 50.53 -2.30
C TYR A 312 -24.90 49.19 -1.56
N PRO A 313 -25.94 48.34 -1.58
CA PRO A 313 -25.94 47.05 -0.89
C PRO A 313 -24.69 46.21 -1.15
N TYR A 314 -24.25 46.15 -2.42
CA TYR A 314 -23.05 45.42 -2.82
C TYR A 314 -21.78 45.99 -2.15
N SER A 315 -21.64 47.32 -2.09
CA SER A 315 -20.49 48.00 -1.47
C SER A 315 -20.52 47.94 0.06
N VAL A 316 -21.70 47.87 0.68
CA VAL A 316 -21.82 47.65 2.12
C VAL A 316 -21.47 46.20 2.48
N ALA A 317 -21.90 45.23 1.67
CA ALA A 317 -21.60 43.82 1.87
C ALA A 317 -20.12 43.47 1.63
N GLY A 318 -19.57 43.85 0.47
CA GLY A 318 -18.23 43.45 0.02
C GLY A 318 -17.12 44.49 0.27
N GLY A 319 -17.47 45.77 0.42
CA GLY A 319 -16.49 46.85 0.56
C GLY A 319 -15.95 47.37 -0.77
N GLY A 320 -14.74 47.92 -0.75
CA GLY A 320 -13.99 48.42 -1.91
C GLY A 320 -12.54 48.72 -1.56
N ASP A 321 -11.77 49.33 -2.47
CA ASP A 321 -10.30 49.48 -2.33
C ASP A 321 -9.82 50.16 -1.03
N ALA A 322 -10.66 50.97 -0.39
CA ALA A 322 -10.36 51.69 0.85
C ALA A 322 -11.24 51.30 2.06
N PHE A 323 -12.20 50.38 1.89
CA PHE A 323 -13.18 50.04 2.92
C PHE A 323 -13.46 48.54 2.93
N THR A 324 -13.53 47.93 4.11
CA THR A 324 -13.91 46.53 4.25
C THR A 324 -15.42 46.42 4.44
N GLY A 325 -16.06 45.52 3.70
CA GLY A 325 -17.52 45.29 3.81
C GLY A 325 -17.93 44.52 5.06
N VAL A 326 -19.21 44.58 5.40
CA VAL A 326 -19.79 43.91 6.59
C VAL A 326 -19.63 42.38 6.51
N ASN A 327 -19.76 41.77 5.32
CA ASN A 327 -19.60 40.32 5.16
C ASN A 327 -18.14 39.91 5.38
N GLU A 328 -17.19 40.73 4.93
CA GLU A 328 -15.75 40.46 5.12
C GLU A 328 -15.33 40.66 6.57
N PHE A 329 -15.91 41.64 7.27
CA PHE A 329 -15.75 41.76 8.72
C PHE A 329 -16.28 40.53 9.44
N LEU A 330 -17.50 40.09 9.11
CA LEU A 330 -18.07 38.89 9.70
C LEU A 330 -17.16 37.69 9.47
N HIS A 331 -16.78 37.43 8.22
CA HIS A 331 -15.90 36.32 7.86
C HIS A 331 -14.56 36.36 8.63
N SER A 332 -13.91 37.52 8.69
CA SER A 332 -12.66 37.72 9.46
C SER A 332 -12.85 37.39 10.94
N CYS A 333 -13.98 37.81 11.51
CA CYS A 333 -14.35 37.54 12.89
C CYS A 333 -14.81 36.11 13.15
N LEU A 334 -15.19 35.35 12.10
CA LEU A 334 -15.51 33.94 12.18
C LEU A 334 -14.27 33.04 11.96
N THR A 335 -13.28 33.49 11.21
CA THR A 335 -12.04 32.75 10.92
C THR A 335 -10.86 33.09 11.85
N GLY A 336 -10.96 34.19 12.59
CA GLY A 336 -9.90 34.66 13.46
C GLY A 336 -8.79 35.33 12.67
N VAL A 337 -9.05 35.80 11.46
CA VAL A 337 -8.11 36.57 10.67
C VAL A 337 -8.26 38.05 11.01
N GLY A 338 -7.15 38.78 11.18
CA GLY A 338 -7.15 40.21 11.53
C GLY A 338 -7.34 40.51 13.02
N THR A 339 -7.28 41.79 13.40
CA THR A 339 -7.25 42.25 14.81
C THR A 339 -8.59 42.81 15.32
N ARG A 340 -9.63 42.80 14.49
CA ARG A 340 -10.86 43.56 14.76
C ARG A 340 -11.82 42.89 15.75
N CYS A 341 -11.82 41.56 15.81
CA CYS A 341 -12.65 40.75 16.72
C CYS A 341 -11.82 39.82 17.59
N GLN A 342 -10.77 40.35 18.21
CA GLN A 342 -9.90 39.56 19.09
C GLN A 342 -10.68 38.87 20.21
N GLU A 343 -11.78 39.46 20.67
CA GLU A 343 -12.58 38.88 21.75
C GLU A 343 -13.20 37.52 21.38
N PHE A 344 -13.47 37.21 20.10
CA PHE A 344 -14.12 35.96 19.74
C PHE A 344 -13.18 34.74 19.78
N TYR A 345 -11.93 34.92 20.23
CA TYR A 345 -10.89 33.90 20.25
C TYR A 345 -10.12 33.89 21.58
N PRO A 346 -9.84 32.70 22.14
CA PRO A 346 -9.29 32.58 23.50
C PRO A 346 -7.80 32.97 23.56
N ASP A 347 -7.10 32.90 22.42
CA ASP A 347 -5.65 33.15 22.32
C ASP A 347 -5.31 34.64 22.14
N ARG A 348 -6.32 35.53 22.23
CA ARG A 348 -6.18 36.95 21.91
C ARG A 348 -6.70 37.85 23.04
N PRO A 349 -6.16 39.07 23.21
CA PRO A 349 -6.59 39.97 24.27
C PRO A 349 -8.05 40.42 24.07
N GLY A 350 -8.93 40.08 25.01
CA GLY A 350 -10.34 40.51 24.99
C GLY A 350 -11.24 39.46 25.63
N ASN A 351 -11.90 39.80 26.74
CA ASN A 351 -12.78 38.88 27.43
C ASN A 351 -14.17 38.86 26.73
N PHE A 352 -14.50 37.81 25.98
CA PHE A 352 -15.86 37.61 25.44
C PHE A 352 -16.80 37.05 26.52
N GLY A 353 -16.94 37.82 27.60
CA GLY A 353 -17.81 37.48 28.74
C GLY A 353 -17.46 36.14 29.42
N GLY A 354 -16.21 35.69 29.35
CA GLY A 354 -15.75 34.41 29.89
C GLY A 354 -15.97 33.20 28.98
N GLN A 355 -16.50 33.38 27.77
CA GLN A 355 -16.66 32.32 26.78
C GLN A 355 -15.41 32.20 25.90
N GLU A 356 -15.03 30.97 25.54
CA GLU A 356 -13.82 30.69 24.74
C GLU A 356 -13.89 31.26 23.32
N ARG A 357 -15.08 31.32 22.71
CA ARG A 357 -15.30 31.82 21.34
C ARG A 357 -16.77 32.11 21.05
N LEU A 358 -17.05 32.72 19.90
CA LEU A 358 -18.40 32.81 19.33
C LEU A 358 -18.92 31.41 18.97
N THR A 359 -19.95 30.92 19.66
CA THR A 359 -20.45 29.54 19.51
C THR A 359 -21.59 29.42 18.48
N ARG A 360 -22.43 30.45 18.35
CA ARG A 360 -23.50 30.49 17.33
C ARG A 360 -23.67 31.89 16.74
N THR A 361 -24.10 31.98 15.48
CA THR A 361 -24.41 33.26 14.81
C THR A 361 -25.89 33.61 14.84
N GLY A 362 -26.76 32.65 15.15
CA GLY A 362 -28.19 32.74 14.83
C GLY A 362 -28.42 32.72 13.33
N ILE A 363 -29.55 33.28 12.88
CA ILE A 363 -29.83 33.47 11.45
C ILE A 363 -29.10 34.72 10.97
N VAL A 364 -28.27 34.60 9.95
CA VAL A 364 -27.54 35.73 9.36
C VAL A 364 -28.12 36.03 7.98
N MET A 365 -28.88 37.12 7.85
CA MET A 365 -29.46 37.56 6.59
C MET A 365 -28.48 38.50 5.88
N MET A 366 -28.03 38.12 4.68
CA MET A 366 -26.94 38.78 3.97
C MET A 366 -27.37 39.30 2.59
N ASP A 367 -26.84 40.46 2.22
CA ASP A 367 -26.73 40.87 0.81
C ASP A 367 -25.42 40.28 0.25
N PHE A 368 -25.47 39.67 -0.93
CA PHE A 368 -24.34 39.02 -1.63
C PHE A 368 -23.52 38.05 -0.75
N PRO A 369 -24.13 36.97 -0.24
CA PRO A 369 -23.36 35.98 0.51
C PRO A 369 -22.40 35.23 -0.42
N GLY A 370 -21.10 35.25 -0.11
CA GLY A 370 -20.11 34.41 -0.79
C GLY A 370 -19.93 33.05 -0.12
N GLY A 371 -19.49 32.05 -0.89
CA GLY A 371 -19.36 30.67 -0.44
C GLY A 371 -18.52 30.48 0.83
N GLY A 372 -17.39 31.19 0.92
CA GLY A 372 -16.51 31.07 2.10
C GLY A 372 -17.17 31.55 3.41
N LEU A 373 -18.03 32.57 3.38
CA LEU A 373 -18.77 33.00 4.57
C LEU A 373 -19.90 32.02 4.92
N ILE A 374 -20.57 31.46 3.90
CA ILE A 374 -21.60 30.42 4.09
C ILE A 374 -20.99 29.20 4.80
N ASP A 375 -19.83 28.73 4.33
CA ASP A 375 -19.10 27.61 4.93
C ASP A 375 -18.80 27.85 6.43
N GLU A 376 -18.37 29.07 6.78
CA GLU A 376 -18.09 29.45 8.16
C GLU A 376 -19.34 29.41 9.05
N ILE A 377 -20.47 29.93 8.56
CA ILE A 377 -21.73 29.93 9.30
C ILE A 377 -22.22 28.49 9.51
N VAL A 378 -22.19 27.66 8.45
CA VAL A 378 -22.63 26.25 8.50
C VAL A 378 -21.78 25.44 9.49
N ARG A 379 -20.47 25.65 9.54
CA ARG A 379 -19.55 24.90 10.42
C ARG A 379 -19.81 25.08 11.93
N ARG A 380 -20.58 26.08 12.32
CA ARG A 380 -20.91 26.36 13.73
C ARG A 380 -22.11 25.58 14.25
N ASN A 381 -22.81 24.90 13.36
CA ASN A 381 -23.94 24.09 13.77
C ASN A 381 -23.47 22.85 14.54
N PRO A 382 -24.21 22.45 15.60
CA PRO A 382 -23.94 21.23 16.34
C PRO A 382 -24.26 20.02 15.47
N VAL A 383 -23.30 19.60 14.65
CA VAL A 383 -23.25 18.22 14.16
C VAL A 383 -22.98 17.37 15.39
N PRO A 384 -23.70 16.25 15.64
CA PRO A 384 -23.53 15.45 16.82
C PRO A 384 -22.04 15.19 17.13
N THR A 385 -21.52 15.87 18.16
CA THR A 385 -20.26 15.48 18.80
C THR A 385 -20.45 14.25 19.71
N GLY A 386 -21.63 13.63 19.62
CA GLY A 386 -21.93 12.26 20.07
C GLY A 386 -22.01 11.25 18.93
N GLY A 387 -21.68 11.64 17.70
CA GLY A 387 -21.37 10.69 16.64
C GLY A 387 -19.95 10.17 16.85
N LEU A 388 -19.69 8.94 16.46
CA LEU A 388 -18.35 8.36 16.39
C LEU A 388 -17.55 9.06 15.28
N THR A 389 -17.19 10.33 15.47
CA THR A 389 -16.47 11.13 14.49
C THR A 389 -15.02 10.67 14.38
N GLY A 390 -14.46 10.73 13.17
CA GLY A 390 -13.05 10.43 12.93
C GLY A 390 -12.14 11.45 13.60
N PRO A 391 -10.86 11.13 13.76
CA PRO A 391 -9.91 12.04 14.36
C PRO A 391 -9.69 13.27 13.46
N THR A 392 -9.34 14.40 14.08
CA THR A 392 -8.91 15.61 13.37
C THR A 392 -7.39 15.59 13.30
N PRO A 393 -6.78 15.58 12.10
CA PRO A 393 -5.33 15.46 11.98
C PRO A 393 -4.64 16.73 12.48
N PRO A 394 -3.38 16.63 12.93
CA PRO A 394 -2.54 17.79 13.18
C PRO A 394 -2.46 18.71 11.94
N ALA A 395 -2.19 20.00 12.14
CA ALA A 395 -1.99 20.93 11.03
C ALA A 395 -0.82 20.46 10.14
N ASP A 396 -1.07 20.36 8.84
CA ASP A 396 -0.04 20.00 7.87
C ASP A 396 0.99 21.14 7.73
N PRO A 397 2.30 20.85 7.60
CA PRO A 397 3.28 21.87 7.25
C PRO A 397 2.95 22.49 5.88
N SER A 398 3.31 23.75 5.67
CA SER A 398 2.82 24.56 4.53
C SER A 398 3.07 23.89 3.15
N PRO A 399 2.26 24.21 2.10
CA PRO A 399 2.29 23.58 0.77
C PRO A 399 3.59 23.74 -0.09
N GLY A 400 4.75 24.00 0.52
CA GLY A 400 5.97 24.43 -0.18
C GLY A 400 6.73 23.36 -0.97
N ASP A 401 6.46 22.07 -0.76
CA ASP A 401 7.18 20.98 -1.45
C ASP A 401 6.33 20.43 -2.61
N THR A 402 6.38 21.13 -3.75
CA THR A 402 5.81 20.62 -5.01
C THR A 402 6.72 19.56 -5.64
N TRP A 403 6.15 18.75 -6.53
CA TRP A 403 6.89 17.79 -7.35
C TRP A 403 8.09 18.42 -8.04
N ALA A 404 9.23 17.73 -8.02
CA ALA A 404 10.41 18.18 -8.74
C ALA A 404 10.10 18.19 -10.24
N ALA A 405 10.36 19.32 -10.91
CA ALA A 405 10.33 19.37 -12.36
C ALA A 405 11.35 18.35 -12.92
N ASN A 406 11.04 17.76 -14.08
CA ASN A 406 11.96 16.86 -14.76
C ASN A 406 13.28 17.63 -15.01
N PRO A 407 14.42 17.19 -14.43
CA PRO A 407 15.68 17.92 -14.58
C PRO A 407 16.28 17.81 -15.98
N GLY A 408 15.66 17.04 -16.89
CA GLY A 408 16.18 16.77 -18.23
C GLY A 408 17.43 15.88 -18.24
N GLY A 409 17.93 15.58 -19.44
CA GLY A 409 19.08 14.70 -19.65
C GLY A 409 18.75 13.21 -19.53
N ASN A 410 19.79 12.37 -19.42
CA ASN A 410 19.66 10.92 -19.35
C ASN A 410 18.87 10.50 -18.09
N GLN A 411 17.66 9.97 -18.27
CA GLN A 411 16.76 9.58 -17.18
C GLN A 411 17.20 8.28 -16.50
N GLU A 412 17.94 7.43 -17.21
CA GLU A 412 18.40 6.11 -16.74
C GLU A 412 19.27 6.21 -15.48
N ARG A 413 19.96 7.34 -15.27
CA ARG A 413 20.77 7.58 -14.07
C ARG A 413 19.96 7.54 -12.77
N CYS A 414 18.66 7.85 -12.82
CA CYS A 414 17.79 7.87 -11.64
C CYS A 414 16.94 6.59 -11.49
N ARG A 415 17.03 5.63 -12.41
CA ARG A 415 16.20 4.41 -12.33
C ARG A 415 16.51 3.62 -11.05
N PRO A 416 15.52 3.13 -10.28
CA PRO A 416 15.76 2.18 -9.19
C PRO A 416 16.60 0.95 -9.62
N ASP A 417 17.57 0.54 -8.78
CA ASP A 417 18.48 -0.55 -9.14
C ASP A 417 17.73 -1.88 -9.30
N GLY A 418 18.08 -2.64 -10.33
CA GLY A 418 17.42 -3.91 -10.67
C GLY A 418 15.94 -3.80 -11.06
N MET A 419 15.42 -2.61 -11.37
CA MET A 419 14.08 -2.45 -11.92
C MET A 419 14.12 -2.56 -13.45
N THR A 420 13.28 -3.40 -14.04
CA THR A 420 13.29 -3.64 -15.48
C THR A 420 12.78 -2.42 -16.25
N THR A 421 13.48 -2.05 -17.33
CA THR A 421 13.11 -0.93 -18.20
C THR A 421 12.10 -1.34 -19.27
N THR A 422 11.23 -0.40 -19.65
CA THR A 422 10.40 -0.56 -20.85
C THR A 422 11.23 -0.27 -22.10
N ALA A 423 11.31 -1.26 -23.00
CA ALA A 423 12.07 -1.11 -24.24
C ALA A 423 11.54 0.06 -25.09
N ASN A 424 12.48 0.86 -25.62
CA ASN A 424 12.21 2.01 -26.50
C ASN A 424 11.36 3.13 -25.88
N VAL A 425 11.41 3.32 -24.55
CA VAL A 425 10.74 4.41 -23.84
C VAL A 425 11.75 5.15 -22.97
N ASP A 426 11.85 6.47 -23.13
CA ASP A 426 12.64 7.34 -22.24
C ASP A 426 11.80 7.71 -21.02
N THR A 427 11.64 6.76 -20.09
CA THR A 427 10.82 6.95 -18.89
C THR A 427 11.47 8.00 -17.98
N PRO A 428 10.78 9.12 -17.62
CA PRO A 428 11.32 10.17 -16.76
C PRO A 428 11.49 9.79 -15.27
N TYR A 429 12.38 8.83 -14.98
CA TYR A 429 12.68 8.37 -13.61
C TYR A 429 13.14 9.51 -12.69
N CYS A 430 13.88 10.51 -13.19
CA CYS A 430 14.42 11.58 -12.36
C CYS A 430 13.34 12.52 -11.78
N VAL A 431 12.08 12.41 -12.24
CA VAL A 431 10.92 13.09 -11.62
C VAL A 431 10.61 12.48 -10.24
N ALA A 432 10.71 11.15 -10.12
CA ALA A 432 10.38 10.43 -8.89
C ALA A 432 11.60 10.01 -8.07
N TYR A 433 12.78 9.91 -8.68
CA TYR A 433 13.97 9.34 -8.06
C TYR A 433 15.19 10.26 -8.10
N ASP A 434 16.11 10.09 -7.16
CA ASP A 434 17.45 10.66 -7.16
C ASP A 434 18.42 9.82 -8.01
N GLU A 435 19.66 10.29 -8.20
CA GLU A 435 20.68 9.57 -8.99
C GLU A 435 21.17 8.26 -8.34
N ALA A 436 20.86 8.05 -7.06
CA ALA A 436 21.11 6.78 -6.39
C ALA A 436 19.95 5.77 -6.61
N GLY A 437 18.87 6.17 -7.31
CA GLY A 437 17.66 5.37 -7.51
C GLY A 437 16.75 5.37 -6.28
N ARG A 438 16.88 6.35 -5.39
CA ARG A 438 16.03 6.52 -4.21
C ARG A 438 14.88 7.47 -4.50
N GLU A 439 13.72 7.14 -3.99
CA GLU A 439 12.50 7.87 -4.24
C GLU A 439 12.52 9.21 -3.51
N ARG A 440 12.07 10.24 -4.21
CA ARG A 440 11.89 11.58 -3.67
C ARG A 440 10.60 11.62 -2.88
N THR A 441 10.73 11.52 -1.57
CA THR A 441 9.61 11.56 -0.61
C THR A 441 9.56 12.84 0.21
N GLY A 442 10.46 13.81 -0.04
CA GLY A 442 10.56 15.09 0.68
C GLY A 442 11.64 15.07 1.76
N ALA A 443 12.19 16.24 2.10
CA ALA A 443 13.37 16.34 2.97
C ALA A 443 13.14 15.77 4.39
N ALA A 444 11.91 15.88 4.91
CA ALA A 444 11.50 15.34 6.21
C ALA A 444 11.15 13.84 6.19
N HIS A 445 11.19 13.17 5.03
CA HIS A 445 10.75 11.78 4.89
C HIS A 445 11.80 10.96 4.14
N GLN A 446 12.84 10.48 4.84
CA GLN A 446 13.92 9.69 4.24
C GLN A 446 13.56 8.21 3.98
N ARG A 447 12.36 7.80 4.43
CA ARG A 447 11.79 6.46 4.36
C ARG A 447 10.31 6.57 4.06
N ARG A 448 9.73 5.53 3.46
CA ARG A 448 8.29 5.46 3.24
C ARG A 448 7.56 5.20 4.55
N VAL A 449 6.51 5.99 4.75
CA VAL A 449 5.38 5.68 5.64
C VAL A 449 4.15 5.64 4.74
N LEU A 450 3.62 4.45 4.51
CA LEU A 450 2.51 4.19 3.60
C LEU A 450 1.31 3.72 4.41
N GLY A 451 0.15 4.36 4.25
CA GLY A 451 -1.09 3.96 4.92
C GLY A 451 -2.15 3.48 3.94
N TYR A 452 -2.87 2.41 4.29
CA TYR A 452 -4.10 2.04 3.61
C TYR A 452 -5.29 2.81 4.18
N PHE A 453 -6.00 3.51 3.29
CA PHE A 453 -7.25 4.22 3.57
C PHE A 453 -8.42 3.41 3.01
N THR A 454 -9.36 3.02 3.86
CA THR A 454 -10.49 2.19 3.45
C THR A 454 -11.72 3.03 3.11
N GLY A 455 -12.27 2.83 1.92
CA GLY A 455 -13.39 3.61 1.38
C GLY A 455 -14.74 3.34 2.06
N TRP A 456 -14.82 2.37 2.99
CA TRP A 456 -16.08 1.94 3.61
C TRP A 456 -16.34 2.52 5.02
N ARG A 457 -15.36 3.16 5.67
CA ARG A 457 -15.53 3.74 7.03
C ARG A 457 -16.19 5.13 6.98
N THR A 458 -17.38 5.18 6.40
CA THR A 458 -18.11 6.42 6.12
C THR A 458 -18.90 6.96 7.32
N GLY A 459 -19.13 6.14 8.36
CA GLY A 459 -19.99 6.47 9.50
C GLY A 459 -21.50 6.43 9.23
N LYS A 460 -21.92 6.09 7.99
CA LYS A 460 -23.35 6.01 7.63
C LYS A 460 -24.12 4.95 8.43
N ASP A 461 -23.44 3.94 8.95
CA ASP A 461 -23.98 2.87 9.80
C ASP A 461 -23.96 3.21 11.30
N GLY A 462 -23.61 4.45 11.67
CA GLY A 462 -23.50 4.90 13.05
C GLY A 462 -22.20 4.51 13.74
N ARG A 463 -21.30 3.78 13.06
CA ARG A 463 -19.97 3.42 13.56
C ARG A 463 -18.96 4.55 13.35
N HIS A 464 -17.72 4.37 13.85
CA HIS A 464 -16.66 5.34 13.64
C HIS A 464 -16.43 5.66 12.16
N GLN A 465 -16.52 6.94 11.80
CA GLN A 465 -16.09 7.42 10.49
C GLN A 465 -14.57 7.65 10.45
N TYR A 466 -13.94 7.36 9.32
CA TYR A 466 -12.58 7.74 9.01
C TYR A 466 -12.56 8.25 7.56
N LEU A 467 -12.58 9.56 7.40
CA LEU A 467 -12.74 10.22 6.10
C LEU A 467 -11.39 10.70 5.55
N PRO A 468 -11.28 11.14 4.28
CA PRO A 468 -10.03 11.70 3.77
C PRO A 468 -9.49 12.88 4.59
N SER A 469 -10.39 13.63 5.23
CA SER A 469 -10.04 14.72 6.16
C SER A 469 -9.46 14.24 7.49
N SER A 470 -9.61 12.95 7.84
CA SER A 470 -9.03 12.33 9.02
C SER A 470 -7.62 11.80 8.81
N VAL A 471 -7.13 11.77 7.57
CA VAL A 471 -5.77 11.28 7.27
C VAL A 471 -4.73 12.31 7.74
N SER A 472 -3.68 11.85 8.43
CA SER A 472 -2.52 12.67 8.82
C SER A 472 -1.55 12.83 7.63
N TRP A 473 -1.96 13.60 6.63
CA TRP A 473 -1.28 13.73 5.35
C TRP A 473 0.19 14.14 5.50
N GLY A 474 0.50 15.11 6.36
CA GLY A 474 1.86 15.59 6.61
C GLY A 474 2.82 14.54 7.17
N LYS A 475 2.32 13.45 7.78
CA LYS A 475 3.14 12.37 8.37
C LYS A 475 3.36 11.21 7.41
N LEU A 476 2.58 11.12 6.35
CA LEU A 476 2.66 10.05 5.37
C LEU A 476 3.51 10.45 4.15
N THR A 477 3.98 9.43 3.45
CA THR A 477 4.60 9.57 2.12
C THR A 477 3.67 9.08 1.02
N HIS A 478 2.87 8.07 1.35
CA HIS A 478 2.00 7.37 0.44
C HIS A 478 0.68 7.04 1.14
N VAL A 479 -0.42 7.06 0.37
CA VAL A 479 -1.71 6.54 0.82
C VAL A 479 -2.32 5.69 -0.29
N ASN A 480 -2.58 4.42 0.02
CA ASN A 480 -3.28 3.51 -0.89
C ASN A 480 -4.78 3.59 -0.58
N TYR A 481 -5.60 3.92 -1.58
CA TYR A 481 -7.06 3.89 -1.45
C TYR A 481 -7.56 2.46 -1.69
N SER A 482 -8.23 1.89 -0.69
CA SER A 482 -8.76 0.52 -0.70
C SER A 482 -10.30 0.53 -0.78
N PHE A 483 -10.93 -0.14 -1.74
CA PHE A 483 -10.35 -0.83 -2.89
C PHE A 483 -11.15 -0.54 -4.17
N ALA A 484 -10.45 -0.57 -5.30
CA ALA A 484 -11.03 -0.87 -6.60
C ALA A 484 -10.98 -2.39 -6.85
N HIS A 485 -11.66 -2.86 -7.89
CA HIS A 485 -11.69 -4.26 -8.28
C HIS A 485 -11.54 -4.42 -9.81
N VAL A 486 -11.36 -5.66 -10.26
CA VAL A 486 -11.40 -6.00 -11.69
C VAL A 486 -12.85 -6.30 -12.08
N GLY A 487 -13.43 -5.46 -12.93
CA GLY A 487 -14.79 -5.61 -13.46
C GLY A 487 -14.93 -6.80 -14.41
N ALA A 488 -16.18 -7.18 -14.70
CA ALA A 488 -16.50 -8.30 -15.58
C ALA A 488 -16.03 -8.12 -17.04
N ASP A 489 -15.75 -6.88 -17.45
CA ASP A 489 -15.19 -6.50 -18.74
C ASP A 489 -13.65 -6.42 -18.73
N ASN A 490 -13.01 -6.94 -17.67
CA ASN A 490 -11.58 -6.86 -17.40
C ASN A 490 -11.03 -5.44 -17.20
N ARG A 491 -11.89 -4.44 -16.94
CA ARG A 491 -11.43 -3.08 -16.61
C ARG A 491 -11.31 -2.90 -15.10
N ILE A 492 -10.47 -1.97 -14.66
CA ILE A 492 -10.54 -1.48 -13.28
C ILE A 492 -11.90 -0.81 -13.03
N ALA A 493 -12.52 -1.10 -11.90
CA ALA A 493 -13.82 -0.58 -11.52
C ALA A 493 -13.88 -0.23 -10.03
N ILE A 494 -14.75 0.73 -9.71
CA ILE A 494 -15.20 1.05 -8.35
C ILE A 494 -16.73 0.94 -8.34
N LYS A 495 -17.32 0.76 -7.17
CA LYS A 495 -18.79 0.79 -7.07
C LYS A 495 -19.28 2.21 -7.39
N PRO A 496 -20.42 2.40 -8.09
CA PRO A 496 -20.88 3.72 -8.53
C PRO A 496 -20.95 4.77 -7.40
N GLU A 497 -21.36 4.36 -6.21
CA GLU A 497 -21.45 5.19 -5.01
C GLU A 497 -20.08 5.68 -4.48
N GLN A 498 -18.97 5.12 -4.96
CA GLN A 498 -17.62 5.49 -4.55
C GLN A 498 -17.01 6.61 -5.42
N ASP A 499 -17.58 6.97 -6.57
CA ASP A 499 -16.98 7.97 -7.48
C ASP A 499 -16.72 9.32 -6.78
N SER A 500 -17.72 9.82 -6.06
CA SER A 500 -17.60 11.07 -5.32
C SER A 500 -16.56 10.98 -4.19
N ALA A 501 -16.49 9.85 -3.50
CA ALA A 501 -15.53 9.59 -2.42
C ALA A 501 -14.09 9.53 -2.94
N VAL A 502 -13.84 8.84 -4.06
CA VAL A 502 -12.52 8.76 -4.70
C VAL A 502 -12.05 10.13 -5.19
N ARG A 503 -12.94 10.92 -5.78
CA ARG A 503 -12.61 12.31 -6.18
C ARG A 503 -12.32 13.19 -4.96
N LEU A 504 -13.14 13.08 -3.91
CA LEU A 504 -12.93 13.82 -2.66
C LEU A 504 -11.60 13.46 -2.01
N PHE A 505 -11.21 12.17 -2.05
CA PHE A 505 -9.95 11.70 -1.51
C PHE A 505 -8.75 12.42 -2.15
N ASN A 506 -8.63 12.41 -3.48
CA ASN A 506 -7.50 13.08 -4.15
C ASN A 506 -7.57 14.61 -4.06
N ARG A 507 -8.78 15.22 -4.10
CA ARG A 507 -8.92 16.67 -3.83
C ARG A 507 -8.47 17.05 -2.42
N THR A 508 -8.75 16.21 -1.43
CA THR A 508 -8.33 16.45 -0.05
C THR A 508 -6.82 16.36 0.07
N ARG A 509 -6.20 15.36 -0.57
CA ARG A 509 -4.73 15.27 -0.70
C ARG A 509 -4.16 16.55 -1.31
N ASP A 510 -4.69 16.99 -2.45
CA ASP A 510 -4.19 18.18 -3.16
C ASP A 510 -4.27 19.44 -2.29
N ALA A 511 -5.33 19.60 -1.51
CA ALA A 511 -5.52 20.73 -0.59
C ALA A 511 -4.63 20.67 0.67
N ARG A 512 -4.31 19.46 1.16
CA ARG A 512 -3.62 19.23 2.44
C ARG A 512 -2.12 19.00 2.29
N SER A 513 -1.73 18.12 1.36
CA SER A 513 -0.34 17.73 1.14
C SER A 513 -0.14 17.19 -0.28
N PRO A 514 0.03 18.07 -1.29
CA PRO A 514 0.22 17.68 -2.69
C PRO A 514 1.46 16.81 -2.95
N ARG A 515 2.39 16.76 -1.99
CA ARG A 515 3.58 15.88 -1.98
C ARG A 515 3.24 14.40 -1.81
N VAL A 516 2.19 14.09 -1.05
CA VAL A 516 1.85 12.69 -0.72
C VAL A 516 1.39 11.97 -1.97
N LYS A 517 1.95 10.78 -2.21
CA LYS A 517 1.61 9.97 -3.37
C LYS A 517 0.38 9.13 -3.06
N THR A 518 -0.66 9.22 -3.88
CA THR A 518 -1.84 8.38 -3.73
C THR A 518 -1.83 7.28 -4.77
N LEU A 519 -2.11 6.04 -4.38
CA LEU A 519 -2.27 4.92 -5.31
C LEU A 519 -3.67 4.32 -5.13
N ILE A 520 -4.24 3.83 -6.22
CA ILE A 520 -5.46 3.02 -6.15
C ILE A 520 -5.06 1.56 -5.93
N ALA A 521 -5.47 0.97 -4.82
CA ALA A 521 -5.28 -0.46 -4.56
C ALA A 521 -6.41 -1.26 -5.23
N VAL A 522 -6.06 -2.27 -5.99
CA VAL A 522 -7.01 -3.11 -6.75
C VAL A 522 -6.99 -4.53 -6.21
N GLY A 523 -8.14 -5.02 -5.76
CA GLY A 523 -8.32 -6.37 -5.22
C GLY A 523 -8.52 -6.40 -3.71
N GLY A 524 -7.55 -6.97 -3.01
CA GLY A 524 -7.67 -7.39 -1.61
C GLY A 524 -8.38 -8.74 -1.47
N TRP A 525 -8.41 -9.27 -0.25
CA TRP A 525 -8.99 -10.58 0.06
C TRP A 525 -10.43 -10.79 -0.46
N ALA A 526 -11.28 -9.76 -0.42
CA ALA A 526 -12.68 -9.87 -0.80
C ALA A 526 -12.94 -9.77 -2.31
N ASP A 527 -12.11 -9.02 -3.05
CA ASP A 527 -12.38 -8.62 -4.44
C ASP A 527 -11.29 -9.06 -5.44
N SER A 528 -10.48 -10.07 -5.07
CA SER A 528 -9.44 -10.65 -5.94
C SER A 528 -9.96 -11.52 -7.07
N ARG A 529 -11.23 -11.94 -7.04
CA ARG A 529 -11.84 -12.87 -8.01
C ARG A 529 -11.56 -12.53 -9.48
N GLY A 530 -11.68 -11.25 -9.85
CA GLY A 530 -11.57 -10.83 -11.24
C GLY A 530 -10.15 -10.97 -11.80
N PHE A 531 -9.11 -10.95 -10.95
CA PHE A 531 -7.73 -11.16 -11.40
C PHE A 531 -7.53 -12.55 -12.01
N TYR A 532 -8.13 -13.60 -11.43
CA TYR A 532 -7.94 -14.97 -11.91
C TYR A 532 -8.33 -15.12 -13.39
N THR A 533 -9.46 -14.55 -13.81
CA THR A 533 -9.92 -14.62 -15.20
C THR A 533 -9.28 -13.58 -16.11
N MET A 534 -8.98 -12.39 -15.57
CA MET A 534 -8.37 -11.31 -16.33
C MET A 534 -6.92 -11.62 -16.71
N ALA A 535 -6.16 -12.26 -15.83
CA ALA A 535 -4.75 -12.59 -16.05
C ALA A 535 -4.52 -13.99 -16.64
N THR A 536 -5.42 -14.95 -16.39
CA THR A 536 -5.21 -16.36 -16.74
C THR A 536 -6.46 -17.00 -17.37
N ASN A 537 -6.29 -17.58 -18.55
CA ASN A 537 -7.32 -18.35 -19.23
C ASN A 537 -7.64 -19.64 -18.47
N ALA A 538 -8.80 -20.24 -18.75
CA ALA A 538 -9.22 -21.48 -18.08
C ALA A 538 -8.27 -22.67 -18.32
N ASP A 539 -7.50 -22.67 -19.41
CA ASP A 539 -6.50 -23.69 -19.73
C ASP A 539 -5.14 -23.46 -19.04
N GLY A 540 -5.00 -22.37 -18.26
CA GLY A 540 -3.77 -21.95 -17.59
C GLY A 540 -2.82 -21.13 -18.44
N SER A 541 -3.16 -20.79 -19.69
CA SER A 541 -2.38 -19.83 -20.48
C SER A 541 -2.61 -18.39 -20.02
N VAL A 542 -1.67 -17.49 -20.30
CA VAL A 542 -1.80 -16.06 -20.01
C VAL A 542 -2.92 -15.44 -20.84
N ASN A 543 -3.83 -14.71 -20.20
CA ASN A 543 -4.87 -13.95 -20.87
C ASN A 543 -4.37 -12.53 -21.22
N GLN A 544 -3.53 -12.42 -22.26
CA GLN A 544 -2.93 -11.12 -22.63
C GLN A 544 -3.99 -10.08 -23.00
N ALA A 545 -5.10 -10.47 -23.65
CA ALA A 545 -6.16 -9.52 -24.04
C ALA A 545 -6.88 -8.94 -22.81
N GLY A 546 -7.13 -9.77 -21.78
CA GLY A 546 -7.67 -9.31 -20.49
C GLY A 546 -6.69 -8.37 -19.79
N ILE A 547 -5.41 -8.73 -19.73
CA ILE A 547 -4.34 -7.92 -19.16
C ILE A 547 -4.20 -6.57 -19.88
N ASP A 548 -4.21 -6.55 -21.21
CA ASP A 548 -4.12 -5.31 -21.99
C ASP A 548 -5.32 -4.39 -21.73
N THR A 549 -6.52 -4.98 -21.65
CA THR A 549 -7.75 -4.25 -21.32
C THR A 549 -7.67 -3.62 -19.93
N PHE A 550 -7.25 -4.41 -18.94
CA PHE A 550 -7.07 -3.95 -17.57
C PHE A 550 -6.01 -2.86 -17.49
N ALA A 551 -4.81 -3.10 -18.03
CA ALA A 551 -3.70 -2.17 -17.95
C ALA A 551 -3.98 -0.83 -18.64
N ASN A 552 -4.67 -0.83 -19.80
CA ASN A 552 -5.14 0.40 -20.43
C ASN A 552 -6.14 1.13 -19.52
N SER A 553 -7.13 0.42 -18.97
CA SER A 553 -8.13 1.02 -18.08
C SER A 553 -7.53 1.56 -16.77
N ALA A 554 -6.45 0.94 -16.28
CA ALA A 554 -5.73 1.38 -15.09
C ALA A 554 -5.02 2.72 -15.34
N VAL A 555 -4.38 2.89 -16.51
CA VAL A 555 -3.83 4.18 -16.95
C VAL A 555 -4.92 5.24 -17.03
N ASP A 556 -6.07 4.92 -17.66
CA ASP A 556 -7.20 5.84 -17.76
C ASP A 556 -7.71 6.26 -16.38
N PHE A 557 -7.84 5.31 -15.45
CA PHE A 557 -8.31 5.55 -14.10
C PHE A 557 -7.37 6.46 -13.31
N VAL A 558 -6.06 6.20 -13.37
CA VAL A 558 -5.03 7.02 -12.72
C VAL A 558 -5.10 8.46 -13.23
N ARG A 559 -5.28 8.66 -14.54
CA ARG A 559 -5.46 9.98 -15.15
C ARG A 559 -6.78 10.64 -14.72
N GLN A 560 -7.88 9.91 -14.79
CA GLN A 560 -9.23 10.41 -14.49
C GLN A 560 -9.38 10.90 -13.05
N TYR A 561 -8.77 10.20 -12.10
CA TYR A 561 -8.93 10.49 -10.67
C TYR A 561 -7.71 11.16 -10.04
N GLY A 562 -6.61 11.37 -10.79
CA GLY A 562 -5.44 12.11 -10.32
C GLY A 562 -4.46 11.32 -9.44
N PHE A 563 -4.56 9.99 -9.41
CA PHE A 563 -3.64 9.13 -8.65
C PHE A 563 -2.21 9.21 -9.18
N ASN A 564 -1.25 8.84 -8.33
CA ASN A 564 0.17 8.72 -8.66
C ASN A 564 0.56 7.32 -9.13
N GLY A 565 -0.34 6.35 -9.12
CA GLY A 565 -0.02 4.98 -9.50
C GLY A 565 -1.11 3.99 -9.13
N VAL A 566 -0.78 2.72 -9.32
CA VAL A 566 -1.65 1.57 -9.05
C VAL A 566 -0.92 0.61 -8.12
N ASP A 567 -1.61 0.14 -7.10
CA ASP A 567 -1.17 -0.94 -6.22
C ASP A 567 -1.99 -2.20 -6.53
N ILE A 568 -1.30 -3.29 -6.88
CA ILE A 568 -1.96 -4.57 -7.18
C ILE A 568 -1.99 -5.42 -5.92
N ASP A 569 -3.18 -5.71 -5.43
CA ASP A 569 -3.41 -6.54 -4.26
C ASP A 569 -4.16 -7.81 -4.69
N TYR A 570 -3.43 -8.70 -5.38
CA TYR A 570 -3.97 -9.95 -5.90
C TYR A 570 -3.75 -11.08 -4.89
N GLU A 571 -4.82 -11.55 -4.26
CA GLU A 571 -4.81 -12.56 -3.21
C GLU A 571 -5.46 -13.90 -3.64
N TYR A 572 -4.73 -14.91 -4.15
CA TYR A 572 -3.28 -14.93 -4.44
C TYR A 572 -2.93 -15.64 -5.75
N PRO A 573 -1.93 -15.14 -6.52
CA PRO A 573 -1.44 -15.79 -7.73
C PRO A 573 -0.47 -16.94 -7.41
N THR A 574 -0.94 -17.96 -6.70
CA THR A 574 -0.14 -19.10 -6.26
C THR A 574 -0.62 -20.41 -6.88
N ALA A 575 0.31 -21.31 -7.19
CA ALA A 575 -0.01 -22.64 -7.69
C ALA A 575 -0.56 -23.59 -6.61
N LEU A 576 -0.57 -23.18 -5.33
CA LEU A 576 -1.10 -23.99 -4.24
C LEU A 576 -2.63 -24.14 -4.31
N PRO A 577 -3.18 -25.35 -4.09
CA PRO A 577 -4.62 -25.58 -4.07
C PRO A 577 -5.29 -24.91 -2.87
N ASN A 578 -6.54 -24.48 -3.05
CA ASN A 578 -7.41 -23.99 -1.97
C ASN A 578 -6.77 -22.85 -1.14
N THR A 579 -6.06 -21.97 -1.84
CA THR A 579 -5.47 -20.75 -1.28
C THR A 579 -6.21 -19.53 -1.81
N GLY A 580 -6.06 -18.40 -1.13
CA GLY A 580 -6.91 -17.24 -1.39
C GLY A 580 -8.32 -17.45 -0.85
N ASN A 581 -9.22 -16.51 -1.17
CA ASN A 581 -10.58 -16.52 -0.64
C ASN A 581 -11.35 -17.79 -1.07
N PRO A 582 -11.97 -18.54 -0.14
CA PRO A 582 -12.71 -19.76 -0.44
C PRO A 582 -13.82 -19.61 -1.49
N VAL A 583 -14.43 -18.44 -1.60
CA VAL A 583 -15.45 -18.15 -2.63
C VAL A 583 -14.88 -18.15 -4.06
N ASP A 584 -13.55 -18.00 -4.19
CA ASP A 584 -12.84 -17.92 -5.46
C ASP A 584 -12.20 -19.23 -5.90
N TRP A 585 -12.16 -20.24 -5.03
CA TRP A 585 -11.59 -21.55 -5.35
C TRP A 585 -12.16 -22.18 -6.64
N PRO A 586 -13.48 -22.10 -6.94
CA PRO A 586 -14.00 -22.62 -8.21
C PRO A 586 -13.40 -21.96 -9.46
N VAL A 587 -12.89 -20.73 -9.35
CA VAL A 587 -12.27 -19.96 -10.45
C VAL A 587 -10.75 -20.08 -10.43
N ALA A 588 -10.15 -20.01 -9.23
CA ALA A 588 -8.71 -20.04 -9.01
C ALA A 588 -8.11 -21.44 -9.22
N ASN A 589 -8.72 -22.48 -8.64
CA ASN A 589 -8.15 -23.84 -8.65
C ASN A 589 -7.90 -24.41 -10.06
N PRO A 590 -8.79 -24.24 -11.04
CA PRO A 590 -8.53 -24.68 -12.42
C PRO A 590 -7.36 -23.97 -13.09
N ARG A 591 -6.98 -22.77 -12.61
CA ARG A 591 -5.97 -21.89 -13.21
C ARG A 591 -4.61 -21.94 -12.55
N ARG A 592 -4.47 -22.60 -11.39
CA ARG A 592 -3.27 -22.63 -10.54
C ARG A 592 -1.94 -22.74 -11.29
N LYS A 593 -1.85 -23.66 -12.24
CA LYS A 593 -0.63 -23.91 -13.04
C LYS A 593 -0.16 -22.70 -13.86
N GLY A 594 -1.01 -21.69 -14.06
CA GLY A 594 -0.74 -20.51 -14.86
C GLY A 594 -0.90 -19.18 -14.13
N LEU A 595 -1.23 -19.19 -12.82
CA LEU A 595 -1.49 -17.96 -12.07
C LEU A 595 -0.21 -17.11 -11.91
N THR A 596 0.93 -17.76 -11.66
CA THR A 596 2.25 -17.11 -11.54
C THR A 596 2.68 -16.45 -12.85
N ALA A 597 2.51 -17.15 -13.98
CA ALA A 597 2.77 -16.63 -15.32
C ALA A 597 1.82 -15.47 -15.67
N GLY A 598 0.53 -15.60 -15.36
CA GLY A 598 -0.47 -14.55 -15.55
C GLY A 598 -0.15 -13.29 -14.75
N TYR A 599 0.22 -13.44 -13.48
CA TYR A 599 0.61 -12.33 -12.61
C TYR A 599 1.89 -11.63 -13.10
N THR A 600 2.88 -12.40 -13.53
CA THR A 600 4.13 -11.84 -14.10
C THR A 600 3.84 -11.05 -15.38
N ALA A 601 2.97 -11.56 -16.27
CA ALA A 601 2.55 -10.87 -17.48
C ALA A 601 1.72 -9.60 -17.17
N LEU A 602 0.87 -9.65 -16.15
CA LEU A 602 0.10 -8.49 -15.66
C LEU A 602 1.03 -7.37 -15.20
N LEU A 603 1.96 -7.65 -14.29
CA LEU A 603 2.88 -6.63 -13.75
C LEU A 603 3.79 -6.06 -14.85
N LYS A 604 4.28 -6.92 -15.76
CA LYS A 604 5.06 -6.48 -16.92
C LYS A 604 4.26 -5.50 -17.78
N THR A 605 3.04 -5.89 -18.17
CA THR A 605 2.20 -5.07 -19.06
C THR A 605 1.80 -3.75 -18.39
N LEU A 606 1.48 -3.77 -17.09
CA LEU A 606 1.21 -2.55 -16.33
C LEU A 606 2.41 -1.60 -16.32
N ARG A 607 3.62 -2.10 -16.02
CA ARG A 607 4.84 -1.28 -16.05
C ARG A 607 5.05 -0.65 -17.41
N GLU A 608 4.91 -1.44 -18.47
CA GLU A 608 5.04 -1.00 -19.85
C GLU A 608 4.04 0.10 -20.23
N LYS A 609 2.78 -0.03 -19.80
CA LYS A 609 1.73 0.96 -20.08
C LYS A 609 1.92 2.23 -19.24
N LEU A 610 2.27 2.09 -17.96
CA LEU A 610 2.55 3.20 -17.06
C LEU A 610 3.81 3.97 -17.46
N ASP A 611 4.85 3.31 -17.96
CA ASP A 611 6.06 3.98 -18.49
C ASP A 611 5.75 4.85 -19.71
N ARG A 612 4.95 4.32 -20.64
CA ARG A 612 4.53 5.08 -21.83
C ARG A 612 3.64 6.27 -21.46
N ALA A 613 2.71 6.07 -20.52
CA ALA A 613 1.91 7.17 -19.98
C ALA A 613 2.80 8.21 -19.28
N THR A 614 3.77 7.74 -18.50
CA THR A 614 4.73 8.58 -17.77
C THR A 614 5.57 9.44 -18.70
N ALA A 615 6.07 8.87 -19.80
CA ALA A 615 6.80 9.61 -20.83
C ALA A 615 5.91 10.61 -21.58
N GLY A 616 4.66 10.25 -21.87
CA GLY A 616 3.70 11.13 -22.56
C GLY A 616 3.19 12.30 -21.71
N ASP A 617 3.00 12.07 -20.41
CA ASP A 617 2.35 13.02 -19.50
C ASP A 617 3.37 13.89 -18.73
N GLY A 618 4.66 13.56 -18.80
CA GLY A 618 5.72 14.25 -18.05
C GLY A 618 5.64 14.07 -16.53
N ARG A 619 4.86 13.09 -16.06
CA ARG A 619 4.64 12.75 -14.65
C ARG A 619 4.96 11.27 -14.45
N TYR A 620 5.65 10.93 -13.35
CA TYR A 620 5.93 9.53 -13.03
C TYR A 620 4.72 8.82 -12.40
N TYR A 621 4.36 7.66 -12.95
CA TYR A 621 3.35 6.76 -12.39
C TYR A 621 3.98 5.52 -11.75
N LEU A 622 3.63 5.30 -10.48
CA LEU A 622 4.09 4.17 -9.68
C LEU A 622 3.30 2.89 -10.00
N LEU A 623 4.00 1.77 -9.97
CA LEU A 623 3.45 0.43 -9.91
C LEU A 623 3.95 -0.25 -8.64
N THR A 624 3.03 -0.59 -7.74
CA THR A 624 3.35 -1.30 -6.51
C THR A 624 2.46 -2.53 -6.39
N ALA A 625 2.77 -3.41 -5.43
CA ALA A 625 1.89 -4.52 -5.10
C ALA A 625 1.95 -4.83 -3.61
N ALA A 626 0.81 -5.15 -3.03
CA ALA A 626 0.73 -5.88 -1.77
C ALA A 626 1.09 -7.35 -2.05
N VAL A 627 2.14 -7.84 -1.40
CA VAL A 627 2.67 -9.19 -1.63
C VAL A 627 2.69 -9.98 -0.33
N SER A 628 2.44 -11.29 -0.41
CA SER A 628 2.33 -12.12 0.80
C SER A 628 3.65 -12.20 1.59
N GLY A 629 3.56 -12.09 2.92
CA GLY A 629 4.64 -12.44 3.86
C GLY A 629 4.64 -13.90 4.29
N SER A 630 3.67 -14.71 3.86
CA SER A 630 3.53 -16.11 4.28
C SER A 630 4.47 -17.04 3.50
N GLY A 631 5.38 -17.71 4.20
CA GLY A 631 6.26 -18.73 3.62
C GLY A 631 5.53 -19.95 3.04
N TYR A 632 4.28 -20.19 3.44
CA TYR A 632 3.42 -21.18 2.79
C TYR A 632 2.97 -20.68 1.42
N LEU A 633 2.33 -19.50 1.33
CA LEU A 633 1.74 -18.99 0.09
C LEU A 633 2.78 -18.78 -1.01
N VAL A 634 3.93 -18.17 -0.66
CA VAL A 634 4.99 -17.86 -1.63
C VAL A 634 5.71 -19.09 -2.17
N ARG A 635 5.50 -20.28 -1.59
CA ARG A 635 6.01 -21.55 -2.14
C ARG A 635 5.45 -21.86 -3.52
N GLY A 636 4.17 -21.54 -3.74
CA GLY A 636 3.52 -21.70 -5.03
C GLY A 636 3.69 -20.52 -5.98
N MET A 637 4.54 -19.53 -5.62
CA MET A 637 4.75 -18.30 -6.40
C MET A 637 6.10 -18.28 -7.14
N GLU A 638 6.70 -19.46 -7.35
CA GLU A 638 7.96 -19.65 -8.07
C GLU A 638 9.11 -18.79 -7.51
N ALA A 639 9.93 -18.19 -8.38
CA ALA A 639 10.96 -17.22 -8.04
C ALA A 639 10.41 -15.78 -7.91
N HIS A 640 9.08 -15.64 -7.98
CA HIS A 640 8.33 -14.38 -7.92
C HIS A 640 8.82 -13.33 -8.94
N SER A 641 9.13 -13.76 -10.16
CA SER A 641 9.78 -12.94 -11.18
C SER A 641 9.04 -11.63 -11.53
N GLY A 642 7.72 -11.56 -11.31
CA GLY A 642 6.92 -10.35 -11.49
C GLY A 642 7.36 -9.14 -10.64
N VAL A 643 7.96 -9.34 -9.46
CA VAL A 643 8.31 -8.20 -8.57
C VAL A 643 9.38 -7.27 -9.16
N GLN A 644 10.13 -7.72 -10.16
CA GLN A 644 11.15 -6.88 -10.83
C GLN A 644 10.56 -5.64 -11.50
N TYR A 645 9.27 -5.67 -11.86
CA TYR A 645 8.54 -4.57 -12.51
C TYR A 645 7.98 -3.54 -11.54
N LEU A 646 8.01 -3.81 -10.23
CA LEU A 646 7.45 -2.93 -9.21
C LEU A 646 8.43 -1.82 -8.84
N ASP A 647 7.94 -0.61 -8.63
CA ASP A 647 8.72 0.44 -7.98
C ASP A 647 9.12 0.01 -6.56
N PHE A 648 8.17 -0.61 -5.84
CA PHE A 648 8.42 -1.30 -4.57
C PHE A 648 7.30 -2.30 -4.23
N ALA A 649 7.62 -3.26 -3.37
CA ALA A 649 6.67 -4.22 -2.82
C ALA A 649 6.26 -3.85 -1.38
N ASN A 650 4.97 -3.92 -1.11
CA ASN A 650 4.39 -3.79 0.23
C ASN A 650 4.18 -5.20 0.80
N VAL A 651 5.12 -5.69 1.62
CA VAL A 651 5.06 -7.07 2.11
C VAL A 651 4.08 -7.15 3.28
N MET A 652 3.03 -7.97 3.15
CA MET A 652 2.02 -8.19 4.17
C MET A 652 2.57 -9.10 5.28
N THR A 653 3.41 -8.52 6.13
CA THR A 653 4.04 -9.17 7.30
C THR A 653 3.14 -9.11 8.54
N TYR A 654 1.85 -9.33 8.32
CA TYR A 654 0.79 -9.46 9.31
C TYR A 654 -0.17 -10.56 8.86
N ASP A 655 -1.18 -10.89 9.68
CA ASP A 655 -2.04 -12.06 9.45
C ASP A 655 -1.23 -13.36 9.29
N LEU A 656 -0.09 -13.48 9.98
CA LEU A 656 0.74 -14.69 10.01
C LEU A 656 0.15 -15.77 10.92
N HIS A 657 -0.64 -15.37 11.91
CA HIS A 657 -1.44 -16.22 12.78
C HIS A 657 -2.84 -15.62 12.95
N GLY A 658 -3.86 -16.47 12.94
CA GLY A 658 -5.26 -16.07 13.06
C GLY A 658 -6.21 -17.25 13.17
N THR A 659 -7.50 -16.98 13.27
CA THR A 659 -8.52 -17.97 13.68
C THR A 659 -8.93 -18.95 12.58
N TRP A 660 -8.35 -18.82 11.38
CA TRP A 660 -8.47 -19.84 10.33
C TRP A 660 -7.90 -21.19 10.77
N ASN A 661 -7.03 -21.20 11.78
CA ASN A 661 -6.58 -22.41 12.48
C ASN A 661 -6.61 -22.21 14.02
N HIS A 662 -6.33 -23.29 14.74
CA HIS A 662 -6.36 -23.29 16.21
C HIS A 662 -5.06 -22.84 16.90
N PHE A 663 -4.02 -22.48 16.14
CA PHE A 663 -2.70 -22.15 16.68
C PHE A 663 -2.69 -20.71 17.18
N VAL A 664 -2.53 -20.53 18.49
CA VAL A 664 -2.56 -19.19 19.10
C VAL A 664 -1.17 -18.59 19.07
N GLY A 665 -1.02 -17.45 18.39
CA GLY A 665 0.27 -16.79 18.22
C GLY A 665 0.14 -15.32 17.83
N PRO A 666 1.26 -14.57 17.81
CA PRO A 666 1.26 -13.20 17.34
C PRO A 666 0.98 -13.15 15.83
N GLN A 667 0.16 -12.20 15.38
CA GLN A 667 -0.18 -12.09 13.96
C GLN A 667 0.94 -11.45 13.12
N ALA A 668 1.88 -10.74 13.74
CA ALA A 668 2.93 -9.99 13.05
C ALA A 668 4.27 -9.98 13.83
N PRO A 669 4.82 -11.15 14.22
CA PRO A 669 6.10 -11.21 14.91
C PRO A 669 7.22 -10.68 14.01
N LEU A 670 8.19 -9.98 14.60
CA LEU A 670 9.37 -9.55 13.86
C LEU A 670 10.29 -10.74 13.55
N TYR A 671 10.50 -11.60 14.54
CA TYR A 671 11.42 -12.73 14.46
C TYR A 671 10.77 -14.06 14.83
N ASP A 672 11.46 -15.15 14.50
CA ASP A 672 11.22 -16.49 15.03
C ASP A 672 11.73 -16.62 16.48
N ASP A 673 11.06 -17.42 17.31
CA ASP A 673 11.54 -17.85 18.63
C ASP A 673 11.88 -19.35 18.71
N GLY A 674 11.68 -20.08 17.61
CA GLY A 674 11.89 -21.52 17.50
C GLY A 674 10.80 -22.36 18.16
N ARG A 675 9.65 -21.76 18.49
CA ARG A 675 8.55 -22.40 19.22
C ARG A 675 7.18 -22.12 18.62
N ASP A 676 7.10 -21.50 17.46
CA ASP A 676 5.86 -21.36 16.69
C ASP A 676 5.20 -22.74 16.56
N ASN A 677 4.02 -22.89 17.14
CA ASN A 677 3.37 -24.19 17.28
C ASN A 677 2.77 -24.70 15.96
N GLU A 678 2.45 -23.80 15.02
CA GLU A 678 2.04 -24.17 13.66
C GLU A 678 3.23 -24.74 12.89
N LEU A 679 4.38 -24.06 12.95
CA LEU A 679 5.61 -24.53 12.31
C LEU A 679 6.16 -25.81 12.97
N ALA A 680 6.01 -25.95 14.29
CA ALA A 680 6.33 -27.19 15.01
C ALA A 680 5.44 -28.35 14.56
N ALA A 681 4.13 -28.13 14.40
CA ALA A 681 3.19 -29.12 13.87
C ALA A 681 3.52 -29.51 12.41
N GLY A 682 4.02 -28.55 11.63
CA GLY A 682 4.56 -28.77 10.28
C GLY A 682 5.94 -29.47 10.25
N GLY A 683 6.52 -29.79 11.41
CA GLY A 683 7.82 -30.46 11.53
C GLY A 683 9.03 -29.61 11.17
N ILE A 684 8.88 -28.28 11.05
CA ILE A 684 9.94 -27.37 10.58
C ILE A 684 11.12 -27.29 11.56
N TYR A 685 10.83 -27.42 12.86
CA TYR A 685 11.86 -27.43 13.90
C TYR A 685 12.38 -28.83 14.25
N ASP A 686 11.82 -29.89 13.67
CA ASP A 686 12.25 -31.28 13.93
C ASP A 686 13.49 -31.60 13.08
N SER A 687 14.67 -31.52 13.69
CA SER A 687 15.93 -31.86 13.03
C SER A 687 16.14 -33.35 12.78
N GLY A 688 15.34 -34.23 13.40
CA GLY A 688 15.35 -35.67 13.13
C GLY A 688 14.57 -36.02 11.88
N ALA A 689 13.40 -35.40 11.69
CA ALA A 689 12.54 -35.62 10.53
C ALA A 689 12.88 -34.73 9.33
N ASN A 690 13.20 -33.45 9.57
CA ASN A 690 13.39 -32.42 8.53
C ASN A 690 14.69 -31.60 8.75
N PRO A 691 15.88 -32.23 8.81
CA PRO A 691 17.15 -31.54 9.04
C PRO A 691 17.45 -30.44 8.02
N GLU A 692 16.92 -30.54 6.80
CA GLU A 692 17.20 -29.61 5.70
C GLU A 692 16.63 -28.20 5.90
N TYR A 693 15.62 -28.03 6.75
CA TYR A 693 15.08 -26.72 7.11
C TYR A 693 15.98 -25.98 8.10
N GLN A 694 16.94 -26.67 8.74
CA GLN A 694 17.83 -26.12 9.77
C GLN A 694 17.11 -25.35 10.88
N LYS A 695 15.86 -25.73 11.19
CA LYS A 695 15.01 -25.02 12.17
C LYS A 695 14.77 -23.55 11.79
N THR A 696 14.64 -23.25 10.51
CA THR A 696 14.34 -21.91 10.01
C THR A 696 12.83 -21.67 10.05
N GLY A 697 12.36 -20.90 11.03
CA GLY A 697 10.96 -20.48 11.12
C GLY A 697 10.64 -19.35 10.13
N TYR A 698 9.50 -19.44 9.43
CA TYR A 698 9.17 -18.56 8.30
C TYR A 698 7.87 -17.76 8.44
N PHE A 699 7.17 -17.85 9.58
CA PHE A 699 6.04 -16.97 9.90
C PHE A 699 6.50 -15.78 10.74
N ASN A 700 7.35 -14.94 10.15
CA ASN A 700 7.81 -13.68 10.77
C ASN A 700 8.26 -12.67 9.71
N THR A 701 8.31 -11.41 10.13
CA THR A 701 8.62 -10.25 9.28
C THR A 701 10.03 -10.33 8.69
N ASP A 702 11.02 -10.73 9.49
CA ASP A 702 12.43 -10.84 9.10
C ASP A 702 12.64 -11.86 7.97
N TRP A 703 12.05 -13.05 8.10
CA TRP A 703 12.09 -14.07 7.06
C TRP A 703 11.50 -13.56 5.74
N ALA A 704 10.35 -12.89 5.80
CA ALA A 704 9.68 -12.34 4.62
C ALA A 704 10.54 -11.25 3.95
N TYR A 705 11.14 -10.34 4.73
CA TYR A 705 12.11 -9.36 4.21
C TYR A 705 13.23 -10.06 3.44
N HIS A 706 13.89 -11.04 4.06
CA HIS A 706 14.99 -11.77 3.43
C HIS A 706 14.54 -12.56 2.19
N HIS A 707 13.32 -13.11 2.17
CA HIS A 707 12.76 -13.75 0.98
C HIS A 707 12.72 -12.79 -0.22
N TYR A 708 12.22 -11.56 -0.04
CA TYR A 708 12.13 -10.56 -1.12
C TYR A 708 13.47 -9.91 -1.48
N ARG A 709 14.48 -9.95 -0.60
CA ARG A 709 15.84 -9.50 -0.92
C ARG A 709 16.46 -10.27 -2.09
N GLY A 710 16.01 -11.50 -2.34
CA GLY A 710 16.40 -12.30 -3.49
C GLY A 710 16.12 -11.65 -4.85
N ALA A 711 15.12 -10.76 -4.95
CA ALA A 711 14.75 -10.08 -6.18
C ALA A 711 14.87 -8.55 -6.11
N LEU A 712 14.73 -7.95 -4.93
CA LEU A 712 14.60 -6.50 -4.74
C LEU A 712 15.71 -5.94 -3.84
N SER A 713 16.20 -4.73 -4.15
CA SER A 713 17.00 -3.93 -3.20
C SER A 713 16.19 -3.62 -1.94
N PRO A 714 16.81 -3.44 -0.75
CA PRO A 714 16.06 -3.21 0.48
C PRO A 714 15.19 -1.94 0.41
N GLY A 715 15.63 -0.90 -0.32
CA GLY A 715 14.86 0.31 -0.61
C GLY A 715 13.58 0.12 -1.43
N ARG A 716 13.41 -1.04 -2.08
CA ARG A 716 12.22 -1.42 -2.87
C ARG A 716 11.29 -2.37 -2.09
N ILE A 717 11.51 -2.53 -0.79
CA ILE A 717 10.70 -3.34 0.11
C ILE A 717 10.16 -2.43 1.22
N ASN A 718 8.86 -2.54 1.51
CA ASN A 718 8.24 -1.95 2.70
C ASN A 718 7.64 -3.08 3.56
N LEU A 719 7.80 -3.00 4.88
CA LEU A 719 7.26 -4.01 5.81
C LEU A 719 5.88 -3.60 6.30
N GLY A 720 4.94 -4.54 6.26
CA GLY A 720 3.57 -4.37 6.74
C GLY A 720 3.48 -4.39 8.26
N VAL A 721 2.68 -3.50 8.82
CA VAL A 721 2.39 -3.42 10.25
C VAL A 721 0.88 -3.31 10.47
N PRO A 722 0.27 -4.18 11.31
CA PRO A 722 -1.17 -4.17 11.53
C PRO A 722 -1.57 -3.14 12.58
N TYR A 723 -2.55 -2.30 12.28
CA TYR A 723 -3.22 -1.41 13.25
C TYR A 723 -4.53 -2.03 13.75
N TYR A 724 -4.52 -3.34 13.91
CA TYR A 724 -5.65 -4.12 14.37
C TYR A 724 -5.15 -5.38 15.10
N THR A 725 -6.06 -6.07 15.77
CA THR A 725 -5.78 -7.32 16.48
C THR A 725 -6.27 -8.54 15.70
N ARG A 726 -5.71 -9.71 16.00
CA ARG A 726 -6.33 -11.03 15.78
C ARG A 726 -6.36 -11.77 17.10
N GLY A 727 -7.33 -12.64 17.33
CA GLY A 727 -7.45 -13.25 18.64
C GLY A 727 -8.38 -14.43 18.79
N TRP A 728 -8.14 -15.20 19.86
CA TRP A 728 -8.79 -16.47 20.15
C TRP A 728 -9.44 -16.43 21.54
N GLY A 729 -10.60 -17.08 21.67
CA GLY A 729 -11.26 -17.34 22.94
C GLY A 729 -10.93 -18.72 23.49
N ASN A 730 -11.17 -18.98 24.78
CA ASN A 730 -10.97 -20.29 25.43
C ASN A 730 -9.60 -20.95 25.14
N VAL A 731 -8.53 -20.17 25.13
CA VAL A 731 -7.18 -20.66 24.86
C VAL A 731 -6.74 -21.66 25.94
N SER A 732 -6.15 -22.78 25.50
CA SER A 732 -5.61 -23.84 26.33
C SER A 732 -4.11 -24.06 26.06
N GLY A 733 -3.36 -24.46 27.08
CA GLY A 733 -1.90 -24.65 26.97
C GLY A 733 -1.12 -23.36 26.69
N GLY A 734 0.03 -23.50 26.04
CA GLY A 734 0.95 -22.41 25.70
C GLY A 734 2.03 -22.13 26.75
N VAL A 735 3.00 -21.30 26.36
CA VAL A 735 4.11 -20.85 27.21
C VAL A 735 3.69 -19.65 28.07
N GLY A 736 2.73 -19.86 28.96
CA GLY A 736 2.21 -18.82 29.86
C GLY A 736 1.37 -17.76 29.14
N ASN A 737 0.25 -17.34 29.76
CA ASN A 737 -0.62 -16.27 29.26
C ASN A 737 -1.08 -16.41 27.79
N GLY A 738 -1.26 -17.66 27.33
CA GLY A 738 -1.88 -18.02 26.04
C GLY A 738 -0.95 -18.12 24.82
N LEU A 739 0.26 -17.56 24.86
CA LEU A 739 1.20 -17.61 23.73
C LEU A 739 1.57 -19.06 23.37
N TRP A 740 1.49 -19.43 22.09
CA TRP A 740 1.71 -20.79 21.58
C TRP A 740 0.76 -21.85 22.17
N GLY A 741 -0.37 -21.43 22.72
CA GLY A 741 -1.48 -22.30 23.09
C GLY A 741 -2.30 -22.74 21.88
N THR A 742 -3.40 -23.44 22.15
CA THR A 742 -4.38 -23.82 21.13
C THR A 742 -5.77 -23.39 21.52
N SER A 743 -6.57 -23.05 20.52
CA SER A 743 -7.98 -22.71 20.66
C SER A 743 -8.75 -23.21 19.46
N ALA A 744 -9.26 -24.44 19.54
CA ALA A 744 -10.06 -25.03 18.47
C ALA A 744 -11.55 -24.72 18.66
N LEU A 745 -12.27 -24.47 17.57
CA LEU A 745 -13.73 -24.40 17.59
C LEU A 745 -14.29 -25.77 18.08
N PRO A 746 -15.13 -25.82 19.13
CA PRO A 746 -15.58 -27.12 19.65
C PRO A 746 -16.34 -27.97 18.63
N ASP A 747 -17.09 -27.32 17.75
CA ASP A 747 -17.83 -27.96 16.66
C ASP A 747 -17.19 -27.60 15.32
N GLN A 748 -16.31 -28.47 14.83
CA GLN A 748 -15.59 -28.28 13.57
C GLN A 748 -16.49 -28.32 12.33
N SER A 749 -17.76 -28.74 12.46
CA SER A 749 -18.73 -28.63 11.36
C SER A 749 -19.21 -27.18 11.12
N LYS A 750 -18.94 -26.29 12.08
CA LYS A 750 -19.27 -24.85 12.02
C LYS A 750 -18.07 -23.97 11.65
N CYS A 751 -16.97 -24.56 11.20
CA CYS A 751 -15.84 -23.79 10.73
C CYS A 751 -16.27 -22.86 9.59
N PRO A 752 -15.79 -21.60 9.56
CA PRO A 752 -15.98 -20.72 8.41
C PRO A 752 -15.55 -21.42 7.11
N PRO A 753 -16.22 -21.13 5.97
CA PRO A 753 -15.84 -21.70 4.69
C PRO A 753 -14.33 -21.60 4.45
N GLY A 754 -13.75 -22.70 4.00
CA GLY A 754 -12.32 -22.81 3.71
C GLY A 754 -11.38 -23.01 4.90
N THR A 755 -11.92 -23.10 6.13
CA THR A 755 -11.16 -23.43 7.33
C THR A 755 -11.56 -24.80 7.89
N GLY A 756 -10.69 -25.40 8.71
CA GLY A 756 -11.00 -26.64 9.42
C GLY A 756 -11.00 -27.93 8.57
N PRO A 757 -11.24 -29.09 9.20
CA PRO A 757 -11.22 -30.40 8.54
C PRO A 757 -12.37 -30.64 7.55
N GLY A 758 -13.43 -29.83 7.60
CA GLY A 758 -14.55 -29.89 6.65
C GLY A 758 -14.23 -29.25 5.29
N SER A 759 -13.13 -28.48 5.20
CA SER A 759 -12.73 -27.82 3.96
C SER A 759 -11.91 -28.77 3.07
N PRO A 760 -12.02 -28.68 1.73
CA PRO A 760 -11.22 -29.46 0.79
C PRO A 760 -9.72 -29.47 1.13
N GLY A 761 -9.20 -30.63 1.53
CA GLY A 761 -7.78 -30.81 1.89
C GLY A 761 -7.38 -30.26 3.26
N GLY A 762 -8.32 -29.72 4.04
CA GLY A 762 -8.09 -29.27 5.41
C GLY A 762 -8.00 -30.46 6.38
N THR A 763 -6.97 -30.48 7.21
CA THR A 763 -6.81 -31.45 8.32
C THR A 763 -6.64 -30.77 9.67
N THR A 764 -6.21 -29.51 9.67
CA THR A 764 -6.02 -28.68 10.86
C THR A 764 -7.37 -28.16 11.37
N PRO A 765 -7.66 -28.25 12.68
CA PRO A 765 -8.84 -27.63 13.27
C PRO A 765 -8.90 -26.11 13.04
N CYS A 766 -10.07 -25.57 12.71
CA CYS A 766 -10.28 -24.13 12.71
C CYS A 766 -10.31 -23.60 14.15
N GLY A 767 -9.94 -22.33 14.30
CA GLY A 767 -9.82 -21.70 15.60
C GLY A 767 -11.14 -21.25 16.19
N LEU A 768 -11.25 -21.22 17.52
CA LEU A 768 -12.31 -20.47 18.19
C LEU A 768 -11.84 -19.02 18.35
N GLY A 769 -12.27 -18.17 17.41
CA GLY A 769 -11.98 -16.74 17.52
C GLY A 769 -12.62 -16.09 18.74
N ALA A 770 -11.99 -15.03 19.24
CA ALA A 770 -12.61 -14.18 20.24
C ALA A 770 -13.82 -13.44 19.62
N SER A 771 -14.80 -13.08 20.47
CA SER A 771 -16.12 -12.62 20.05
C SER A 771 -16.61 -11.41 20.86
N GLY A 772 -17.65 -10.72 20.39
CA GLY A 772 -18.29 -9.62 21.11
C GLY A 772 -17.33 -8.45 21.33
N MET A 773 -17.07 -8.09 22.59
CA MET A 773 -16.14 -6.99 22.92
C MET A 773 -14.70 -7.29 22.50
N ASP A 774 -14.36 -8.55 22.28
CA ASP A 774 -13.04 -8.93 21.80
C ASP A 774 -12.94 -8.94 20.28
N ASN A 775 -13.97 -8.49 19.56
CA ASN A 775 -14.06 -8.61 18.10
C ASN A 775 -14.97 -7.54 17.49
N ILE A 776 -14.78 -6.27 17.84
CA ILE A 776 -15.71 -5.19 17.43
C ILE A 776 -15.61 -4.83 15.94
N TRP A 777 -14.51 -5.17 15.27
CA TRP A 777 -14.33 -5.03 13.81
C TRP A 777 -14.55 -6.39 13.13
N HIS A 778 -15.59 -7.11 13.54
CA HIS A 778 -15.98 -8.36 12.91
C HIS A 778 -16.64 -8.14 11.55
N ASP A 779 -16.44 -9.09 10.66
CA ASP A 779 -17.31 -9.31 9.52
C ASP A 779 -18.59 -10.03 9.97
N LEU A 780 -19.60 -9.99 9.11
CA LEU A 780 -20.83 -10.76 9.27
C LEU A 780 -20.86 -11.90 8.25
N ASP A 781 -21.33 -13.06 8.68
CA ASP A 781 -21.65 -14.17 7.79
C ASP A 781 -22.92 -13.89 6.97
N ASP A 782 -23.26 -14.79 6.04
CA ASP A 782 -24.45 -14.66 5.18
C ASP A 782 -25.77 -14.62 5.97
N ASN A 783 -25.78 -15.01 7.25
CA ASN A 783 -26.93 -14.95 8.14
C ASN A 783 -26.92 -13.70 9.04
N GLY A 784 -26.00 -12.77 8.79
CA GLY A 784 -25.83 -11.56 9.59
C GLY A 784 -25.25 -11.81 10.99
N LYS A 785 -24.57 -12.94 11.22
CA LYS A 785 -23.93 -13.26 12.50
C LYS A 785 -22.46 -12.89 12.48
N GLU A 786 -21.96 -12.50 13.64
CA GLU A 786 -20.55 -12.23 13.88
C GLU A 786 -19.64 -13.40 13.44
N VAL A 787 -18.64 -13.11 12.62
CA VAL A 787 -17.53 -14.01 12.34
C VAL A 787 -16.47 -13.86 13.43
N LEU A 788 -16.17 -14.94 14.13
CA LEU A 788 -15.27 -14.92 15.28
C LEU A 788 -13.80 -14.85 14.85
N ALA A 789 -13.14 -13.73 15.14
CA ALA A 789 -11.78 -13.47 14.66
C ALA A 789 -10.86 -12.75 15.66
N GLY A 790 -11.42 -12.25 16.76
CA GLY A 790 -10.68 -11.38 17.68
C GLY A 790 -10.16 -10.10 17.03
N SER A 791 -10.90 -9.55 16.06
CA SER A 791 -10.52 -8.41 15.23
C SER A 791 -11.00 -7.10 15.83
N ASN A 792 -10.05 -6.28 16.28
CA ASN A 792 -10.30 -4.99 16.90
C ASN A 792 -9.31 -3.95 16.37
N PRO A 793 -9.71 -2.68 16.28
CA PRO A 793 -8.75 -1.60 16.12
C PRO A 793 -7.90 -1.42 17.38
N MET A 794 -6.69 -0.85 17.23
CA MET A 794 -5.79 -0.67 18.36
C MET A 794 -6.30 0.31 19.42
N TRP A 795 -7.12 1.31 19.07
CA TRP A 795 -7.79 2.16 20.07
C TRP A 795 -8.70 1.36 21.00
N HIS A 796 -9.36 0.31 20.49
CA HIS A 796 -10.16 -0.54 21.34
C HIS A 796 -9.31 -1.47 22.19
N ALA A 797 -8.29 -2.11 21.62
CA ALA A 797 -7.36 -2.93 22.38
C ALA A 797 -6.71 -2.14 23.54
N LYS A 798 -6.34 -0.87 23.32
CA LYS A 798 -5.84 0.01 24.40
C LYS A 798 -6.90 0.30 25.47
N ASN A 799 -8.19 0.41 25.12
CA ASN A 799 -9.24 0.49 26.13
C ASN A 799 -9.40 -0.81 26.93
N LEU A 800 -9.26 -1.97 26.28
CA LEU A 800 -9.23 -3.27 26.95
C LEU A 800 -8.07 -3.35 27.95
N GLU A 801 -6.86 -2.98 27.52
CA GLU A 801 -5.66 -2.89 28.37
C GLU A 801 -5.87 -1.99 29.59
N ARG A 802 -6.53 -0.84 29.40
CA ARG A 802 -6.77 0.16 30.46
C ARG A 802 -7.95 -0.17 31.38
N GLY A 803 -8.70 -1.24 31.09
CA GLY A 803 -9.94 -1.55 31.83
C GLY A 803 -11.04 -0.50 31.65
N VAL A 804 -11.02 0.25 30.54
CA VAL A 804 -12.01 1.29 30.25
C VAL A 804 -13.13 0.70 29.39
N THR A 805 -14.37 0.75 29.89
CA THR A 805 -15.55 0.38 29.10
C THR A 805 -15.93 1.55 28.18
N PRO A 806 -15.75 1.43 26.86
CA PRO A 806 -15.93 2.56 25.95
C PRO A 806 -17.41 2.83 25.66
N ASP A 807 -17.75 4.09 25.45
CA ASP A 807 -19.11 4.51 25.09
C ASP A 807 -19.57 4.05 23.70
N TYR A 808 -18.63 3.69 22.82
CA TYR A 808 -18.89 3.34 21.42
C TYR A 808 -19.37 1.89 21.22
N LEU A 809 -19.32 1.04 22.26
CA LEU A 809 -19.63 -0.39 22.11
C LEU A 809 -21.05 -0.64 21.56
N SER A 810 -22.01 0.19 21.95
CA SER A 810 -23.40 0.09 21.49
C SER A 810 -23.54 0.30 19.98
N ALA A 811 -22.74 1.18 19.38
CA ALA A 811 -22.72 1.39 17.93
C ALA A 811 -22.16 0.19 17.16
N TYR A 812 -21.37 -0.66 17.83
CA TYR A 812 -20.90 -1.94 17.31
C TYR A 812 -21.81 -3.11 17.71
N GLY A 813 -22.98 -2.85 18.33
CA GLY A 813 -23.91 -3.89 18.75
C GLY A 813 -23.41 -4.71 19.95
N VAL A 814 -22.45 -4.19 20.71
CA VAL A 814 -21.82 -4.87 21.85
C VAL A 814 -22.24 -4.20 23.16
N SER A 815 -22.48 -5.01 24.20
CA SER A 815 -22.80 -4.53 25.55
C SER A 815 -21.99 -5.30 26.59
N GLY A 816 -21.56 -4.64 27.68
CA GLY A 816 -20.84 -5.27 28.78
C GLY A 816 -19.83 -4.34 29.43
N GLN A 817 -19.14 -4.83 30.46
CA GLN A 817 -18.02 -4.13 31.09
C GLN A 817 -16.69 -4.77 30.69
N VAL A 818 -15.71 -3.93 30.41
CA VAL A 818 -14.33 -4.31 30.11
C VAL A 818 -13.57 -4.58 31.41
N GLY A 819 -12.82 -5.68 31.47
CA GLY A 819 -11.91 -5.95 32.58
C GLY A 819 -11.08 -7.22 32.41
N GLY A 820 -9.91 -7.26 33.07
CA GLY A 820 -9.08 -8.46 33.19
C GLY A 820 -8.03 -8.69 32.10
N TYR A 821 -7.82 -7.74 31.19
CA TYR A 821 -6.77 -7.81 30.18
C TYR A 821 -5.44 -7.30 30.73
N THR A 822 -4.40 -8.11 30.63
CA THR A 822 -3.02 -7.72 30.94
C THR A 822 -2.21 -7.71 29.65
N ARG A 823 -1.46 -6.63 29.42
CA ARG A 823 -0.49 -6.56 28.32
C ARG A 823 0.73 -7.44 28.61
N HIS A 824 1.15 -8.17 27.58
CA HIS A 824 2.37 -8.97 27.57
C HIS A 824 3.23 -8.63 26.36
N TRP A 825 4.52 -8.94 26.47
CA TRP A 825 5.54 -8.72 25.45
C TRP A 825 6.49 -9.92 25.44
N ASP A 826 6.76 -10.44 24.25
CA ASP A 826 7.85 -11.40 24.06
C ASP A 826 9.04 -10.69 23.41
N ASP A 827 10.18 -10.74 24.09
CA ASP A 827 11.37 -10.03 23.65
C ASP A 827 12.11 -10.73 22.50
N THR A 828 11.86 -12.01 22.24
CA THR A 828 12.46 -12.71 21.10
C THR A 828 11.67 -12.40 19.83
N LEU A 829 10.34 -12.55 19.89
CA LEU A 829 9.42 -12.29 18.78
C LEU A 829 9.28 -10.79 18.48
N LYS A 830 9.58 -9.93 19.46
CA LYS A 830 9.30 -8.49 19.46
C LYS A 830 7.82 -8.22 19.20
N ALA A 831 6.95 -8.96 19.88
CA ALA A 831 5.51 -8.95 19.69
C ALA A 831 4.76 -8.73 21.01
N SER A 832 3.67 -7.99 20.94
CA SER A 832 2.78 -7.73 22.08
C SER A 832 1.45 -8.48 21.95
N TRP A 833 0.81 -8.75 23.09
CA TRP A 833 -0.57 -9.23 23.12
C TRP A 833 -1.26 -8.84 24.42
N LEU A 834 -2.58 -8.92 24.43
CA LEU A 834 -3.40 -8.88 25.64
C LEU A 834 -3.84 -10.28 26.02
N TRP A 835 -3.76 -10.59 27.31
CA TRP A 835 -4.26 -11.82 27.89
C TRP A 835 -5.34 -11.54 28.93
N ASN A 836 -6.52 -12.14 28.74
CA ASN A 836 -7.55 -12.20 29.77
C ASN A 836 -7.53 -13.57 30.45
N GLY A 837 -6.98 -13.62 31.66
CA GLY A 837 -6.84 -14.88 32.41
C GLY A 837 -8.14 -15.52 32.86
N ASN A 838 -9.21 -14.73 32.99
CA ASN A 838 -10.53 -15.19 33.43
C ASN A 838 -11.28 -15.88 32.27
N ASN A 839 -11.29 -15.23 31.10
CA ASN A 839 -12.02 -15.70 29.92
C ASN A 839 -11.13 -16.49 28.94
N LYS A 840 -9.83 -16.64 29.27
CA LYS A 840 -8.81 -17.27 28.43
C LYS A 840 -8.78 -16.69 27.01
N VAL A 841 -8.87 -15.37 26.90
CA VAL A 841 -8.84 -14.64 25.63
C VAL A 841 -7.41 -14.16 25.37
N PHE A 842 -6.91 -14.45 24.17
CA PHE A 842 -5.64 -13.94 23.65
C PHE A 842 -5.93 -13.00 22.48
N LEU A 843 -5.46 -11.76 22.56
CA LEU A 843 -5.52 -10.80 21.45
C LEU A 843 -4.10 -10.39 21.08
N SER A 844 -3.61 -10.79 19.90
CA SER A 844 -2.35 -10.27 19.38
C SER A 844 -2.51 -8.79 19.07
N THR A 845 -1.62 -7.96 19.59
CA THR A 845 -1.65 -6.51 19.44
C THR A 845 -0.41 -5.97 18.76
N GLU A 846 -0.51 -4.77 18.22
CA GLU A 846 0.61 -3.96 17.78
C GLU A 846 0.56 -2.62 18.52
N ASP A 847 1.65 -2.22 19.17
CA ASP A 847 1.68 -1.01 19.98
C ASP A 847 2.97 -0.22 19.81
N GLU A 848 3.15 0.84 20.60
CA GLU A 848 4.28 1.76 20.48
C GLU A 848 5.64 1.06 20.60
N GLN A 849 5.73 -0.01 21.41
CA GLN A 849 6.95 -0.79 21.58
C GLN A 849 7.24 -1.60 20.31
N ALA A 850 6.23 -2.29 19.77
CA ALA A 850 6.36 -3.08 18.55
C ALA A 850 6.70 -2.18 17.34
N ILE A 851 5.99 -1.04 17.20
CA ILE A 851 6.23 -0.02 16.16
C ILE A 851 7.65 0.53 16.25
N SER A 852 8.11 0.87 17.45
CA SER A 852 9.47 1.39 17.64
C SER A 852 10.54 0.39 17.21
N VAL A 853 10.39 -0.88 17.58
CA VAL A 853 11.36 -1.93 17.24
C VAL A 853 11.34 -2.23 15.74
N LYS A 854 10.16 -2.31 15.11
CA LYS A 854 10.05 -2.50 13.66
C LYS A 854 10.61 -1.31 12.87
N ALA A 855 10.36 -0.07 13.31
CA ALA A 855 10.96 1.12 12.72
C ALA A 855 12.49 1.12 12.83
N GLN A 856 13.02 0.67 13.98
CA GLN A 856 14.46 0.50 14.16
C GLN A 856 15.03 -0.58 13.22
N TYR A 857 14.35 -1.72 13.09
CA TYR A 857 14.74 -2.78 12.16
C TYR A 857 14.78 -2.28 10.71
N ILE A 858 13.76 -1.51 10.29
CA ILE A 858 13.70 -0.86 8.97
C ILE A 858 14.90 0.06 8.75
N ALA A 859 15.23 0.89 9.74
CA ALA A 859 16.35 1.81 9.67
C ALA A 859 17.68 1.06 9.53
N GLN A 860 17.91 0.06 10.39
CA GLN A 860 19.16 -0.70 10.46
C GLN A 860 19.44 -1.53 9.21
N ASN A 861 18.41 -2.10 8.59
CA ASN A 861 18.54 -2.91 7.37
C ASN A 861 18.43 -2.09 6.08
N GLY A 862 18.33 -0.75 6.18
CA GLY A 862 18.23 0.12 5.00
C GLY A 862 16.98 -0.15 4.16
N ILE A 863 15.90 -0.61 4.79
CA ILE A 863 14.63 -0.96 4.14
C ILE A 863 13.92 0.32 3.69
N GLY A 864 13.15 0.25 2.59
CA GLY A 864 12.48 1.40 1.99
C GLY A 864 11.52 2.12 2.95
N GLY A 865 10.82 1.36 3.80
CA GLY A 865 9.93 1.92 4.81
C GLY A 865 8.95 0.92 5.40
N ALA A 866 7.83 1.43 5.89
CA ALA A 866 6.72 0.67 6.45
C ALA A 866 5.42 0.94 5.70
N MET A 867 4.56 -0.07 5.67
CA MET A 867 3.18 -0.02 5.22
C MET A 867 2.25 -0.37 6.39
N VAL A 868 1.11 0.31 6.47
CA VAL A 868 0.14 0.17 7.57
C VAL A 868 -1.22 -0.27 7.04
N TRP A 869 -1.73 -1.37 7.57
CA TRP A 869 -3.13 -1.79 7.42
C TRP A 869 -3.85 -1.73 8.77
N GLU A 870 -4.85 -0.89 9.00
CA GLU A 870 -5.27 0.25 8.17
C GLU A 870 -5.29 1.53 9.04
N LEU A 871 -5.27 2.70 8.40
CA LEU A 871 -5.10 3.98 9.08
C LEU A 871 -6.15 4.26 10.17
N ALA A 872 -7.39 3.77 10.00
CA ALA A 872 -8.46 3.95 10.97
C ALA A 872 -8.27 3.17 12.28
N GLY A 873 -7.31 2.26 12.32
CA GLY A 873 -7.00 1.44 13.48
C GLY A 873 -6.06 2.12 14.49
N ASP A 874 -5.39 3.20 14.08
CA ASP A 874 -4.52 3.99 14.95
C ASP A 874 -5.32 4.75 16.02
N TYR A 875 -4.67 5.15 17.11
CA TYR A 875 -5.34 5.65 18.30
C TYR A 875 -4.69 6.89 18.89
N ASP A 876 -5.47 7.59 19.72
CA ASP A 876 -4.97 8.51 20.74
C ASP A 876 -5.65 8.18 22.07
N CYS A 877 -4.88 8.19 23.14
CA CYS A 877 -5.35 7.87 24.48
C CYS A 877 -5.19 9.11 25.39
N PRO A 878 -6.29 9.74 25.84
CA PRO A 878 -6.21 10.81 26.82
C PRO A 878 -5.79 10.26 28.20
N ALA A 879 -5.20 11.11 29.03
CA ALA A 879 -4.78 10.74 30.39
C ALA A 879 -5.94 10.17 31.24
N ALA A 880 -7.13 10.77 31.12
CA ALA A 880 -8.38 10.26 31.68
C ALA A 880 -9.42 10.08 30.56
N GLY A 881 -10.22 9.02 30.64
CA GLY A 881 -11.21 8.66 29.62
C GLY A 881 -10.76 7.53 28.69
N GLN A 882 -11.50 7.35 27.59
CA GLN A 882 -11.28 6.27 26.62
C GLN A 882 -10.34 6.69 25.47
N CYS A 883 -9.57 5.75 24.98
CA CYS A 883 -8.88 5.86 23.70
C CYS A 883 -9.89 5.89 22.54
N ARG A 884 -9.56 6.61 21.48
CA ARG A 884 -10.36 6.76 20.26
C ARG A 884 -9.46 6.67 19.03
N PRO A 885 -10.01 6.56 17.80
CA PRO A 885 -9.23 6.79 16.59
C PRO A 885 -8.31 8.00 16.71
N GLY A 886 -7.06 7.89 16.26
CA GLY A 886 -6.03 8.93 16.45
C GLY A 886 -4.77 8.68 15.63
N TYR A 887 -3.60 9.13 16.11
CA TYR A 887 -2.37 9.16 15.30
C TYR A 887 -1.10 8.72 16.04
N THR A 888 -1.21 8.14 17.23
CA THR A 888 -0.06 7.81 18.09
C THR A 888 0.95 6.93 17.36
N MET A 889 0.54 5.84 16.73
CA MET A 889 1.46 4.91 16.07
C MET A 889 2.00 5.48 14.75
N THR A 890 1.19 6.19 13.98
CA THR A 890 1.60 6.82 12.71
C THR A 890 2.64 7.91 12.96
N ASN A 891 2.42 8.75 13.98
CA ASN A 891 3.36 9.79 14.38
C ASN A 891 4.68 9.18 14.85
N LEU A 892 4.62 8.16 15.70
CA LEU A 892 5.81 7.45 16.17
C LEU A 892 6.60 6.83 15.02
N LEU A 893 5.92 6.14 14.10
CA LEU A 893 6.54 5.54 12.93
C LEU A 893 7.20 6.59 12.03
N HIS A 894 6.51 7.70 11.77
CA HIS A 894 7.07 8.84 11.03
C HIS A 894 8.31 9.41 11.73
N ASP A 895 8.21 9.76 13.01
CA ASP A 895 9.29 10.43 13.74
C ASP A 895 10.54 9.54 13.82
N LYS A 896 10.37 8.21 14.00
CA LYS A 896 11.48 7.25 14.00
C LYS A 896 12.14 7.10 12.63
N LEU A 897 11.38 7.24 11.56
CA LEU A 897 11.87 7.04 10.20
C LEU A 897 12.36 8.33 9.51
N ALA A 898 11.91 9.51 9.96
CA ALA A 898 12.29 10.82 9.40
C ALA A 898 13.81 11.08 9.51
N GLY A 899 14.48 10.56 10.54
CA GLY A 899 15.92 10.70 10.78
C GLY A 899 16.75 9.42 10.55
N ALA A 900 16.18 8.39 9.92
CA ALA A 900 16.80 7.06 9.81
C ALA A 900 17.94 6.96 8.76
N GLY A 901 18.31 8.07 8.12
CA GLY A 901 19.26 8.10 7.00
C GLY A 901 18.60 7.66 5.69
N GLN A 902 19.36 7.59 4.60
CA GLN A 902 18.89 7.12 3.29
C GLN A 902 18.85 5.59 3.20
N TYR A 903 17.99 5.02 2.37
CA TYR A 903 17.79 3.56 2.31
C TYR A 903 18.81 2.92 1.38
N GLY A 904 19.01 1.61 1.51
CA GLY A 904 19.88 0.85 0.64
C GLY A 904 19.28 0.76 -0.76
N SER A 905 19.99 1.29 -1.76
CA SER A 905 19.48 1.40 -3.13
C SER A 905 20.08 0.38 -4.10
N THR A 906 20.92 -0.53 -3.62
CA THR A 906 21.55 -1.59 -4.44
C THR A 906 21.01 -2.96 -4.07
N ARG A 907 20.76 -3.82 -5.06
CA ARG A 907 20.30 -5.20 -4.79
C ARG A 907 21.39 -6.05 -4.13
N SER A 908 22.64 -5.86 -4.54
CA SER A 908 23.81 -6.59 -4.04
C SER A 908 24.30 -6.15 -2.65
N GLY A 909 23.67 -5.13 -2.07
CA GLY A 909 24.12 -4.55 -0.81
C GLY A 909 25.56 -4.05 -0.91
N ALA A 910 26.44 -4.53 -0.03
CA ALA A 910 27.85 -4.18 0.01
C ALA A 910 28.71 -4.91 -1.06
N THR A 911 28.17 -5.95 -1.71
CA THR A 911 28.93 -6.72 -2.70
C THR A 911 29.08 -5.91 -3.99
N LYS A 912 30.33 -5.57 -4.34
CA LYS A 912 30.65 -4.91 -5.62
C LYS A 912 30.63 -5.95 -6.74
N LEU A 913 29.78 -5.72 -7.73
CA LEU A 913 29.68 -6.55 -8.94
C LEU A 913 30.45 -5.90 -10.11
N PRO A 914 31.00 -6.67 -11.06
CA PRO A 914 31.80 -6.11 -12.18
C PRO A 914 30.99 -5.16 -13.07
N ASP A 915 31.57 -4.05 -13.53
CA ASP A 915 30.84 -3.07 -14.36
C ASP A 915 30.69 -3.53 -15.83
N GLN A 916 31.56 -4.44 -16.27
CA GLN A 916 31.40 -5.14 -17.54
C GLN A 916 30.42 -6.29 -17.36
N VAL A 917 29.41 -6.38 -18.23
CA VAL A 917 28.36 -7.39 -18.15
C VAL A 917 28.27 -8.22 -19.42
N LEU A 918 27.91 -9.49 -19.28
CA LEU A 918 27.61 -10.39 -20.40
C LEU A 918 26.10 -10.47 -20.60
N ASP A 919 25.67 -10.56 -21.85
CA ASP A 919 24.27 -10.85 -22.19
C ASP A 919 23.97 -12.35 -22.04
N VAL A 920 23.80 -12.77 -20.79
CA VAL A 920 23.42 -14.14 -20.41
C VAL A 920 22.22 -14.02 -19.47
N ARG A 921 21.22 -14.86 -19.71
CA ARG A 921 20.02 -14.96 -18.88
C ARG A 921 20.08 -16.23 -18.03
N VAL A 922 19.90 -16.11 -16.73
CA VAL A 922 19.90 -17.20 -15.76
C VAL A 922 18.58 -17.17 -15.00
N GLU A 923 17.81 -18.26 -15.06
CA GLU A 923 16.45 -18.32 -14.53
C GLU A 923 16.16 -19.64 -13.86
N LEU A 924 15.28 -19.59 -12.85
CA LEU A 924 14.62 -20.79 -12.35
C LEU A 924 13.36 -21.00 -13.17
N VAL A 925 13.26 -22.17 -13.80
CA VAL A 925 12.19 -22.55 -14.72
C VAL A 925 11.66 -23.94 -14.36
N ASP A 926 10.58 -24.34 -15.02
CA ASP A 926 9.98 -25.67 -14.87
C ASP A 926 9.62 -26.00 -13.42
N TYR A 927 9.05 -25.02 -12.71
CA TYR A 927 8.58 -25.20 -11.34
C TYR A 927 7.51 -26.29 -11.24
N PRO A 928 7.52 -27.10 -10.17
CA PRO A 928 6.49 -28.11 -9.95
C PRO A 928 5.14 -27.44 -9.68
N THR A 929 4.08 -27.96 -10.33
CA THR A 929 2.70 -27.50 -10.12
C THR A 929 1.86 -28.47 -9.28
N LYS A 930 2.36 -29.69 -9.04
CA LYS A 930 1.74 -30.67 -8.15
C LYS A 930 2.17 -30.39 -6.71
N LEU A 931 1.26 -30.60 -5.77
CA LEU A 931 1.49 -30.23 -4.37
C LEU A 931 2.61 -31.06 -3.75
N GLU A 932 2.60 -32.38 -3.99
CA GLU A 932 3.62 -33.32 -3.50
C GLU A 932 5.04 -32.99 -3.99
N ASP A 933 5.15 -32.35 -5.16
CA ASP A 933 6.42 -32.02 -5.79
C ASP A 933 6.98 -30.66 -5.34
N MET A 934 6.25 -29.91 -4.50
CA MET A 934 6.70 -28.60 -3.95
C MET A 934 7.49 -28.73 -2.64
N TRP A 935 7.68 -29.96 -2.12
CA TRP A 935 8.48 -30.27 -0.92
C TRP A 935 9.47 -31.42 -1.22
N PRO A 936 10.76 -31.13 -1.49
CA PRO A 936 11.38 -29.81 -1.64
C PRO A 936 11.01 -29.13 -2.97
N ILE A 937 11.30 -27.84 -3.07
CA ILE A 937 11.09 -27.05 -4.30
C ILE A 937 12.16 -27.43 -5.31
N GLN A 938 11.77 -27.84 -6.52
CA GLN A 938 12.66 -28.50 -7.48
C GLN A 938 12.63 -27.95 -8.92
N PRO A 939 12.97 -26.67 -9.16
CA PRO A 939 13.05 -26.10 -10.50
C PRO A 939 14.34 -26.49 -11.21
N LYS A 940 14.45 -26.08 -12.48
CA LYS A 940 15.71 -26.10 -13.24
C LYS A 940 16.31 -24.70 -13.30
N LEU A 941 17.62 -24.60 -13.08
CA LEU A 941 18.42 -23.42 -13.37
C LEU A 941 18.79 -23.42 -14.86
N ARG A 942 18.11 -22.58 -15.66
CA ARG A 942 18.34 -22.41 -17.10
C ARG A 942 19.30 -21.26 -17.35
N ILE A 943 20.44 -21.53 -17.98
CA ILE A 943 21.45 -20.56 -18.40
C ILE A 943 21.36 -20.41 -19.92
N THR A 944 20.91 -19.26 -20.41
CA THR A 944 20.76 -18.94 -21.83
C THR A 944 21.84 -17.94 -22.26
N ASN A 945 22.64 -18.31 -23.26
CA ASN A 945 23.74 -17.48 -23.76
C ASN A 945 23.30 -16.61 -24.94
N ASN A 946 23.17 -15.29 -24.73
CA ASN A 946 22.82 -14.33 -25.78
C ASN A 946 24.02 -13.49 -26.25
N THR A 947 25.25 -13.82 -25.82
CA THR A 947 26.45 -12.99 -26.07
C THR A 947 26.94 -13.00 -27.52
N GLY A 948 26.38 -13.86 -28.38
CA GLY A 948 26.86 -14.08 -29.75
C GLY A 948 28.18 -14.87 -29.86
N LYS A 949 28.75 -15.31 -28.73
CA LYS A 949 29.96 -16.15 -28.64
C LYS A 949 29.71 -17.32 -27.69
N PRO A 950 30.38 -18.48 -27.85
CA PRO A 950 30.21 -19.59 -26.92
C PRO A 950 30.72 -19.26 -25.52
N LEU A 951 30.06 -19.80 -24.49
CA LEU A 951 30.59 -19.84 -23.13
C LEU A 951 31.36 -21.17 -22.94
N PRO A 952 32.70 -21.13 -22.85
CA PRO A 952 33.52 -22.33 -22.88
C PRO A 952 33.47 -23.13 -21.56
N SER A 953 33.96 -24.37 -21.64
CA SER A 953 34.28 -25.22 -20.48
C SER A 953 35.06 -24.45 -19.41
N GLY A 954 34.75 -24.74 -18.14
CA GLY A 954 35.34 -24.06 -17.00
C GLY A 954 34.77 -22.68 -16.69
N THR A 955 33.79 -22.19 -17.45
CA THR A 955 33.01 -21.00 -17.09
C THR A 955 32.35 -21.20 -15.73
N GLU A 956 32.56 -20.27 -14.79
CA GLU A 956 31.95 -20.31 -13.46
C GLU A 956 30.84 -19.27 -13.39
N LEU A 957 29.63 -19.70 -13.07
CA LEU A 957 28.49 -18.84 -12.80
C LEU A 957 28.25 -18.80 -11.29
N SER A 958 28.32 -17.62 -10.69
CA SER A 958 27.94 -17.40 -9.30
C SER A 958 26.74 -16.47 -9.18
N PHE A 959 25.90 -16.72 -8.19
CA PHE A 959 24.70 -15.93 -7.91
C PHE A 959 24.29 -16.03 -6.45
N ASP A 960 23.49 -15.08 -6.00
CA ASP A 960 22.93 -15.02 -4.66
C ASP A 960 21.53 -15.60 -4.63
N ILE A 961 21.27 -16.48 -3.67
CA ILE A 961 19.92 -16.86 -3.24
C ILE A 961 19.66 -16.27 -1.85
N PRO A 962 18.44 -15.82 -1.53
CA PRO A 962 18.13 -15.27 -0.22
C PRO A 962 18.26 -16.30 0.90
N THR A 963 18.61 -15.84 2.11
CA THR A 963 18.73 -16.65 3.33
C THR A 963 17.41 -17.11 3.92
N SER A 964 16.29 -16.78 3.27
CA SER A 964 14.97 -17.37 3.54
C SER A 964 14.99 -18.90 3.39
N THR A 965 15.91 -19.45 2.61
CA THR A 965 16.22 -20.89 2.55
C THR A 965 17.50 -21.25 3.28
N SER A 966 17.66 -22.53 3.62
CA SER A 966 18.93 -23.06 4.10
C SER A 966 19.97 -23.08 2.96
N PRO A 967 21.28 -23.09 3.25
CA PRO A 967 22.33 -23.16 2.24
C PRO A 967 22.44 -24.53 1.55
N LEU A 968 21.51 -25.46 1.82
CA LEU A 968 21.53 -26.80 1.28
C LEU A 968 20.86 -26.83 -0.10
N LEU A 969 21.66 -27.08 -1.13
CA LEU A 969 21.17 -27.37 -2.48
C LEU A 969 21.45 -28.84 -2.83
N LYS A 970 20.46 -29.50 -3.42
CA LYS A 970 20.63 -30.83 -4.03
C LYS A 970 20.41 -30.73 -5.54
N ASP A 971 21.07 -31.59 -6.30
CA ASP A 971 20.87 -31.70 -7.75
C ASP A 971 19.62 -32.52 -8.12
N GLU A 972 19.44 -32.79 -9.41
CA GLU A 972 18.35 -33.62 -9.92
C GLU A 972 18.35 -35.04 -9.32
N GLY A 973 19.55 -35.60 -9.07
CA GLY A 973 19.77 -36.91 -8.48
C GLY A 973 19.73 -36.95 -6.95
N TRP A 974 19.23 -35.90 -6.30
CA TRP A 974 19.16 -35.77 -4.84
C TRP A 974 20.51 -35.76 -4.13
N LYS A 975 21.60 -35.52 -4.86
CA LYS A 975 22.93 -35.39 -4.28
C LYS A 975 23.16 -33.95 -3.88
N GLU A 976 23.69 -33.75 -2.69
CA GLU A 976 24.12 -32.42 -2.24
C GLU A 976 25.16 -31.84 -3.20
N MET A 977 24.98 -30.58 -3.58
CA MET A 977 25.93 -29.80 -4.37
C MET A 977 27.06 -29.28 -3.46
N THR A 978 27.81 -30.20 -2.86
CA THR A 978 28.85 -29.88 -1.87
C THR A 978 29.92 -28.95 -2.47
N GLY A 979 30.22 -27.86 -1.77
CA GLY A 979 31.18 -26.85 -2.23
C GLY A 979 30.63 -25.83 -3.22
N ALA A 980 29.40 -26.02 -3.74
CA ALA A 980 28.76 -25.05 -4.63
C ALA A 980 28.21 -23.84 -3.87
N VAL A 981 27.85 -23.98 -2.59
CA VAL A 981 27.24 -22.91 -1.79
C VAL A 981 28.22 -22.41 -0.74
N LYS A 982 28.53 -21.12 -0.78
CA LYS A 982 29.13 -20.37 0.32
C LYS A 982 28.01 -19.82 1.20
N PRO A 983 27.78 -20.38 2.39
CA PRO A 983 26.66 -19.96 3.24
C PRO A 983 26.89 -18.55 3.79
N GLY A 984 25.89 -17.66 3.68
CA GLY A 984 25.82 -16.43 4.47
C GLY A 984 25.41 -16.69 5.92
N ARG A 985 24.65 -17.77 6.16
CA ARG A 985 24.25 -18.25 7.49
C ARG A 985 24.11 -19.76 7.53
N THR A 986 24.00 -20.32 8.73
CA THR A 986 23.63 -21.73 8.99
C THR A 986 22.86 -21.82 10.31
N GLY A 987 21.97 -22.80 10.44
CA GLY A 987 21.24 -23.07 11.68
C GLY A 987 19.92 -22.30 11.82
N PRO A 988 19.34 -22.26 13.03
CA PRO A 988 18.07 -21.59 13.28
C PRO A 988 18.17 -20.07 13.06
N ASN A 989 17.03 -19.41 12.86
CA ASN A 989 16.90 -17.96 12.73
C ASN A 989 16.21 -17.31 13.93
N VAL A 990 16.33 -17.92 15.12
CA VAL A 990 15.80 -17.35 16.36
C VAL A 990 16.42 -15.96 16.59
N GLY A 991 15.59 -14.93 16.72
CA GLY A 991 16.03 -13.54 16.84
C GLY A 991 16.49 -12.87 15.54
N GLY A 992 16.33 -13.54 14.39
CA GLY A 992 16.53 -12.98 13.05
C GLY A 992 17.63 -13.65 12.23
N LEU A 993 17.52 -13.48 10.92
CA LEU A 993 18.52 -13.84 9.92
C LEU A 993 19.65 -12.79 9.93
N ASN A 994 20.90 -13.24 9.93
CA ASN A 994 22.07 -12.37 10.07
C ASN A 994 22.81 -12.09 8.75
N ALA A 995 22.24 -12.50 7.62
CA ALA A 995 22.80 -12.27 6.29
C ALA A 995 21.66 -12.23 5.26
N ASP A 996 21.81 -11.45 4.19
CA ASP A 996 20.84 -11.38 3.10
C ASP A 996 20.87 -12.60 2.19
N PHE A 997 22.07 -13.14 1.91
CA PHE A 997 22.27 -14.09 0.82
C PHE A 997 23.18 -15.28 1.17
N HIS A 998 22.91 -16.42 0.53
CA HIS A 998 23.90 -17.46 0.27
C HIS A 998 24.45 -17.30 -1.16
N ARG A 999 25.77 -17.43 -1.34
CA ARG A 999 26.40 -17.33 -2.66
C ARG A 999 26.56 -18.73 -3.25
N VAL A 1000 25.89 -19.01 -4.35
CA VAL A 1000 25.99 -20.26 -5.12
C VAL A 1000 26.99 -20.07 -6.25
N THR A 1001 27.79 -21.08 -6.56
CA THR A 1001 28.70 -21.14 -7.72
C THR A 1001 28.56 -22.49 -8.41
N VAL A 1002 28.21 -22.46 -9.69
CA VAL A 1002 28.14 -23.62 -10.58
C VAL A 1002 29.18 -23.45 -11.70
N LYS A 1003 29.80 -24.54 -12.12
CA LYS A 1003 30.86 -24.52 -13.12
C LYS A 1003 30.50 -25.41 -14.29
N LEU A 1004 30.69 -24.92 -15.51
CA LEU A 1004 30.61 -25.76 -16.71
C LEU A 1004 31.75 -26.78 -16.67
N GLY A 1005 31.40 -28.06 -16.76
CA GLY A 1005 32.31 -29.18 -16.70
C GLY A 1005 33.25 -29.27 -17.88
N TYR A 1006 34.13 -30.28 -17.83
CA TYR A 1006 35.03 -30.59 -18.94
C TYR A 1006 34.23 -30.91 -20.21
N CYS A 1007 34.60 -30.30 -21.34
CA CYS A 1007 33.88 -30.39 -22.62
C CYS A 1007 32.41 -29.91 -22.60
N GLU A 1008 32.01 -29.10 -21.61
CA GLU A 1008 30.69 -28.47 -21.56
C GLU A 1008 30.78 -27.02 -22.08
N GLU A 1009 30.13 -26.74 -23.21
CA GLU A 1009 30.03 -25.40 -23.81
C GLU A 1009 28.56 -25.00 -23.97
N ILE A 1010 28.23 -23.75 -23.66
CA ILE A 1010 26.93 -23.17 -24.04
C ILE A 1010 27.13 -22.34 -25.30
N ALA A 1011 26.81 -22.92 -26.46
CA ALA A 1011 26.88 -22.21 -27.74
C ALA A 1011 26.00 -20.94 -27.75
N ALA A 1012 26.34 -19.99 -28.61
CA ALA A 1012 25.57 -18.77 -28.78
C ALA A 1012 24.10 -19.09 -29.15
N GLY A 1013 23.15 -18.46 -28.45
CA GLY A 1013 21.71 -18.67 -28.61
C GLY A 1013 21.20 -20.00 -28.04
N LYS A 1014 22.02 -20.78 -27.34
CA LYS A 1014 21.62 -22.03 -26.69
C LYS A 1014 21.49 -21.86 -25.18
N ALA A 1015 20.83 -22.84 -24.56
CA ALA A 1015 20.58 -22.86 -23.13
C ALA A 1015 21.06 -24.16 -22.49
N ARG A 1016 21.37 -24.10 -21.20
CA ARG A 1016 21.75 -25.23 -20.34
C ARG A 1016 20.90 -25.24 -19.08
N ASP A 1017 20.25 -26.36 -18.80
CA ASP A 1017 19.39 -26.55 -17.63
C ASP A 1017 20.06 -27.42 -16.57
N ILE A 1018 20.17 -26.95 -15.33
CA ILE A 1018 20.69 -27.71 -14.20
C ILE A 1018 19.56 -27.90 -13.19
N GLY A 1019 19.15 -29.14 -12.88
CA GLY A 1019 18.14 -29.38 -11.85
C GLY A 1019 18.67 -29.02 -10.47
N ILE A 1020 17.91 -28.19 -9.73
CA ILE A 1020 18.26 -27.78 -8.36
C ILE A 1020 17.08 -28.02 -7.41
N LYS A 1021 17.38 -28.35 -6.15
CA LYS A 1021 16.40 -28.53 -5.08
C LYS A 1021 16.76 -27.71 -3.86
N TYR A 1022 15.78 -27.01 -3.29
CA TYR A 1022 15.89 -26.21 -2.07
C TYR A 1022 14.61 -26.29 -1.22
N TYR A 1023 14.66 -25.88 0.04
CA TYR A 1023 13.66 -26.32 1.05
C TYR A 1023 12.66 -25.26 1.46
N LEU A 1024 13.04 -23.97 1.47
CA LEU A 1024 12.13 -22.86 1.70
C LEU A 1024 12.10 -21.91 0.50
N PRO A 1025 11.00 -21.18 0.28
CA PRO A 1025 10.86 -20.33 -0.91
C PRO A 1025 11.90 -19.22 -1.00
N ILE A 1026 12.27 -18.88 -2.23
CA ILE A 1026 13.20 -17.80 -2.56
C ILE A 1026 12.61 -16.93 -3.66
N THR A 1027 12.87 -15.62 -3.63
CA THR A 1027 12.81 -14.79 -4.84
C THR A 1027 14.19 -14.72 -5.50
N GLY A 1028 14.26 -14.25 -6.75
CA GLY A 1028 15.53 -14.18 -7.49
C GLY A 1028 15.77 -15.44 -8.33
N PRO A 1029 17.01 -15.94 -8.49
CA PRO A 1029 18.28 -15.49 -7.89
C PRO A 1029 18.77 -14.12 -8.38
N ALA A 1030 19.89 -13.67 -7.82
CA ALA A 1030 20.41 -12.32 -8.05
C ALA A 1030 21.94 -12.18 -8.07
N ASN A 1031 22.40 -10.97 -8.41
CA ASN A 1031 23.78 -10.51 -8.23
C ASN A 1031 24.78 -11.41 -8.96
N PHE A 1032 24.46 -11.73 -10.20
CA PHE A 1032 25.17 -12.72 -10.99
C PHE A 1032 26.59 -12.24 -11.30
N THR A 1033 27.56 -13.14 -11.15
CA THR A 1033 28.90 -12.99 -11.71
C THR A 1033 29.23 -14.20 -12.56
N MET A 1034 29.84 -13.98 -13.71
CA MET A 1034 30.26 -15.04 -14.61
C MET A 1034 31.76 -14.89 -14.90
N LYS A 1035 32.54 -15.92 -14.56
CA LYS A 1035 33.97 -15.97 -14.81
C LYS A 1035 34.24 -16.74 -16.09
N VAL A 1036 34.72 -16.04 -17.12
CA VAL A 1036 35.04 -16.62 -18.42
C VAL A 1036 36.50 -16.32 -18.75
N GLY A 1037 37.30 -17.36 -19.01
CA GLY A 1037 38.73 -17.18 -19.32
C GLY A 1037 39.51 -16.46 -18.22
N GLY A 1038 39.10 -16.62 -16.95
CA GLY A 1038 39.72 -15.97 -15.79
C GLY A 1038 39.27 -14.54 -15.51
N VAL A 1039 38.39 -13.95 -16.33
CA VAL A 1039 37.85 -12.60 -16.16
C VAL A 1039 36.43 -12.68 -15.59
N ASP A 1040 36.14 -11.89 -14.56
CA ASP A 1040 34.83 -11.82 -13.91
C ASP A 1040 33.96 -10.72 -14.56
N PHE A 1041 32.76 -11.11 -14.98
CA PHE A 1041 31.73 -10.22 -15.54
C PHE A 1041 30.47 -10.25 -14.68
N GLY A 1042 29.67 -9.18 -14.68
CA GLY A 1042 28.27 -9.25 -14.26
C GLY A 1042 27.36 -9.76 -15.38
N LEU A 1043 26.05 -9.84 -15.15
CA LEU A 1043 25.08 -10.16 -16.22
C LEU A 1043 24.12 -8.99 -16.49
N THR A 1044 23.67 -8.86 -17.74
CA THR A 1044 22.69 -7.82 -18.17
C THR A 1044 21.37 -7.94 -17.42
N GLN A 1045 20.95 -9.18 -17.09
CA GLN A 1045 19.69 -9.46 -16.39
C GLN A 1045 19.58 -8.85 -14.99
N ASP A 1046 20.70 -8.56 -14.31
CA ASP A 1046 20.64 -7.88 -13.00
C ASP A 1046 20.09 -6.45 -13.11
N GLY A 1047 19.99 -5.88 -14.33
CA GLY A 1047 19.39 -4.56 -14.54
C GLY A 1047 20.14 -3.45 -13.81
N ARG A 1048 21.45 -3.60 -13.58
CA ARG A 1048 22.28 -2.60 -12.89
C ARG A 1048 22.56 -1.40 -13.78
N ARG A 1049 22.47 -0.20 -13.18
CA ARG A 1049 22.86 1.06 -13.83
C ARG A 1049 24.36 1.10 -14.12
N ASN A 1050 24.76 1.95 -15.07
CA ASN A 1050 26.17 2.26 -15.39
C ASN A 1050 27.03 1.03 -15.74
N THR A 1051 26.42 -0.01 -16.31
CA THR A 1051 27.14 -1.20 -16.80
C THR A 1051 27.42 -1.10 -18.29
N THR A 1052 28.46 -1.80 -18.75
CA THR A 1052 28.82 -1.90 -20.18
C THR A 1052 28.73 -3.34 -20.64
N THR A 1053 27.86 -3.62 -21.62
CA THR A 1053 27.75 -4.95 -22.20
C THR A 1053 28.94 -5.26 -23.10
N VAL A 1054 29.60 -6.39 -22.87
CA VAL A 1054 30.77 -6.85 -23.63
C VAL A 1054 30.58 -8.29 -24.11
N ALA A 1055 31.37 -8.70 -25.10
CA ALA A 1055 31.46 -10.09 -25.51
C ALA A 1055 32.44 -10.84 -24.59
N PRO A 1056 32.20 -12.14 -24.31
CA PRO A 1056 33.15 -12.93 -23.54
C PRO A 1056 34.49 -13.06 -24.30
N PRO A 1057 35.61 -13.21 -23.57
CA PRO A 1057 36.92 -13.40 -24.20
C PRO A 1057 36.93 -14.69 -25.04
N PRO A 1058 37.72 -14.75 -26.14
CA PRO A 1058 37.86 -15.96 -26.92
C PRO A 1058 38.39 -17.11 -26.03
N GLY A 1059 37.76 -18.28 -26.10
CA GLY A 1059 38.23 -19.45 -25.36
C GLY A 1059 39.67 -19.82 -25.75
N THR A 1060 40.49 -20.19 -24.77
CA THR A 1060 41.90 -20.58 -24.97
C THR A 1060 42.07 -22.07 -25.28
N GLY A 1061 40.99 -22.80 -25.55
CA GLY A 1061 40.97 -24.26 -25.73
C GLY A 1061 40.74 -24.69 -27.18
N ALA A 1062 41.36 -25.80 -27.58
CA ALA A 1062 41.11 -26.47 -28.86
C ALA A 1062 39.61 -26.79 -29.02
N ALA A 1063 39.10 -26.67 -30.25
CA ALA A 1063 37.70 -26.96 -30.59
C ALA A 1063 37.27 -28.33 -30.04
N CYS A 1064 36.25 -28.33 -29.18
CA CYS A 1064 35.66 -29.54 -28.65
C CYS A 1064 34.89 -30.26 -29.78
N GLN A 1065 35.23 -31.52 -30.06
CA GLN A 1065 34.48 -32.39 -30.96
C GLN A 1065 33.63 -33.38 -30.15
N ALA A 1066 32.68 -32.86 -29.36
CA ALA A 1066 31.68 -33.69 -28.70
C ALA A 1066 30.44 -33.81 -29.59
N ASP A 1067 29.86 -35.01 -29.66
CA ASP A 1067 28.62 -35.26 -30.39
C ASP A 1067 27.45 -34.42 -29.86
N GLY A 1068 26.45 -34.18 -30.73
CA GLY A 1068 25.25 -33.41 -30.42
C GLY A 1068 24.55 -33.87 -29.15
N TRP A 1069 24.16 -32.90 -28.32
CA TRP A 1069 23.52 -33.11 -27.02
C TRP A 1069 22.22 -33.93 -27.10
N ASP A 1070 22.09 -34.94 -26.23
CA ASP A 1070 20.89 -35.78 -26.01
C ASP A 1070 20.26 -35.48 -24.65
N ALA A 1071 19.02 -34.99 -24.67
CA ALA A 1071 18.24 -34.63 -23.49
C ALA A 1071 17.87 -35.81 -22.57
N ASN A 1072 18.10 -37.07 -23.00
CA ASN A 1072 17.83 -38.28 -22.22
C ASN A 1072 19.07 -38.84 -21.50
N ARG A 1073 20.27 -38.29 -21.75
CA ARG A 1073 21.48 -38.70 -21.04
C ARG A 1073 21.60 -37.94 -19.71
N VAL A 1074 21.17 -38.60 -18.63
CA VAL A 1074 21.65 -38.30 -17.28
C VAL A 1074 23.18 -38.39 -17.31
N TYR A 1075 23.89 -37.35 -16.87
CA TYR A 1075 25.32 -37.45 -16.59
C TYR A 1075 25.49 -38.46 -15.45
N ASN A 1076 25.73 -39.71 -15.86
CA ASN A 1076 25.81 -40.86 -14.99
C ASN A 1076 27.31 -41.18 -14.81
N PRO A 1077 27.88 -41.04 -13.61
CA PRO A 1077 29.27 -41.42 -13.34
C PRO A 1077 29.51 -42.95 -13.42
N ALA A 1078 28.57 -43.74 -13.92
CA ALA A 1078 28.68 -45.20 -14.06
C ALA A 1078 29.53 -45.68 -15.26
N TRP A 1079 30.25 -44.81 -15.95
CA TRP A 1079 31.19 -45.19 -17.01
C TRP A 1079 32.63 -45.01 -16.53
N SER A 1080 33.34 -46.11 -16.29
CA SER A 1080 34.76 -46.04 -15.91
C SER A 1080 35.63 -45.50 -17.07
N PRO A 1081 36.55 -44.54 -16.84
CA PRO A 1081 36.94 -43.56 -17.87
C PRO A 1081 38.42 -43.61 -18.29
N PHE A 1082 39.04 -44.77 -18.52
CA PHE A 1082 40.47 -44.80 -18.85
C PHE A 1082 40.74 -44.75 -20.35
N SER A 1083 41.71 -43.96 -20.78
CA SER A 1083 42.28 -43.99 -22.13
C SER A 1083 43.73 -44.46 -22.08
N LEU A 1084 44.20 -45.02 -23.20
CA LEU A 1084 45.55 -45.53 -23.35
C LEU A 1084 46.32 -44.69 -24.36
N TRP A 1085 47.53 -44.29 -24.06
CA TRP A 1085 48.39 -43.56 -24.99
C TRP A 1085 49.76 -44.23 -25.13
N LYS A 1086 50.25 -44.41 -26.36
CA LYS A 1086 51.60 -44.97 -26.58
C LYS A 1086 52.68 -43.90 -26.43
N VAL A 1087 53.70 -44.21 -25.65
CA VAL A 1087 54.97 -43.50 -25.60
C VAL A 1087 56.06 -44.51 -25.94
N GLY A 1088 56.49 -44.52 -27.21
CA GLY A 1088 57.35 -45.59 -27.74
C GLY A 1088 56.65 -46.96 -27.70
N ASN A 1089 57.30 -47.94 -27.07
CA ASN A 1089 56.73 -49.29 -26.87
C ASN A 1089 55.92 -49.43 -25.58
N GLN A 1090 55.70 -48.33 -24.85
CA GLN A 1090 55.09 -48.32 -23.52
C GLN A 1090 53.76 -47.56 -23.54
N TRP A 1091 52.94 -47.78 -22.52
CA TRP A 1091 51.60 -47.24 -22.38
C TRP A 1091 51.50 -46.28 -21.22
N LYS A 1092 50.81 -45.18 -21.47
CA LYS A 1092 50.30 -44.29 -20.45
C LYS A 1092 48.82 -44.60 -20.26
N VAL A 1093 48.41 -44.86 -19.02
CA VAL A 1093 47.01 -45.08 -18.66
C VAL A 1093 46.49 -43.76 -18.08
N GLN A 1094 45.54 -43.12 -18.74
CA GLN A 1094 45.04 -41.79 -18.40
C GLN A 1094 43.55 -41.85 -18.04
N ASP A 1095 43.17 -41.21 -16.95
CA ASP A 1095 41.77 -40.91 -16.64
C ASP A 1095 41.28 -39.80 -17.57
N VAL A 1096 40.26 -40.10 -18.38
CA VAL A 1096 39.65 -39.20 -19.37
C VAL A 1096 38.91 -38.04 -18.68
N ASN A 1097 38.42 -38.24 -17.45
CA ASN A 1097 37.65 -37.21 -16.74
C ASN A 1097 38.55 -36.16 -16.07
N SER A 1098 39.71 -36.57 -15.54
CA SER A 1098 40.63 -35.65 -14.86
C SER A 1098 41.89 -35.31 -15.67
N GLY A 1099 42.19 -36.03 -16.75
CA GLY A 1099 43.44 -35.90 -17.50
C GLY A 1099 44.67 -36.45 -16.78
N ASN A 1100 44.51 -36.94 -15.54
CA ASN A 1100 45.59 -37.53 -14.76
C ASN A 1100 45.99 -38.90 -15.28
N VAL A 1101 47.23 -39.28 -15.03
CA VAL A 1101 47.83 -40.52 -15.50
C VAL A 1101 48.20 -41.41 -14.32
N LEU A 1102 48.11 -42.72 -14.52
CA LEU A 1102 48.45 -43.71 -13.51
C LEU A 1102 49.96 -43.72 -13.27
N ASP A 1103 50.36 -43.37 -12.05
CA ASP A 1103 51.75 -43.26 -11.60
C ASP A 1103 52.05 -44.24 -10.48
N HIS A 1104 53.21 -44.87 -10.57
CA HIS A 1104 53.70 -45.81 -9.58
C HIS A 1104 55.22 -45.75 -9.45
N PRO A 1105 55.75 -45.05 -8.44
CA PRO A 1105 57.13 -45.19 -7.98
C PRO A 1105 57.36 -46.56 -7.37
N GLY A 1106 58.46 -47.23 -7.69
CA GLY A 1106 58.68 -48.64 -7.34
C GLY A 1106 58.76 -49.06 -5.87
N GLY A 1107 58.59 -48.12 -4.94
CA GLY A 1107 58.43 -48.41 -3.51
C GLY A 1107 56.98 -48.42 -3.05
N TRP A 1108 56.01 -48.15 -3.92
CA TRP A 1108 54.59 -48.08 -3.55
C TRP A 1108 53.95 -49.46 -3.63
N SER A 1109 52.89 -49.69 -2.85
CA SER A 1109 52.07 -50.92 -2.96
C SER A 1109 50.79 -50.69 -3.76
N THR A 1110 50.54 -49.44 -4.13
CA THR A 1110 49.36 -48.95 -4.84
C THR A 1110 49.78 -48.04 -5.99
N ALA A 1111 48.95 -47.95 -7.01
CA ALA A 1111 49.08 -47.00 -8.10
C ALA A 1111 48.12 -45.83 -7.86
N HIS A 1112 48.55 -44.61 -8.17
CA HIS A 1112 47.76 -43.40 -7.97
C HIS A 1112 47.62 -42.62 -9.27
N LEU A 1113 46.61 -41.75 -9.35
CA LEU A 1113 46.49 -40.79 -10.44
C LEU A 1113 47.24 -39.51 -10.07
N VAL A 1114 48.11 -39.05 -10.96
CA VAL A 1114 48.86 -37.79 -10.83
C VAL A 1114 48.87 -37.03 -12.15
N ASP A 1115 49.23 -35.75 -12.12
CA ASP A 1115 49.37 -34.97 -13.36
C ASP A 1115 50.38 -35.60 -14.32
N SER A 1116 50.07 -35.56 -15.61
CA SER A 1116 50.98 -36.04 -16.65
C SER A 1116 52.31 -35.27 -16.62
N GLN A 1117 53.42 -35.99 -16.42
CA GLN A 1117 54.77 -35.43 -16.40
C GLN A 1117 55.60 -36.06 -17.53
N ASP A 1118 56.09 -35.24 -18.45
CA ASP A 1118 56.89 -35.72 -19.56
C ASP A 1118 58.23 -36.28 -19.07
N GLY A 1119 58.60 -37.45 -19.59
CA GLY A 1119 59.81 -38.17 -19.18
C GLY A 1119 59.72 -38.89 -17.83
N ASN A 1120 58.61 -38.78 -17.09
CA ASN A 1120 58.42 -39.55 -15.86
C ASN A 1120 58.12 -41.01 -16.19
N THR A 1121 59.13 -41.86 -15.97
CA THR A 1121 59.04 -43.30 -16.24
C THR A 1121 58.03 -44.01 -15.35
N ASN A 1122 57.69 -43.47 -14.16
CA ASN A 1122 56.72 -44.07 -13.24
C ASN A 1122 55.28 -44.07 -13.79
N GLN A 1123 55.01 -43.25 -14.82
CA GLN A 1123 53.71 -43.13 -15.48
C GLN A 1123 53.55 -44.06 -16.69
N LEU A 1124 54.57 -44.86 -16.98
CA LEU A 1124 54.61 -45.76 -18.15
C LEU A 1124 54.46 -47.22 -17.72
N TRP A 1125 53.69 -47.95 -18.51
CA TRP A 1125 53.28 -49.34 -18.26
C TRP A 1125 53.51 -50.19 -19.50
N ASN A 1126 53.91 -51.44 -19.33
CA ASN A 1126 54.10 -52.39 -20.43
C ASN A 1126 53.03 -53.48 -20.36
N VAL A 1127 52.47 -53.86 -21.51
CA VAL A 1127 51.78 -55.15 -21.62
C VAL A 1127 52.87 -56.22 -21.70
N VAL A 1128 52.95 -57.09 -20.71
CA VAL A 1128 54.02 -58.10 -20.62
C VAL A 1128 53.58 -59.50 -21.04
N GLU A 1129 52.27 -59.75 -21.07
CA GLU A 1129 51.72 -61.04 -21.47
C GLU A 1129 50.29 -60.88 -21.99
N ASP A 1130 49.93 -61.65 -23.03
CA ASP A 1130 48.57 -61.84 -23.52
C ASP A 1130 48.08 -63.21 -23.07
N GLY A 1131 47.06 -63.22 -22.22
CA GLY A 1131 46.52 -64.41 -21.55
C GLY A 1131 45.43 -65.11 -22.37
N GLY A 1132 45.19 -64.65 -23.60
CA GLY A 1132 44.14 -65.15 -24.46
C GLY A 1132 42.79 -64.46 -24.22
N ALA A 1133 41.98 -64.42 -25.28
CA ALA A 1133 40.68 -63.76 -25.29
C ALA A 1133 40.73 -62.28 -24.83
N GLY A 1134 41.81 -61.53 -25.09
CA GLY A 1134 41.87 -60.10 -24.77
C GLY A 1134 42.10 -59.78 -23.30
N TRP A 1135 42.78 -60.68 -22.58
CA TRP A 1135 43.30 -60.44 -21.24
C TRP A 1135 44.78 -60.08 -21.31
N TYR A 1136 45.16 -59.01 -20.63
CA TYR A 1136 46.51 -58.43 -20.68
C TYR A 1136 47.06 -58.24 -19.28
N ARG A 1137 48.33 -58.62 -19.09
CA ARG A 1137 49.05 -58.35 -17.83
C ARG A 1137 49.87 -57.07 -17.96
N LEU A 1138 49.61 -56.08 -17.11
CA LEU A 1138 50.22 -54.74 -17.18
C LEU A 1138 51.32 -54.56 -16.11
N LYS A 1139 52.55 -54.22 -16.50
CA LYS A 1139 53.72 -54.07 -15.63
C LYS A 1139 54.20 -52.62 -15.56
N SER A 1140 54.45 -52.09 -14.35
CA SER A 1140 55.01 -50.74 -14.17
C SER A 1140 56.48 -50.69 -14.61
N ASN A 1141 56.91 -49.57 -15.18
CA ASN A 1141 58.26 -49.38 -15.70
C ASN A 1141 59.33 -49.06 -14.63
N THR A 1142 58.93 -48.75 -13.40
CA THR A 1142 59.84 -48.22 -12.36
C THR A 1142 59.79 -48.98 -11.04
N SER A 1143 59.01 -50.06 -10.95
CA SER A 1143 59.02 -50.98 -9.82
C SER A 1143 60.40 -51.60 -9.55
N GLY A 1144 61.27 -51.68 -10.55
CA GLY A 1144 62.57 -52.36 -10.46
C GLY A 1144 62.46 -53.87 -10.18
N LYS A 1145 61.24 -54.39 -10.10
CA LYS A 1145 60.84 -55.77 -9.83
C LYS A 1145 59.75 -56.18 -10.83
N GLU A 1146 59.62 -57.47 -11.11
CA GLU A 1146 58.52 -58.02 -11.92
C GLU A 1146 57.17 -57.81 -11.20
N GLN A 1147 56.57 -56.62 -11.29
CA GLN A 1147 55.33 -56.29 -10.59
C GLN A 1147 54.24 -55.74 -11.52
N CYS A 1148 53.05 -56.29 -11.38
CA CYS A 1148 51.92 -56.16 -12.28
C CYS A 1148 50.74 -55.47 -11.57
N LEU A 1149 49.93 -54.72 -12.33
CA LEU A 1149 48.74 -54.04 -11.84
C LEU A 1149 47.69 -55.07 -11.42
N GLY A 1150 47.07 -54.91 -10.25
CA GLY A 1150 46.00 -55.80 -9.80
C GLY A 1150 45.02 -55.14 -8.82
N ALA A 1151 43.90 -55.82 -8.57
CA ALA A 1151 42.86 -55.38 -7.62
C ALA A 1151 42.56 -56.48 -6.58
N ASP A 1152 42.31 -56.12 -5.33
CA ASP A 1152 41.96 -57.05 -4.24
C ASP A 1152 40.46 -57.25 -4.05
N THR A 1153 39.64 -56.22 -4.24
CA THR A 1153 38.17 -56.29 -4.10
C THR A 1153 37.46 -55.30 -5.03
N LEU A 1154 36.14 -55.48 -5.22
CA LEU A 1154 35.30 -54.58 -6.02
C LEU A 1154 35.39 -53.14 -5.47
N LEU A 1155 35.61 -52.15 -6.34
CA LEU A 1155 35.76 -50.73 -5.99
C LEU A 1155 36.95 -50.38 -5.08
N ALA A 1156 37.97 -51.23 -4.93
CA ALA A 1156 39.18 -50.93 -4.13
C ALA A 1156 40.29 -50.23 -4.94
N SER A 1157 41.33 -49.74 -4.23
CA SER A 1157 42.47 -49.06 -4.86
C SER A 1157 43.22 -49.99 -5.82
N LEU A 1158 43.74 -49.45 -6.92
CA LEU A 1158 44.64 -50.19 -7.80
C LEU A 1158 45.94 -50.50 -7.06
N THR A 1159 46.29 -51.78 -6.98
CA THR A 1159 47.50 -52.28 -6.32
C THR A 1159 48.53 -52.71 -7.33
N VAL A 1160 49.81 -52.73 -6.93
CA VAL A 1160 50.88 -53.34 -7.72
C VAL A 1160 51.40 -54.54 -6.94
N ARG A 1161 51.44 -55.70 -7.60
CA ARG A 1161 51.73 -57.02 -6.98
C ARG A 1161 52.81 -57.75 -7.77
N ASP A 1162 53.49 -58.72 -7.17
CA ASP A 1162 54.49 -59.53 -7.88
C ASP A 1162 53.85 -60.33 -9.03
N CYS A 1163 54.44 -60.32 -10.22
CA CYS A 1163 53.90 -60.89 -11.45
C CYS A 1163 53.89 -62.43 -11.42
N ASP A 1164 52.99 -63.03 -10.65
CA ASP A 1164 52.89 -64.47 -10.32
C ASP A 1164 51.85 -65.24 -11.15
N ALA A 1165 51.33 -64.62 -12.20
CA ALA A 1165 50.28 -65.14 -13.10
C ALA A 1165 48.90 -65.31 -12.44
N SER A 1166 48.65 -64.69 -11.29
CA SER A 1166 47.32 -64.69 -10.67
C SER A 1166 46.26 -63.95 -11.50
N ASP A 1167 45.05 -64.48 -11.53
CA ASP A 1167 43.87 -63.91 -12.21
C ASP A 1167 43.68 -62.40 -11.91
N GLY A 1168 43.91 -61.97 -10.67
CA GLY A 1168 43.74 -60.57 -10.27
C GLY A 1168 44.67 -59.55 -10.96
N GLN A 1169 45.66 -60.00 -11.74
CA GLN A 1169 46.63 -59.17 -12.46
C GLN A 1169 46.37 -59.07 -13.97
N TRP A 1170 45.40 -59.84 -14.45
CA TRP A 1170 44.97 -59.84 -15.84
C TRP A 1170 43.84 -58.84 -16.02
N TRP A 1171 43.95 -57.99 -17.03
CA TRP A 1171 43.02 -56.92 -17.33
C TRP A 1171 42.47 -57.04 -18.75
N GLN A 1172 41.18 -56.81 -18.90
CA GLN A 1172 40.47 -56.81 -20.16
C GLN A 1172 39.95 -55.43 -20.45
N PHE A 1173 40.15 -55.00 -21.69
CA PHE A 1173 39.63 -53.74 -22.20
C PHE A 1173 38.30 -53.98 -22.87
N PHE A 1174 37.30 -53.18 -22.52
CA PHE A 1174 36.06 -53.07 -23.30
C PHE A 1174 35.98 -51.67 -23.89
N ALA A 1175 35.70 -51.59 -25.19
CA ALA A 1175 35.42 -50.33 -25.84
C ALA A 1175 34.13 -49.71 -25.30
N GLU A 1176 33.87 -48.46 -25.68
CA GLU A 1176 32.69 -47.70 -25.25
C GLU A 1176 31.36 -48.41 -25.60
N ASP A 1177 31.31 -49.16 -26.70
CA ASP A 1177 30.13 -49.94 -27.10
C ASP A 1177 29.93 -51.25 -26.32
N GLY A 1178 30.76 -51.50 -25.29
CA GLY A 1178 30.74 -52.72 -24.50
C GLY A 1178 31.34 -53.93 -25.22
N THR A 1179 31.90 -53.75 -26.42
CA THR A 1179 32.58 -54.84 -27.11
C THR A 1179 33.90 -55.16 -26.40
N ARG A 1180 34.08 -56.46 -26.15
CA ARG A 1180 35.33 -56.99 -25.60
C ARG A 1180 36.41 -56.82 -26.64
N PHE A 1181 37.50 -56.15 -26.27
CA PHE A 1181 38.67 -56.10 -27.12
C PHE A 1181 39.33 -57.49 -27.15
N SER A 1182 39.27 -58.18 -28.28
CA SER A 1182 39.77 -59.55 -28.43
C SER A 1182 40.79 -59.64 -29.56
N GLY A 1183 42.04 -59.30 -29.26
CA GLY A 1183 43.18 -59.55 -30.15
C GLY A 1183 43.85 -58.26 -30.66
N GLY A 1184 45.17 -58.20 -30.49
CA GLY A 1184 45.97 -57.04 -30.86
C GLY A 1184 46.18 -56.05 -29.72
N VAL A 1185 46.49 -54.81 -30.08
CA VAL A 1185 46.81 -53.70 -29.18
C VAL A 1185 45.62 -52.73 -29.15
N PRO A 1186 45.11 -52.29 -27.97
CA PRO A 1186 44.06 -51.27 -27.89
C PRO A 1186 44.46 -49.98 -28.65
N ASP A 1187 43.49 -49.33 -29.29
CA ASP A 1187 43.74 -48.10 -30.04
C ASP A 1187 44.13 -46.96 -29.08
N GLY A 1188 45.25 -46.31 -29.36
CA GLY A 1188 45.69 -45.15 -28.59
C GLY A 1188 44.68 -44.01 -28.68
N GLY A 1189 44.40 -43.37 -27.54
CA GLY A 1189 43.51 -42.22 -27.42
C GLY A 1189 42.01 -42.56 -27.31
N LYS A 1190 41.63 -43.84 -27.35
CA LYS A 1190 40.22 -44.26 -27.17
C LYS A 1190 39.88 -44.55 -25.70
N PRO A 1191 38.64 -44.29 -25.26
CA PRO A 1191 38.17 -44.67 -23.94
C PRO A 1191 37.91 -46.18 -23.85
N TYR A 1192 38.33 -46.79 -22.75
CA TYR A 1192 38.14 -48.18 -22.43
C TYR A 1192 37.73 -48.35 -20.97
N SER A 1193 36.89 -49.35 -20.69
CA SER A 1193 36.77 -49.88 -19.34
C SER A 1193 37.79 -50.99 -19.11
N LEU A 1194 38.44 -50.94 -17.95
CA LEU A 1194 39.42 -51.91 -17.48
C LEU A 1194 38.74 -52.86 -16.49
N LYS A 1195 38.57 -54.12 -16.86
CA LYS A 1195 38.02 -55.15 -15.96
C LYS A 1195 39.10 -56.16 -15.64
N SER A 1196 39.32 -56.51 -14.38
CA SER A 1196 40.23 -57.58 -13.99
C SER A 1196 39.59 -58.96 -14.19
N TYR A 1197 40.41 -60.01 -14.29
CA TYR A 1197 39.91 -61.38 -14.54
C TYR A 1197 39.01 -61.88 -13.41
N SER A 1198 39.27 -61.44 -12.19
CA SER A 1198 38.42 -61.68 -11.02
C SER A 1198 37.08 -60.91 -11.05
N GLY A 1199 36.78 -60.19 -12.14
CA GLY A 1199 35.50 -59.54 -12.39
C GLY A 1199 35.40 -58.09 -11.92
N PHE A 1200 36.48 -57.49 -11.41
CA PHE A 1200 36.47 -56.14 -10.84
C PHE A 1200 36.68 -55.06 -11.89
N VAL A 1201 35.92 -53.98 -11.85
CA VAL A 1201 36.09 -52.83 -12.76
C VAL A 1201 36.98 -51.79 -12.09
N ALA A 1202 38.00 -51.29 -12.79
CA ALA A 1202 38.81 -50.18 -12.31
C ALA A 1202 37.99 -48.88 -12.31
N GLU A 1203 37.87 -48.24 -11.16
CA GLU A 1203 37.34 -46.88 -11.03
C GLU A 1203 38.47 -45.91 -10.67
N PRO A 1204 38.43 -44.65 -11.13
CA PRO A 1204 39.35 -43.59 -10.68
C PRO A 1204 39.11 -43.30 -9.19
N LYS A 1205 39.69 -44.12 -8.32
CA LYS A 1205 39.71 -43.83 -6.89
C LYS A 1205 40.85 -42.85 -6.64
N ASN A 1206 40.52 -41.57 -6.46
CA ASN A 1206 41.38 -40.48 -5.97
C ASN A 1206 42.09 -39.59 -7.02
N SER A 1207 41.33 -38.78 -7.77
CA SER A 1207 41.76 -37.39 -8.00
C SER A 1207 41.59 -36.66 -6.66
N GLY A 1208 42.70 -36.28 -6.01
CA GLY A 1208 42.76 -35.95 -4.58
C GLY A 1208 41.66 -35.01 -4.05
N SER A 1209 40.69 -35.58 -3.32
CA SER A 1209 39.69 -34.81 -2.56
C SER A 1209 39.00 -35.59 -1.44
N ARG A 1210 39.72 -36.36 -0.59
CA ARG A 1210 39.20 -36.85 0.71
C ARG A 1210 40.28 -37.30 1.72
N PRO A 1211 39.95 -37.33 3.03
CA PRO A 1211 40.91 -37.39 4.15
C PRO A 1211 41.61 -38.75 4.27
N GLY A 1212 42.94 -38.71 4.40
CA GLY A 1212 43.76 -39.89 4.71
C GLY A 1212 45.13 -39.93 4.03
N THR A 1213 45.44 -39.00 3.11
CA THR A 1213 46.77 -38.98 2.46
C THR A 1213 47.24 -37.54 2.32
N ALA A 1214 48.39 -37.21 2.92
CA ALA A 1214 48.95 -35.85 2.93
C ALA A 1214 50.28 -35.79 2.15
N ALA A 1215 50.33 -34.97 1.09
CA ALA A 1215 51.46 -34.18 0.55
C ALA A 1215 51.01 -33.52 -0.80
N VAL A 1216 50.54 -32.26 -0.83
CA VAL A 1216 51.22 -30.96 -1.12
C VAL A 1216 51.88 -30.83 -2.50
N ALA A 1217 51.36 -29.88 -3.30
CA ALA A 1217 51.90 -29.47 -4.60
C ALA A 1217 53.33 -28.93 -4.51
N GLY A 1218 54.19 -29.40 -5.43
CA GLY A 1218 55.44 -28.73 -5.81
C GLY A 1218 55.18 -27.64 -6.85
N GLU A 1219 55.99 -26.57 -6.84
CA GLU A 1219 55.99 -25.55 -7.90
C GLU A 1219 56.85 -25.97 -9.11
N PRO A 1220 56.56 -25.43 -10.31
CA PRO A 1220 56.93 -26.00 -11.60
C PRO A 1220 58.26 -25.45 -12.14
N SER A 1221 59.36 -25.65 -11.41
CA SER A 1221 60.69 -25.26 -11.92
C SER A 1221 61.83 -26.23 -11.57
N GLY A 1222 61.52 -27.48 -11.19
CA GLY A 1222 62.56 -28.47 -10.93
C GLY A 1222 63.43 -28.22 -9.68
N SER A 1223 62.92 -27.55 -8.65
CA SER A 1223 63.61 -27.44 -7.34
C SER A 1223 62.68 -27.50 -6.11
N THR A 1224 62.29 -28.72 -5.70
CA THR A 1224 62.26 -29.23 -4.30
C THR A 1224 61.92 -28.27 -3.14
N ARG A 1225 60.65 -27.86 -2.96
CA ARG A 1225 60.13 -27.22 -1.72
C ARG A 1225 58.66 -27.59 -1.47
N THR A 1226 58.27 -27.83 -0.21
CA THR A 1226 56.91 -28.22 0.21
C THR A 1226 56.41 -27.27 1.32
N VAL A 1227 55.14 -26.86 1.28
CA VAL A 1227 54.48 -26.03 2.32
C VAL A 1227 53.68 -26.94 3.25
N VAL A 1228 53.88 -26.84 4.57
CA VAL A 1228 53.21 -27.67 5.59
C VAL A 1228 52.63 -26.81 6.71
N SER A 1229 51.54 -27.25 7.33
CA SER A 1229 50.92 -26.57 8.49
C SER A 1229 51.41 -27.19 9.80
N HIS A 1230 51.84 -26.36 10.76
CA HIS A 1230 52.25 -26.79 12.11
C HIS A 1230 52.01 -25.70 13.16
N GLN A 1231 51.46 -26.07 14.32
CA GLN A 1231 51.14 -25.18 15.46
C GLN A 1231 50.32 -23.92 15.08
N GLY A 1232 49.38 -24.06 14.15
CA GLY A 1232 48.49 -22.96 13.73
C GLY A 1232 49.12 -21.98 12.74
N TYR A 1233 50.21 -22.35 12.06
CA TYR A 1233 50.89 -21.51 11.05
C TYR A 1233 51.32 -22.35 9.83
N TYR A 1234 51.36 -21.72 8.64
CA TYR A 1234 51.96 -22.28 7.44
C TYR A 1234 53.49 -22.13 7.50
N TRP A 1235 54.21 -23.18 7.10
CA TRP A 1235 55.66 -23.24 7.08
C TRP A 1235 56.17 -23.78 5.76
N LYS A 1236 57.28 -23.23 5.26
CA LYS A 1236 57.97 -23.68 4.04
C LYS A 1236 59.21 -24.51 4.42
N ALA A 1237 59.28 -25.76 3.97
CA ALA A 1237 60.40 -26.67 4.23
C ALA A 1237 61.10 -27.14 2.94
N LYS A 1238 62.42 -27.33 3.03
CA LYS A 1238 63.26 -27.97 1.99
C LYS A 1238 63.51 -29.42 2.43
N TYR A 1239 62.82 -30.35 1.76
CA TYR A 1239 62.98 -31.82 1.75
C TYR A 1239 62.41 -32.68 2.88
N TRP A 1240 61.81 -33.82 2.49
CA TRP A 1240 61.74 -35.05 3.28
C TRP A 1240 61.92 -36.29 2.40
N THR A 1241 62.84 -37.18 2.79
CA THR A 1241 62.76 -38.62 2.51
C THR A 1241 63.10 -39.37 3.79
N LYS A 1242 62.12 -40.13 4.28
CA LYS A 1242 62.16 -41.25 5.24
C LYS A 1242 63.32 -41.31 6.25
N GLY A 1243 63.01 -41.03 7.52
CA GLY A 1243 63.78 -41.49 8.69
C GLY A 1243 64.37 -40.37 9.55
N ASN A 1244 63.82 -40.22 10.76
CA ASN A 1244 64.17 -39.31 11.86
C ASN A 1244 63.84 -37.81 11.67
N VAL A 1245 63.12 -37.28 12.65
CA VAL A 1245 62.68 -35.87 12.76
C VAL A 1245 63.90 -34.99 13.11
N PRO A 1246 64.26 -33.97 12.30
CA PRO A 1246 65.38 -33.09 12.63
C PRO A 1246 64.99 -31.97 13.62
N ASP A 1247 65.96 -31.57 14.45
CA ASP A 1247 65.88 -30.50 15.44
C ASP A 1247 65.58 -29.14 14.79
N ALA A 1248 64.63 -28.39 15.36
CA ALA A 1248 64.17 -27.09 14.87
C ALA A 1248 65.25 -25.98 14.91
N ASN A 1249 66.40 -26.24 15.55
CA ASN A 1249 67.48 -25.27 15.72
C ASN A 1249 68.69 -25.47 14.77
N ASP A 1250 68.64 -26.40 13.81
CA ASP A 1250 69.72 -26.57 12.83
C ASP A 1250 69.70 -25.43 11.77
N PRO A 1251 70.70 -24.52 11.75
CA PRO A 1251 70.71 -23.37 10.84
C PRO A 1251 70.88 -23.76 9.36
N LYS A 1252 71.15 -25.02 9.03
CA LYS A 1252 71.23 -25.50 7.64
C LYS A 1252 69.87 -25.88 7.02
N ASN A 1253 68.79 -25.95 7.81
CA ASN A 1253 67.42 -26.23 7.34
C ASN A 1253 66.46 -25.09 7.71
N PRO A 1254 66.40 -24.00 6.92
CA PRO A 1254 65.59 -22.85 7.26
C PRO A 1254 64.10 -23.13 7.01
N TRP A 1255 63.36 -23.38 8.08
CA TRP A 1255 61.90 -23.33 8.08
C TRP A 1255 61.46 -21.86 8.03
N THR A 1256 60.67 -21.50 7.02
CA THR A 1256 60.13 -20.12 6.92
C THR A 1256 58.66 -20.13 7.30
N ARG A 1257 58.29 -19.45 8.39
CA ARG A 1257 56.90 -19.26 8.82
C ARG A 1257 56.23 -18.25 7.91
N MET A 1258 55.17 -18.65 7.21
CA MET A 1258 54.53 -17.85 6.16
C MET A 1258 53.26 -17.11 6.62
N GLY A 1259 52.75 -17.43 7.81
CA GLY A 1259 51.57 -16.77 8.41
C GLY A 1259 50.72 -17.75 9.21
N PRO A 1260 49.79 -17.29 10.06
CA PRO A 1260 48.87 -18.15 10.78
C PRO A 1260 47.95 -18.89 9.80
N THR A 1261 47.60 -20.13 10.14
CA THR A 1261 46.54 -20.86 9.43
C THR A 1261 45.21 -20.32 9.94
N GLY A 1262 44.63 -19.39 9.18
CA GLY A 1262 43.23 -18.99 9.29
C GLY A 1262 42.45 -19.63 8.16
#